data_AF-C4V4V9-F1
#
_entry.id   AF-C4V4V9-F1
#
_cell.length_a   1.000
_cell.length_b   1.000
_cell.length_c   1.000
_cell.angle_alpha   90.00
_cell.angle_beta   90.00
_cell.angle_gamma   90.00
#
_symmetry.space_group_name_H-M   'P 1'
#
loop_
_entity.id
_entity.type
_entity.pdbx_description
1 polymer ?
#
loop_
_entity_poly.entity_id
_entity_poly.type
_entity_poly.pdbx_seq_one_letter_code
_entity_poly.pdbx_strand_id
1 'polypeptide(L)'
;MNTQLGEKHLLTYGFGISRESGEGSRLKSSPNTSTRRIDPWDYDKSLLVDKQDRLIRGDDQTNYVWSHIHDYKFTGYDRGVPQWDKDYEYYHYDRNTPGSVKPGITYEDFTAFDLKRGDLTQDWRGHLMVGGSHDITDIARPHLKADYDALKAQLRAQNPGHPLTGSIVADYFVYGIQHRADAPKLNGKAFMEEYWDRDQRITVGSGIIDKQNFFVGDTWQISKDTMLFPILRIDRSSLFGANLSGSIGVTHNVGGNPHRRLKANIGTSYAEPGMGELWYNWEMYGSNPVGIGVAKMGWWWAGNPDLKPETAVNIDASIEGETKNTYARIGIFHNRIRNYMSVYFTGKLMDFAPGLNESQKWMRAPDMIYSFKNIGKAEITGLEAEVRRKIGPHFSTKLGYTYLHAINKSDPLMPKRLLDRPTHKLDIGISYEDKKTGWSAQLWGDYYIKMLDSNTLANRANYYPDILEGNAAVFANKAYQEKSFGIWNLMVQKKLSEDAMVYLGVNNIFNHRDDDRAAQERVFRIGANFAFDTAGTKKSLLTNGRTEMGPEEQAVLKRFIARPFDTTKAAGITFFGDWQLRFNAHGGTNRPKSTYTETSSIHEDAVRNLRDENEHSAEQRIRIGADARMGKNTNIRILGSLSGNGGIEPAYSISSSRGLGKQQLDEVDITRHTKKWDLSLGRLTEPMGATGYWFGQTFDGIRGVFTGRTSQLRLGFGTFRHSTGISDTAYTRITHQTFYRPPTIVEFLGINYADWPTDFDESVRQSTAEYNAAKAAGDTDRINHLYFYQQLKDAEDRGASLDEKTAIIKRMYDTVKTAYGADMAQHQLNLDPGGASGAAAFYEVEDSHGNKSFLKVEDSAMDYSSDISPWDTEEDKAYKRDVNRTLAFSLADDSALRTDDSYIRSRAADIAAAYNKIAEHGVASEFNDYANGTWPTDRWQRSGDTWTKIPGSSAPVTGYTRTGRVFLAQKTGTDTYANGLNPTQSLYQNNYVTPSGSASSEYGLTLNQVGYEYLRAIQKLVEASEGGSKLPREALGKVVGNLIPAEGNVVVRDSIPPIDKAVFLQYRREVTPRLGVAAWYLRSVAGRNYAVQTANRQGSDTHDFRQLANVIGIGAQWQLGAQTCVSFDYGRNMSAFGQYMNGTTQFDHRPRTDVFIPRGHSAGSAPTFYVLRLDIGASDTTRPGSWNAFIDYKHFEHGSFFGGNGTGYLPDRYLDGIESFSIGGGYVPAQNWLVELFYTFAAKSTNRRDTIHGSENFRLGNYARVQVTHKF
;
A
#
# COMPACT_ATOMS: atom_id res chain seq x y z
N MET A 1 -27.42 16.87 35.88
CA MET A 1 -28.62 17.63 36.27
C MET A 1 -28.17 18.76 37.17
N ASN A 2 -28.81 19.92 37.08
CA ASN A 2 -28.50 21.09 37.91
C ASN A 2 -29.76 21.51 38.64
N THR A 3 -29.68 21.72 39.96
CA THR A 3 -30.81 22.10 40.81
C THR A 3 -30.41 23.32 41.64
N GLN A 4 -31.11 24.43 41.46
CA GLN A 4 -30.93 25.62 42.29
C GLN A 4 -31.55 25.34 43.67
N LEU A 5 -30.73 25.31 44.73
CA LEU A 5 -31.20 25.05 46.11
C LEU A 5 -31.55 26.34 46.87
N GLY A 6 -31.05 27.49 46.40
CA GLY A 6 -31.32 28.83 46.94
C GLY A 6 -30.55 29.89 46.16
N GLU A 7 -30.56 31.16 46.57
CA GLU A 7 -29.92 32.26 45.80
C GLU A 7 -28.40 32.09 45.60
N LYS A 8 -27.73 31.33 46.49
CA LYS A 8 -26.28 31.19 46.51
C LYS A 8 -25.77 29.79 46.16
N HIS A 9 -26.64 28.80 45.98
CA HIS A 9 -26.26 27.39 45.83
C HIS A 9 -26.91 26.77 44.59
N LEU A 10 -26.07 26.21 43.72
CA LEU A 10 -26.47 25.45 42.54
C LEU A 10 -25.85 24.05 42.61
N LEU A 11 -26.67 23.08 43.00
CA LEU A 11 -26.28 21.68 43.10
C LEU A 11 -26.18 21.07 41.69
N THR A 12 -25.10 20.36 41.42
CA THR A 12 -24.86 19.62 40.18
C THR A 12 -24.59 18.17 40.51
N TYR A 13 -25.34 17.25 39.90
CA TYR A 13 -25.11 15.81 40.09
C TYR A 13 -25.39 15.04 38.81
N GLY A 14 -24.82 13.85 38.72
CA GLY A 14 -24.99 12.99 37.57
C GLY A 14 -24.51 11.57 37.83
N PHE A 15 -25.00 10.66 36.99
CA PHE A 15 -24.60 9.28 36.94
C PHE A 15 -24.28 8.91 35.49
N GLY A 16 -23.30 8.05 35.28
CA GLY A 16 -22.92 7.57 33.96
C GLY A 16 -22.58 6.08 34.00
N ILE A 17 -22.95 5.37 32.94
CA ILE A 17 -22.51 3.99 32.66
C ILE A 17 -21.79 4.03 31.33
N SER A 18 -20.63 3.39 31.25
CA SER A 18 -19.96 3.10 30.00
C SER A 18 -19.57 1.62 29.95
N ARG A 19 -19.67 1.05 28.75
CA ARG A 19 -19.17 -0.28 28.42
C ARG A 19 -18.17 -0.12 27.30
N GLU A 20 -16.96 -0.60 27.53
CA GLU A 20 -15.90 -0.70 26.53
C GLU A 20 -15.79 -2.17 26.13
N SER A 21 -15.83 -2.47 24.84
CA SER A 21 -15.67 -3.82 24.29
C SER A 21 -14.68 -3.79 23.13
N GLY A 22 -13.78 -4.76 23.05
CA GLY A 22 -12.83 -4.89 21.94
C GLY A 22 -12.55 -6.35 21.62
N GLU A 23 -12.39 -6.66 20.33
CA GLU A 23 -12.00 -7.96 19.82
C GLU A 23 -10.98 -7.81 18.69
N GLY A 24 -9.98 -8.69 18.61
CA GLY A 24 -9.09 -8.79 17.46
C GLY A 24 -7.74 -9.43 17.75
N SER A 25 -6.93 -9.57 16.71
CA SER A 25 -5.59 -10.17 16.79
C SER A 25 -4.59 -9.36 17.59
N ARG A 26 -4.89 -8.09 17.92
CA ARG A 26 -4.05 -7.30 18.84
C ARG A 26 -4.24 -7.71 20.29
N LEU A 27 -5.39 -8.27 20.67
CA LEU A 27 -5.76 -8.54 22.06
C LEU A 27 -5.38 -9.96 22.52
N LYS A 28 -4.30 -10.57 22.01
CA LYS A 28 -3.97 -11.99 22.26
C LYS A 28 -3.69 -12.31 23.73
N SER A 29 -3.44 -11.30 24.57
CA SER A 29 -3.28 -11.46 26.02
C SER A 29 -4.58 -11.27 26.83
N SER A 30 -5.72 -11.12 26.15
CA SER A 30 -7.02 -11.06 26.79
C SER A 30 -7.37 -12.40 27.46
N PRO A 31 -8.13 -12.42 28.59
CA PRO A 31 -8.57 -13.66 29.21
C PRO A 31 -9.48 -14.53 28.31
N ASN A 32 -10.12 -13.94 27.30
CA ASN A 32 -10.89 -14.69 26.31
C ASN A 32 -10.16 -14.63 24.98
N THR A 33 -9.75 -15.79 24.46
CA THR A 33 -9.13 -15.92 23.15
C THR A 33 -9.81 -17.01 22.34
N SER A 34 -9.76 -16.86 21.02
CA SER A 34 -10.13 -17.90 20.06
C SER A 34 -9.09 -17.94 18.94
N THR A 35 -9.03 -19.05 18.21
CA THR A 35 -8.15 -19.20 17.06
C THR A 35 -8.98 -19.42 15.80
N ARG A 36 -8.46 -18.96 14.67
CA ARG A 36 -9.00 -19.29 13.36
C ARG A 36 -7.87 -19.46 12.35
N ARG A 37 -8.05 -20.40 11.41
CA ARG A 37 -7.18 -20.50 10.23
C ARG A 37 -7.55 -19.41 9.23
N ILE A 38 -6.57 -18.99 8.46
CA ILE A 38 -6.69 -18.02 7.38
C ILE A 38 -6.15 -18.65 6.10
N ASP A 39 -6.68 -18.24 4.97
CA ASP A 39 -6.11 -18.58 3.66
C ASP A 39 -5.27 -17.38 3.20
N PRO A 40 -3.98 -17.56 2.84
CA PRO A 40 -3.18 -16.48 2.29
C PRO A 40 -3.84 -15.71 1.14
N TRP A 41 -4.54 -16.45 0.30
CA TRP A 41 -5.20 -15.90 -0.87
C TRP A 41 -6.44 -15.08 -0.52
N ASP A 42 -6.98 -15.17 0.69
CA ASP A 42 -8.09 -14.29 1.10
C ASP A 42 -7.63 -12.87 1.42
N TYR A 43 -6.34 -12.65 1.72
CA TYR A 43 -5.82 -11.32 2.03
C TYR A 43 -5.04 -10.67 0.87
N ASP A 44 -4.23 -11.43 0.11
CA ASP A 44 -3.49 -10.91 -1.04
C ASP A 44 -3.35 -11.96 -2.16
N LYS A 45 -3.72 -11.55 -3.39
CA LYS A 45 -3.64 -12.38 -4.60
C LYS A 45 -2.32 -12.19 -5.37
N SER A 46 -1.39 -11.40 -4.85
CA SER A 46 -0.07 -11.12 -5.44
C SER A 46 1.09 -11.80 -4.70
N LEU A 47 0.78 -12.67 -3.74
CA LEU A 47 1.79 -13.38 -2.95
C LEU A 47 2.67 -14.25 -3.85
N LEU A 48 3.96 -14.25 -3.53
CA LEU A 48 4.93 -15.12 -4.18
C LEU A 48 4.56 -16.58 -3.91
N VAL A 49 4.68 -17.41 -4.94
CA VAL A 49 4.55 -18.86 -4.85
C VAL A 49 5.89 -19.42 -5.29
N ASP A 50 6.63 -19.98 -4.35
CA ASP A 50 7.95 -20.55 -4.61
C ASP A 50 8.20 -21.69 -3.62
N LYS A 51 9.37 -22.33 -3.72
CA LYS A 51 9.84 -23.28 -2.71
C LYS A 51 9.87 -22.63 -1.32
N GLN A 52 10.05 -23.46 -0.31
CA GLN A 52 10.07 -23.07 1.10
C GLN A 52 10.88 -21.78 1.34
N ASP A 53 10.29 -20.82 2.06
CA ASP A 53 10.90 -19.53 2.41
C ASP A 53 12.23 -19.71 3.15
N ARG A 54 13.23 -18.87 2.84
CA ARG A 54 14.55 -18.87 3.48
C ARG A 54 14.51 -18.61 4.99
N LEU A 55 13.41 -18.03 5.50
CA LEU A 55 13.18 -17.84 6.94
C LEU A 55 12.62 -19.10 7.63
N ILE A 56 12.23 -20.11 6.86
CA ILE A 56 11.62 -21.35 7.32
C ILE A 56 12.64 -22.49 7.21
N ARG A 57 12.70 -23.38 8.20
CA ARG A 57 13.71 -24.45 8.27
C ARG A 57 13.43 -25.61 7.31
N GLY A 58 14.42 -25.99 6.52
CA GLY A 58 14.41 -27.23 5.73
C GLY A 58 14.73 -27.01 4.26
N ASP A 59 14.88 -28.13 3.54
CA ASP A 59 14.90 -28.18 2.09
C ASP A 59 13.64 -28.95 1.63
N ASP A 60 12.57 -28.24 1.26
CA ASP A 60 11.38 -28.80 0.60
C ASP A 60 11.28 -28.26 -0.83
N GLN A 61 10.93 -29.14 -1.78
CA GLN A 61 10.70 -28.80 -3.19
C GLN A 61 9.24 -28.44 -3.49
N THR A 62 8.36 -28.48 -2.50
CA THR A 62 6.96 -28.09 -2.62
C THR A 62 6.84 -26.57 -2.72
N ASN A 63 6.06 -26.09 -3.70
CA ASN A 63 5.73 -24.68 -3.82
C ASN A 63 4.68 -24.29 -2.77
N TYR A 64 5.02 -23.32 -1.94
CA TYR A 64 4.13 -22.75 -0.93
C TYR A 64 3.83 -21.29 -1.26
N VAL A 65 2.64 -20.84 -0.87
CA VAL A 65 2.34 -19.42 -0.84
C VAL A 65 3.18 -18.77 0.26
N TRP A 66 3.99 -17.78 -0.12
CA TRP A 66 4.81 -17.01 0.80
C TRP A 66 3.93 -16.07 1.62
N SER A 67 3.49 -16.57 2.77
CA SER A 67 2.76 -15.82 3.77
C SER A 67 3.43 -16.02 5.13
N HIS A 68 3.98 -14.96 5.69
CA HIS A 68 4.65 -15.02 6.99
C HIS A 68 3.66 -14.90 8.18
N ILE A 69 2.38 -15.24 7.98
CA ILE A 69 1.39 -15.22 9.06
C ILE A 69 1.47 -16.51 9.86
N HIS A 70 2.09 -16.41 11.03
CA HIS A 70 2.20 -17.50 11.98
C HIS A 70 1.57 -17.12 13.32
N ASP A 71 0.74 -18.00 13.86
CA ASP A 71 0.30 -17.87 15.24
C ASP A 71 1.47 -18.35 16.11
N TYR A 72 2.29 -17.45 16.66
CA TYR A 72 3.34 -17.87 17.60
C TYR A 72 2.73 -18.24 18.96
N LYS A 73 3.10 -19.39 19.50
CA LYS A 73 2.87 -19.81 20.88
C LYS A 73 3.78 -18.99 21.76
N PHE A 74 3.22 -18.35 22.77
CA PHE A 74 4.01 -17.67 23.78
C PHE A 74 4.06 -18.50 25.07
N THR A 75 5.19 -18.49 25.78
CA THR A 75 5.46 -19.25 27.02
C THR A 75 4.57 -18.88 28.22
N GLY A 76 3.56 -18.03 28.01
CA GLY A 76 2.87 -17.28 29.05
C GLY A 76 3.74 -16.14 29.61
N TYR A 77 3.14 -15.31 30.46
CA TYR A 77 3.78 -14.17 31.11
C TYR A 77 4.81 -14.64 32.15
N ASP A 78 6.07 -14.82 31.77
CA ASP A 78 7.17 -14.91 32.72
C ASP A 78 7.65 -13.48 33.03
N ARG A 79 7.39 -12.99 34.25
CA ARG A 79 7.70 -11.61 34.71
C ARG A 79 7.13 -10.47 33.83
N GLY A 80 6.02 -10.70 33.13
CA GLY A 80 5.31 -9.64 32.40
C GLY A 80 5.63 -9.53 30.90
N VAL A 81 6.53 -10.36 30.32
CA VAL A 81 6.93 -10.24 28.91
C VAL A 81 6.71 -11.57 28.15
N PRO A 82 5.85 -11.62 27.11
CA PRO A 82 5.69 -12.81 26.29
C PRO A 82 6.99 -13.12 25.52
N GLN A 83 7.32 -14.40 25.41
CA GLN A 83 8.43 -14.93 24.60
C GLN A 83 7.91 -16.08 23.75
N TRP A 84 8.39 -16.20 22.52
CA TRP A 84 8.05 -17.33 21.67
C TRP A 84 8.50 -18.65 22.30
N ASP A 85 7.56 -19.57 22.49
CA ASP A 85 7.79 -20.91 23.00
C ASP A 85 8.24 -21.84 21.87
N LYS A 86 9.50 -21.65 21.44
CA LYS A 86 10.12 -22.43 20.37
C LYS A 86 10.11 -23.94 20.68
N ASP A 87 10.32 -24.30 21.94
CA ASP A 87 10.39 -25.70 22.36
C ASP A 87 9.04 -26.41 22.21
N TYR A 88 7.95 -25.71 22.52
CA TYR A 88 6.60 -26.21 22.26
C TYR A 88 6.31 -26.37 20.76
N GLU A 89 6.66 -25.39 19.93
CA GLU A 89 6.33 -25.48 18.50
C GLU A 89 7.20 -26.49 17.73
N TYR A 90 8.46 -26.65 18.10
CA TYR A 90 9.39 -27.55 17.39
C TYR A 90 9.35 -28.99 17.91
N TYR A 91 9.18 -29.19 19.22
CA TYR A 91 9.28 -30.51 19.85
C TYR A 91 8.01 -30.92 20.61
N HIS A 92 6.95 -30.10 20.54
CA HIS A 92 5.73 -30.28 21.33
C HIS A 92 6.01 -30.46 22.83
N TYR A 93 7.08 -29.82 23.32
CA TYR A 93 7.47 -29.86 24.71
C TYR A 93 6.67 -28.84 25.51
N ASP A 94 5.78 -29.33 26.36
CA ASP A 94 5.11 -28.51 27.39
C ASP A 94 5.67 -28.82 28.78
N ARG A 95 6.26 -27.82 29.44
CA ARG A 95 6.79 -27.92 30.81
C ARG A 95 5.73 -28.27 31.85
N ASN A 96 4.46 -27.98 31.58
CA ASN A 96 3.35 -28.19 32.52
C ASN A 96 2.66 -29.55 32.33
N THR A 97 2.99 -30.28 31.25
CA THR A 97 2.41 -31.59 30.96
C THR A 97 3.31 -32.70 31.53
N PRO A 98 2.84 -33.49 32.53
CA PRO A 98 3.62 -34.60 33.08
C PRO A 98 4.01 -35.61 32.00
N GLY A 99 5.29 -35.98 31.95
CA GLY A 99 5.82 -36.94 30.95
C GLY A 99 6.22 -36.32 29.61
N SER A 100 6.02 -35.01 29.42
CA SER A 100 6.57 -34.26 28.28
C SER A 100 8.09 -34.14 28.38
N VAL A 101 8.80 -34.50 27.31
CA VAL A 101 10.26 -34.59 27.27
C VAL A 101 10.85 -33.46 26.45
N LYS A 102 11.70 -32.63 27.07
CA LYS A 102 12.55 -31.69 26.33
C LYS A 102 13.75 -32.45 25.77
N PRO A 103 13.98 -32.47 24.45
CA PRO A 103 15.10 -33.21 23.88
C PRO A 103 16.43 -32.57 24.29
N GLY A 104 17.40 -33.41 24.69
CA GLY A 104 18.77 -32.97 24.98
C GLY A 104 19.58 -32.64 23.71
N ILE A 105 19.12 -33.11 22.55
CA ILE A 105 19.66 -32.75 21.22
C ILE A 105 18.70 -31.78 20.54
N THR A 106 19.20 -30.61 20.18
CA THR A 106 18.46 -29.60 19.41
C THR A 106 18.66 -29.79 17.91
N TYR A 107 17.82 -29.16 17.09
CA TYR A 107 18.03 -29.09 15.65
C TYR A 107 19.33 -28.35 15.29
N GLU A 108 19.70 -27.35 16.08
CA GLU A 108 20.99 -26.69 15.94
C GLU A 108 22.15 -27.67 16.15
N ASP A 109 22.12 -28.51 17.20
CA ASP A 109 23.08 -29.61 17.38
C ASP A 109 23.07 -30.58 16.19
N PHE A 110 21.87 -30.94 15.71
CA PHE A 110 21.69 -31.84 14.55
C PHE A 110 22.41 -31.31 13.30
N THR A 111 22.29 -30.02 13.02
CA THR A 111 22.96 -29.37 11.88
C THR A 111 24.45 -29.15 12.12
N ALA A 112 24.85 -28.67 13.30
CA ALA A 112 26.25 -28.32 13.60
C ALA A 112 27.18 -29.53 13.62
N PHE A 113 26.67 -30.70 14.02
CA PHE A 113 27.43 -31.95 14.07
C PHE A 113 27.11 -32.89 12.90
N ASP A 114 26.41 -32.42 11.87
CA ASP A 114 26.05 -33.17 10.66
C ASP A 114 25.38 -34.54 10.96
N LEU A 115 24.51 -34.58 11.98
CA LEU A 115 23.86 -35.80 12.49
C LEU A 115 22.89 -36.43 11.46
N LYS A 116 22.62 -35.77 10.33
CA LYS A 116 21.89 -36.34 9.20
C LYS A 116 22.61 -37.53 8.54
N ARG A 117 23.93 -37.68 8.75
CA ARG A 117 24.72 -38.79 8.20
C ARG A 117 24.43 -40.17 8.83
N GLY A 118 23.81 -40.20 10.01
CA GLY A 118 23.46 -41.44 10.70
C GLY A 118 23.69 -41.40 12.20
N ASP A 119 23.78 -42.57 12.83
CA ASP A 119 23.90 -42.67 14.29
C ASP A 119 25.19 -42.04 14.85
N LEU A 120 25.07 -41.33 15.97
CA LEU A 120 26.22 -40.90 16.77
C LEU A 120 26.71 -42.06 17.65
N THR A 121 27.95 -42.48 17.42
CA THR A 121 28.62 -43.60 18.09
C THR A 121 29.93 -43.14 18.71
N GLN A 122 30.46 -43.91 19.64
CA GLN A 122 31.82 -43.71 20.15
C GLN A 122 32.66 -44.91 19.74
N ASP A 123 33.79 -44.66 19.11
CA ASP A 123 34.71 -45.74 18.72
C ASP A 123 35.57 -46.22 19.91
N TRP A 124 36.40 -47.23 19.68
CA TRP A 124 37.26 -47.80 20.71
C TRP A 124 38.35 -46.85 21.22
N ARG A 125 38.67 -45.78 20.46
CA ARG A 125 39.64 -44.74 20.84
C ARG A 125 38.98 -43.59 21.61
N GLY A 126 37.66 -43.65 21.80
CA GLY A 126 36.88 -42.61 22.45
C GLY A 126 36.42 -41.49 21.52
N HIS A 127 36.67 -41.61 20.21
CA HIS A 127 36.27 -40.61 19.22
C HIS A 127 34.77 -40.71 18.94
N LEU A 128 34.13 -39.55 18.78
CA LEU A 128 32.71 -39.45 18.47
C LEU A 128 32.52 -39.47 16.94
N MET A 129 31.85 -40.52 16.46
CA MET A 129 31.68 -40.80 15.03
C MET A 129 30.20 -40.72 14.64
N VAL A 130 29.87 -39.90 13.65
CA VAL A 130 28.54 -39.81 13.05
C VAL A 130 28.47 -40.66 11.79
N GLY A 131 27.47 -41.55 11.69
CA GLY A 131 27.32 -42.47 10.56
C GLY A 131 28.48 -43.46 10.41
N GLY A 132 29.32 -43.60 11.43
CA GLY A 132 30.49 -44.50 11.46
C GLY A 132 31.75 -43.99 10.76
N SER A 133 31.72 -42.81 10.12
CA SER A 133 32.88 -42.31 9.35
C SER A 133 33.21 -40.83 9.55
N HIS A 134 32.31 -40.02 10.11
CA HIS A 134 32.55 -38.59 10.32
C HIS A 134 32.94 -38.32 11.77
N ASP A 135 34.22 -38.01 12.01
CA ASP A 135 34.76 -37.69 13.33
C ASP A 135 34.42 -36.24 13.71
N ILE A 136 33.74 -36.08 14.84
CA ILE A 136 33.32 -34.77 15.38
C ILE A 136 33.93 -34.49 16.76
N THR A 137 34.91 -35.30 17.20
CA THR A 137 35.42 -35.28 18.58
C THR A 137 35.87 -33.89 19.03
N ASP A 138 36.56 -33.16 18.15
CA ASP A 138 37.15 -31.85 18.46
C ASP A 138 36.12 -30.71 18.48
N ILE A 139 34.95 -30.91 17.87
CA ILE A 139 33.88 -29.90 17.78
C ILE A 139 32.70 -30.22 18.71
N ALA A 140 32.58 -31.46 19.20
CA ALA A 140 31.46 -31.90 20.01
C ALA A 140 31.39 -31.16 21.36
N ARG A 141 30.19 -30.69 21.72
CA ARG A 141 29.95 -30.08 23.03
C ARG A 141 29.93 -31.13 24.15
N PRO A 142 30.15 -30.74 25.42
CA PRO A 142 30.00 -31.63 26.57
C PRO A 142 28.65 -32.34 26.59
N HIS A 143 28.65 -33.61 26.99
CA HIS A 143 27.48 -34.49 27.12
C HIS A 143 26.70 -34.80 25.84
N LEU A 144 27.17 -34.39 24.65
CA LEU A 144 26.48 -34.61 23.36
C LEU A 144 26.04 -36.07 23.16
N LYS A 145 26.93 -37.04 23.43
CA LYS A 145 26.63 -38.47 23.27
C LYS A 145 25.52 -38.95 24.22
N ALA A 146 25.56 -38.51 25.48
CA ALA A 146 24.57 -38.88 26.48
C ALA A 146 23.18 -38.30 26.13
N ASP A 147 23.14 -37.05 25.68
CA ASP A 147 21.92 -36.39 25.22
C ASP A 147 21.34 -37.08 23.97
N TYR A 148 22.20 -37.50 23.05
CA TYR A 148 21.81 -38.24 21.85
C TYR A 148 21.20 -39.60 22.20
N ASP A 149 21.85 -40.36 23.06
CA ASP A 149 21.36 -41.68 23.49
C ASP A 149 20.03 -41.56 24.23
N ALA A 150 19.86 -40.53 25.06
CA ALA A 150 18.61 -40.24 25.74
C ALA A 150 17.48 -39.94 24.75
N LEU A 151 17.70 -39.07 23.76
CA LEU A 151 16.70 -38.78 22.72
C LEU A 151 16.37 -40.03 21.89
N LYS A 152 17.39 -40.79 21.49
CA LYS A 152 17.22 -42.04 20.73
C LYS A 152 16.37 -43.05 21.48
N ALA A 153 16.60 -43.23 22.79
CA ALA A 153 15.82 -44.12 23.63
C ALA A 153 14.35 -43.66 23.71
N GLN A 154 14.11 -42.36 23.87
CA GLN A 154 12.75 -41.78 23.90
C GLN A 154 12.01 -41.98 22.58
N LEU A 155 12.66 -41.70 21.44
CA LEU A 155 12.06 -41.90 20.12
C LEU A 155 11.72 -43.37 19.88
N ARG A 156 12.59 -44.32 20.28
CA ARG A 156 12.29 -45.76 20.16
C ARG A 156 11.12 -46.18 21.04
N ALA A 157 11.04 -45.66 22.26
CA ALA A 157 9.96 -45.98 23.19
C ALA A 157 8.60 -45.45 22.70
N GLN A 158 8.57 -44.25 22.12
CA GLN A 158 7.34 -43.62 21.63
C GLN A 158 6.93 -44.09 20.23
N ASN A 159 7.83 -44.73 19.48
CA ASN A 159 7.59 -45.21 18.11
C ASN A 159 7.99 -46.68 17.95
N PRO A 160 7.33 -47.63 18.65
CA PRO A 160 7.72 -49.05 18.65
C PRO A 160 7.59 -49.74 17.29
N GLY A 161 6.81 -49.17 16.37
CA GLY A 161 6.61 -49.68 15.00
C GLY A 161 7.46 -49.00 13.92
N HIS A 162 8.37 -48.08 14.27
CA HIS A 162 9.21 -47.39 13.28
C HIS A 162 10.25 -48.36 12.69
N PRO A 163 10.48 -48.37 11.35
CA PRO A 163 11.47 -49.24 10.73
C PRO A 163 12.89 -49.07 11.28
N LEU A 164 13.69 -50.13 11.22
CA LEU A 164 15.12 -50.06 11.53
C LEU A 164 15.85 -49.31 10.40
N THR A 165 16.16 -48.03 10.63
CA THR A 165 16.93 -47.16 9.74
C THR A 165 18.34 -46.90 10.29
N GLY A 166 19.17 -46.18 9.52
CA GLY A 166 20.52 -45.78 9.95
C GLY A 166 20.58 -44.84 11.16
N SER A 167 19.48 -44.13 11.47
CA SER A 167 19.28 -43.38 12.71
C SER A 167 17.84 -42.89 12.86
N ILE A 168 17.14 -43.31 13.92
CA ILE A 168 15.81 -42.79 14.25
C ILE A 168 15.84 -41.29 14.66
N VAL A 169 16.99 -40.81 15.16
CA VAL A 169 17.18 -39.38 15.48
C VAL A 169 17.26 -38.57 14.19
N ALA A 170 17.99 -39.06 13.18
CA ALA A 170 18.03 -38.44 11.86
C ALA A 170 16.66 -38.45 11.20
N ASP A 171 15.94 -39.57 11.26
CA ASP A 171 14.56 -39.67 10.74
C ASP A 171 13.63 -38.66 11.45
N TYR A 172 13.72 -38.50 12.77
CA TYR A 172 12.87 -37.55 13.51
C TYR A 172 12.99 -36.12 12.97
N PHE A 173 14.22 -35.63 12.78
CA PHE A 173 14.45 -34.28 12.27
C PHE A 173 14.17 -34.15 10.77
N VAL A 174 14.69 -35.06 9.95
CA VAL A 174 14.59 -35.00 8.48
C VAL A 174 13.15 -35.26 8.02
N TYR A 175 12.52 -36.33 8.50
CA TYR A 175 11.16 -36.67 8.07
C TYR A 175 10.12 -35.71 8.65
N GLY A 176 10.37 -35.16 9.85
CA GLY A 176 9.55 -34.12 10.45
C GLY A 176 9.55 -32.83 9.62
N ILE A 177 10.72 -32.34 9.22
CA ILE A 177 10.84 -31.19 8.28
C ILE A 177 10.11 -31.45 6.97
N GLN A 178 10.19 -32.68 6.44
CA GLN A 178 9.53 -33.09 5.20
C GLN A 178 8.02 -33.38 5.37
N HIS A 179 7.46 -33.21 6.56
CA HIS A 179 6.04 -33.50 6.88
C HIS A 179 5.59 -34.91 6.49
N ARG A 180 6.48 -35.90 6.58
CA ARG A 180 6.12 -37.26 6.21
C ARG A 180 5.16 -37.86 7.23
N ALA A 181 4.16 -38.59 6.75
CA ALA A 181 3.19 -39.28 7.60
C ALA A 181 3.82 -40.35 8.51
N ASP A 182 4.99 -40.88 8.11
CA ASP A 182 5.76 -41.90 8.83
C ASP A 182 6.94 -41.31 9.64
N ALA A 183 6.98 -39.99 9.86
CA ALA A 183 7.99 -39.37 10.71
C ALA A 183 7.87 -39.86 12.17
N PRO A 184 9.00 -40.20 12.84
CA PRO A 184 8.99 -40.48 14.28
C PRO A 184 8.38 -39.33 15.08
N LYS A 185 7.73 -39.66 16.19
CA LYS A 185 7.06 -38.69 17.07
C LYS A 185 7.76 -38.58 18.42
N LEU A 186 7.89 -37.36 18.91
CA LEU A 186 8.29 -37.04 20.28
C LEU A 186 7.15 -36.22 20.91
N ASN A 187 6.76 -36.55 22.14
CA ASN A 187 5.62 -35.90 22.81
C ASN A 187 4.32 -35.98 21.97
N GLY A 188 4.16 -37.06 21.20
CA GLY A 188 3.00 -37.31 20.35
C GLY A 188 2.96 -36.59 18.99
N LYS A 189 3.98 -35.79 18.65
CA LYS A 189 4.05 -35.01 17.40
C LYS A 189 5.40 -35.25 16.69
N ALA A 190 5.42 -35.17 15.36
CA ALA A 190 6.68 -35.12 14.62
C ALA A 190 7.39 -33.78 14.84
N PHE A 191 8.70 -33.71 14.56
CA PHE A 191 9.46 -32.46 14.64
C PHE A 191 8.80 -31.37 13.78
N MET A 192 8.62 -30.18 14.35
CA MET A 192 7.91 -29.02 13.75
C MET A 192 6.43 -29.21 13.40
N GLU A 193 5.80 -30.36 13.66
CA GLU A 193 4.39 -30.58 13.31
C GLU A 193 3.45 -29.51 13.94
N GLU A 194 3.67 -29.14 15.21
CA GLU A 194 2.89 -28.08 15.87
C GLU A 194 3.20 -26.68 15.31
N TYR A 195 4.45 -26.37 14.96
CA TYR A 195 4.80 -25.14 14.25
C TYR A 195 3.96 -25.03 12.97
N TRP A 196 3.88 -26.10 12.19
CA TRP A 196 3.13 -26.08 10.95
C TRP A 196 1.61 -26.04 11.10
N ASP A 197 1.07 -26.65 12.15
CA ASP A 197 -0.35 -26.55 12.51
C ASP A 197 -0.78 -25.13 12.95
N ARG A 198 0.20 -24.28 13.25
CA ARG A 198 0.06 -22.86 13.63
C ARG A 198 0.31 -21.89 12.49
N ASP A 199 0.85 -22.36 11.38
CA ASP A 199 1.01 -21.54 10.19
C ASP A 199 -0.36 -21.22 9.58
N GLN A 200 -0.50 -20.01 9.03
CA GLN A 200 -1.77 -19.49 8.53
C GLN A 200 -2.89 -19.60 9.55
N ARG A 201 -2.56 -19.35 10.81
CA ARG A 201 -3.49 -19.26 11.93
C ARG A 201 -3.31 -17.91 12.62
N ILE A 202 -4.39 -17.42 13.21
CA ILE A 202 -4.31 -16.26 14.09
C ILE A 202 -5.07 -16.52 15.38
N THR A 203 -4.46 -16.17 16.51
CA THR A 203 -5.17 -15.98 17.78
C THR A 203 -5.78 -14.57 17.81
N VAL A 204 -7.07 -14.49 18.14
CA VAL A 204 -7.78 -13.24 18.43
C VAL A 204 -8.25 -13.26 19.89
N GLY A 205 -8.21 -12.12 20.56
CA GLY A 205 -8.73 -11.99 21.92
C GLY A 205 -9.87 -10.99 22.01
N SER A 206 -10.69 -11.12 23.05
CA SER A 206 -11.86 -10.26 23.29
C SER A 206 -12.04 -9.91 24.76
N GLY A 207 -12.26 -8.62 25.07
CA GLY A 207 -12.46 -8.15 26.43
C GLY A 207 -13.58 -7.13 26.57
N ILE A 208 -14.10 -7.00 27.79
CA ILE A 208 -15.15 -6.05 28.16
C ILE A 208 -14.76 -5.36 29.49
N ILE A 209 -14.89 -4.03 29.56
CA ILE A 209 -14.71 -3.24 30.77
C ILE A 209 -15.99 -2.42 31.00
N ASP A 210 -16.69 -2.71 32.11
CA ASP A 210 -17.89 -1.99 32.50
C ASP A 210 -17.54 -0.97 33.59
N LYS A 211 -17.91 0.30 33.36
CA LYS A 211 -17.64 1.42 34.27
C LYS A 211 -18.92 2.14 34.65
N GLN A 212 -19.03 2.51 35.92
CA GLN A 212 -20.13 3.27 36.48
C GLN A 212 -19.55 4.45 37.24
N ASN A 213 -20.15 5.62 37.13
CA ASN A 213 -19.73 6.78 37.91
C ASN A 213 -20.93 7.54 38.44
N PHE A 214 -20.77 8.13 39.61
CA PHE A 214 -21.72 9.07 40.20
C PHE A 214 -20.94 10.27 40.74
N PHE A 215 -21.46 11.47 40.55
CA PHE A 215 -20.89 12.67 41.14
C PHE A 215 -21.95 13.61 41.68
N VAL A 216 -21.55 14.39 42.68
CA VAL A 216 -22.32 15.48 43.28
C VAL A 216 -21.38 16.63 43.59
N GLY A 217 -21.80 17.85 43.29
CA GLY A 217 -21.06 19.06 43.59
C GLY A 217 -22.00 20.24 43.78
N ASP A 218 -21.49 21.30 44.39
CA ASP A 218 -22.26 22.51 44.67
C ASP A 218 -21.50 23.73 44.17
N THR A 219 -22.14 24.55 43.35
CA THR A 219 -21.62 25.88 43.01
C THR A 219 -22.14 26.86 44.06
N TRP A 220 -21.25 27.26 44.95
CA TRP A 220 -21.55 28.13 46.06
C TRP A 220 -21.03 29.55 45.82
N GLN A 221 -21.95 30.49 45.62
CA GLN A 221 -21.65 31.92 45.56
C GLN A 221 -21.46 32.49 46.98
N ILE A 222 -20.23 32.45 47.48
CA ILE A 222 -19.85 32.94 48.82
C ILE A 222 -20.07 34.46 48.92
N SER A 223 -19.72 35.21 47.87
CA SER A 223 -19.93 36.65 47.77
C SER A 223 -20.26 37.05 46.33
N LYS A 224 -20.55 38.34 46.10
CA LYS A 224 -20.73 38.88 44.73
C LYS A 224 -19.50 38.68 43.82
N ASP A 225 -18.32 38.50 44.41
CA ASP A 225 -17.04 38.40 43.70
C ASP A 225 -16.35 37.04 43.85
N THR A 226 -16.91 36.10 44.62
CA THR A 226 -16.25 34.81 44.90
C THR A 226 -17.23 33.65 44.79
N MET A 227 -16.87 32.65 43.97
CA MET A 227 -17.56 31.38 43.84
C MET A 227 -16.66 30.23 44.26
N LEU A 228 -17.20 29.26 45.00
CA LEU A 228 -16.55 28.02 45.41
C LEU A 228 -17.28 26.82 44.81
N PHE A 229 -16.53 25.77 44.44
CA PHE A 229 -17.03 24.61 43.70
C PHE A 229 -16.51 23.30 44.32
N PRO A 230 -17.02 22.85 45.48
CA PRO A 230 -16.76 21.50 45.99
C PRO A 230 -17.47 20.44 45.14
N ILE A 231 -16.77 19.36 44.79
CA ILE A 231 -17.30 18.21 44.04
C ILE A 231 -16.74 16.91 44.63
N LEU A 232 -17.60 15.88 44.72
CA LEU A 232 -17.25 14.50 45.03
C LEU A 232 -17.73 13.59 43.89
N ARG A 233 -16.91 12.60 43.53
CA ARG A 233 -17.20 11.62 42.47
C ARG A 233 -16.75 10.24 42.92
N ILE A 234 -17.59 9.24 42.72
CA ILE A 234 -17.25 7.82 42.86
C ILE A 234 -17.27 7.16 41.49
N ASP A 235 -16.22 6.41 41.17
CA ASP A 235 -16.08 5.60 39.96
C ASP A 235 -15.98 4.13 40.35
N ARG A 236 -16.70 3.23 39.68
CA ARG A 236 -16.65 1.77 39.88
C ARG A 236 -16.38 1.09 38.55
N SER A 237 -15.35 0.24 38.50
CA SER A 237 -14.97 -0.57 37.35
C SER A 237 -15.11 -2.06 37.63
N SER A 238 -15.46 -2.82 36.60
CA SER A 238 -15.53 -4.28 36.65
C SER A 238 -14.17 -4.95 36.92
N LEU A 239 -13.06 -4.27 36.61
CA LEU A 239 -11.71 -4.80 36.82
C LEU A 239 -11.02 -4.23 38.07
N PHE A 240 -11.24 -2.95 38.39
CA PHE A 240 -10.43 -2.23 39.38
C PHE A 240 -11.17 -1.84 40.66
N GLY A 241 -12.45 -2.20 40.80
CA GLY A 241 -13.23 -1.88 41.99
C GLY A 241 -13.71 -0.42 42.01
N ALA A 242 -13.93 0.14 43.21
CA ALA A 242 -14.46 1.50 43.38
C ALA A 242 -13.39 2.48 43.88
N ASN A 243 -13.41 3.71 43.36
CA ASN A 243 -12.52 4.81 43.74
C ASN A 243 -13.32 6.10 44.02
N LEU A 244 -12.95 6.83 45.07
CA LEU A 244 -13.54 8.13 45.42
C LEU A 244 -12.56 9.26 45.08
N SER A 245 -13.03 10.26 44.34
CA SER A 245 -12.29 11.47 43.98
C SER A 245 -13.05 12.73 44.41
N GLY A 246 -12.32 13.78 44.78
CA GLY A 246 -12.93 15.04 45.22
C GLY A 246 -12.09 16.25 44.84
N SER A 247 -12.75 17.38 44.59
CA SER A 247 -12.08 18.64 44.25
C SER A 247 -12.78 19.85 44.87
N ILE A 248 -12.02 20.90 45.15
CA ILE A 248 -12.51 22.20 45.61
C ILE A 248 -11.86 23.27 44.72
N GLY A 249 -12.69 23.92 43.91
CA GLY A 249 -12.28 25.05 43.08
C GLY A 249 -12.78 26.38 43.64
N VAL A 250 -12.05 27.46 43.42
CA VAL A 250 -12.45 28.84 43.71
C VAL A 250 -12.26 29.72 42.48
N THR A 251 -13.21 30.61 42.23
CA THR A 251 -13.07 31.71 41.26
C THR A 251 -13.34 33.02 42.00
N HIS A 252 -12.40 33.96 41.94
CA HIS A 252 -12.50 35.28 42.55
C HIS A 252 -12.30 36.40 41.53
N ASN A 253 -13.25 37.33 41.45
CA ASN A 253 -13.17 38.54 40.63
C ASN A 253 -12.22 39.55 41.27
N VAL A 254 -11.04 39.73 40.71
CA VAL A 254 -9.97 40.56 41.26
C VAL A 254 -10.37 42.03 41.19
N GLY A 255 -10.44 42.69 42.36
CA GLY A 255 -10.86 44.09 42.48
C GLY A 255 -12.33 44.32 42.11
N GLY A 256 -13.17 43.28 42.21
CA GLY A 256 -14.60 43.36 41.85
C GLY A 256 -14.88 43.46 40.35
N ASN A 257 -13.87 43.22 39.51
CA ASN A 257 -14.01 43.29 38.07
C ASN A 257 -14.25 41.88 37.48
N PRO A 258 -15.43 41.59 36.90
CA PRO A 258 -15.74 40.27 36.36
C PRO A 258 -14.87 39.87 35.17
N HIS A 259 -14.16 40.82 34.53
CA HIS A 259 -13.22 40.59 33.45
C HIS A 259 -11.78 40.31 33.93
N ARG A 260 -11.56 40.19 35.24
CA ARG A 260 -10.26 39.83 35.84
C ARG A 260 -10.50 38.79 36.93
N ARG A 261 -10.06 37.55 36.71
CA ARG A 261 -10.45 36.41 37.53
C ARG A 261 -9.21 35.67 38.00
N LEU A 262 -9.11 35.47 39.31
CA LEU A 262 -8.21 34.49 39.92
C LEU A 262 -8.99 33.18 40.05
N LYS A 263 -8.42 32.09 39.55
CA LYS A 263 -8.98 30.74 39.65
C LYS A 263 -7.96 29.84 40.31
N ALA A 264 -8.36 29.06 41.31
CA ALA A 264 -7.50 28.05 41.92
C ALA A 264 -8.29 26.80 42.22
N ASN A 265 -7.67 25.63 42.13
CA ASN A 265 -8.32 24.36 42.41
C ASN A 265 -7.34 23.38 43.07
N ILE A 266 -7.86 22.58 43.99
CA ILE A 266 -7.18 21.42 44.55
C ILE A 266 -8.11 20.21 44.47
N GLY A 267 -7.61 19.08 44.01
CA GLY A 267 -8.42 17.87 43.95
C GLY A 267 -7.64 16.60 43.69
N THR A 268 -8.34 15.47 43.77
CA THR A 268 -7.81 14.17 43.42
C THR A 268 -8.32 13.70 42.07
N SER A 269 -7.54 12.87 41.38
CA SER A 269 -7.91 12.28 40.09
C SER A 269 -7.58 10.81 40.05
N TYR A 270 -8.24 10.10 39.14
CA TYR A 270 -8.18 8.65 38.99
C TYR A 270 -8.24 8.29 37.51
N ALA A 271 -7.34 7.42 37.06
CA ALA A 271 -7.30 6.92 35.69
C ALA A 271 -6.99 5.42 35.69
N GLU A 272 -7.81 4.66 34.95
CA GLU A 272 -7.68 3.21 34.82
C GLU A 272 -6.92 2.84 33.56
N PRO A 273 -6.13 1.75 33.57
CA PRO A 273 -5.62 1.15 32.34
C PRO A 273 -6.79 0.73 31.42
N GLY A 274 -6.64 0.99 30.12
CA GLY A 274 -7.53 0.50 29.07
C GLY A 274 -7.08 -0.84 28.49
N MET A 275 -7.84 -1.36 27.52
CA MET A 275 -7.56 -2.67 26.90
C MET A 275 -6.20 -2.74 26.21
N GLY A 276 -5.74 -1.63 25.66
CA GLY A 276 -4.43 -1.52 25.02
C GLY A 276 -3.28 -1.69 26.00
N GLU A 277 -3.38 -1.06 27.16
CA GLU A 277 -2.36 -1.21 28.20
C GLU A 277 -2.36 -2.61 28.82
N LEU A 278 -3.54 -3.24 28.96
CA LEU A 278 -3.71 -4.52 29.63
C LEU A 278 -3.42 -5.75 28.75
N TRP A 279 -3.93 -5.76 27.51
CA TRP A 279 -4.09 -7.01 26.74
C TRP A 279 -3.50 -6.99 25.33
N TYR A 280 -2.90 -5.88 24.88
CA TYR A 280 -2.23 -5.90 23.57
C TYR A 280 -1.09 -6.91 23.53
N ASN A 281 -0.93 -7.64 22.44
CA ASN A 281 0.17 -8.58 22.24
C ASN A 281 0.37 -8.82 20.75
N TRP A 282 1.18 -7.97 20.11
CA TRP A 282 1.32 -7.96 18.66
C TRP A 282 2.61 -7.27 18.19
N GLU A 283 3.09 -7.67 17.01
CA GLU A 283 4.13 -6.98 16.24
C GLU A 283 3.55 -5.68 15.69
N MET A 284 4.05 -4.52 16.17
CA MET A 284 3.64 -3.22 15.64
C MET A 284 4.30 -2.96 14.28
N TYR A 285 5.60 -3.26 14.21
CA TYR A 285 6.44 -3.16 13.02
C TYR A 285 7.49 -4.28 13.09
N GLY A 286 7.58 -5.12 12.06
CA GLY A 286 8.69 -6.06 11.98
C GLY A 286 10.02 -5.35 11.70
N SER A 287 11.13 -6.04 11.92
CA SER A 287 12.45 -5.55 11.50
C SER A 287 12.52 -5.31 9.98
N ASN A 288 13.30 -4.31 9.57
CA ASN A 288 13.43 -3.94 8.16
C ASN A 288 14.90 -3.76 7.78
N PRO A 289 15.39 -4.46 6.74
CA PRO A 289 16.68 -4.19 6.12
C PRO A 289 16.77 -2.74 5.64
N VAL A 290 17.85 -2.04 5.99
CA VAL A 290 18.18 -0.71 5.44
C VAL A 290 19.35 -0.76 4.47
N GLY A 291 20.10 -1.88 4.48
CA GLY A 291 21.17 -2.22 3.55
C GLY A 291 21.67 -3.65 3.85
N ILE A 292 22.53 -4.19 3.00
CA ILE A 292 23.15 -5.49 3.27
C ILE A 292 23.99 -5.37 4.56
N GLY A 293 23.75 -6.28 5.51
CA GLY A 293 24.43 -6.28 6.81
C GLY A 293 23.79 -5.38 7.87
N VAL A 294 22.87 -4.48 7.51
CA VAL A 294 22.32 -3.47 8.44
C VAL A 294 20.79 -3.45 8.40
N ALA A 295 20.16 -3.52 9.57
CA ALA A 295 18.70 -3.50 9.68
C ALA A 295 18.21 -2.69 10.87
N LYS A 296 17.05 -2.06 10.70
CA LYS A 296 16.32 -1.47 11.82
C LYS A 296 15.55 -2.58 12.54
N MET A 297 15.72 -2.66 13.86
CA MET A 297 15.04 -3.65 14.70
C MET A 297 13.53 -3.38 14.74
N GLY A 298 12.71 -4.44 14.72
CA GLY A 298 11.25 -4.29 14.80
C GLY A 298 10.77 -4.08 16.23
N TRP A 299 9.48 -3.82 16.43
CA TRP A 299 8.86 -3.50 17.71
C TRP A 299 7.69 -4.42 18.01
N TRP A 300 7.77 -5.11 19.14
CA TRP A 300 6.71 -5.94 19.68
C TRP A 300 6.05 -5.26 20.88
N TRP A 301 4.73 -5.17 20.88
CA TRP A 301 3.98 -4.61 22.00
C TRP A 301 3.43 -5.71 22.90
N ALA A 302 3.72 -5.65 24.20
CA ALA A 302 3.21 -6.54 25.24
C ALA A 302 2.46 -5.77 26.33
N GLY A 303 1.14 -5.92 26.37
CA GLY A 303 0.25 -5.41 27.39
C GLY A 303 0.51 -6.08 28.73
N ASN A 304 0.17 -5.39 29.81
CA ASN A 304 0.46 -5.80 31.16
C ASN A 304 -0.85 -5.88 31.96
N PRO A 305 -1.40 -7.08 32.20
CA PRO A 305 -2.66 -7.24 32.94
C PRO A 305 -2.53 -6.89 34.43
N ASP A 306 -1.31 -6.74 34.96
CA ASP A 306 -1.03 -6.43 36.37
C ASP A 306 -0.98 -4.92 36.66
N LEU A 307 -1.31 -4.08 35.67
CA LEU A 307 -1.33 -2.64 35.85
C LEU A 307 -2.38 -2.21 36.88
N LYS A 308 -1.98 -1.24 37.69
CA LYS A 308 -2.83 -0.60 38.68
C LYS A 308 -3.32 0.75 38.16
N PRO A 309 -4.52 1.19 38.57
CA PRO A 309 -4.98 2.55 38.30
C PRO A 309 -4.03 3.62 38.87
N GLU A 310 -3.92 4.71 38.12
CA GLU A 310 -3.24 5.93 38.54
C GLU A 310 -4.14 6.74 39.49
N THR A 311 -3.53 7.33 40.51
CA THR A 311 -4.19 8.31 41.38
C THR A 311 -3.31 9.55 41.51
N ALA A 312 -3.92 10.73 41.52
CA ALA A 312 -3.17 11.98 41.60
C ALA A 312 -3.78 12.96 42.61
N VAL A 313 -2.93 13.81 43.19
CA VAL A 313 -3.33 15.06 43.85
C VAL A 313 -2.84 16.21 42.98
N ASN A 314 -3.77 17.07 42.55
CA ASN A 314 -3.52 18.14 41.60
C ASN A 314 -3.84 19.48 42.26
N ILE A 315 -2.95 20.45 42.09
CA ILE A 315 -3.12 21.83 42.55
C ILE A 315 -2.85 22.75 41.36
N ASP A 316 -3.77 23.67 41.08
CA ASP A 316 -3.56 24.71 40.09
C ASP A 316 -4.00 26.09 40.61
N ALA A 317 -3.39 27.12 40.04
CA ALA A 317 -3.78 28.50 40.23
C ALA A 317 -3.51 29.30 38.95
N SER A 318 -4.43 30.15 38.55
CA SER A 318 -4.28 31.00 37.37
C SER A 318 -4.96 32.35 37.54
N ILE A 319 -4.39 33.36 36.91
CA ILE A 319 -5.01 34.67 36.74
C ILE A 319 -5.31 34.86 35.26
N GLU A 320 -6.54 35.23 34.95
CA GLU A 320 -6.99 35.52 33.60
C GLU A 320 -7.68 36.87 33.54
N GLY A 321 -7.55 37.54 32.39
CA GLY A 321 -8.16 38.82 32.16
C GLY A 321 -8.52 39.03 30.72
N GLU A 322 -9.59 39.78 30.49
CA GLU A 322 -10.05 40.10 29.14
C GLU A 322 -10.42 41.58 29.00
N THR A 323 -10.25 42.07 27.79
CA THR A 323 -10.73 43.36 27.31
C THR A 323 -11.49 43.11 26.00
N LYS A 324 -12.02 44.16 25.37
CA LYS A 324 -12.69 44.05 24.07
C LYS A 324 -11.86 43.32 23.00
N ASN A 325 -10.53 43.50 23.02
CA ASN A 325 -9.64 43.03 21.95
C ASN A 325 -8.59 42.00 22.41
N THR A 326 -8.38 41.82 23.71
CA THR A 326 -7.29 40.97 24.23
C THR A 326 -7.79 40.11 25.37
N TYR A 327 -7.50 38.81 25.31
CA TYR A 327 -7.60 37.86 26.42
C TYR A 327 -6.20 37.39 26.77
N ALA A 328 -5.89 37.33 28.07
CA ALA A 328 -4.62 36.78 28.55
C ALA A 328 -4.86 35.93 29.79
N ARG A 329 -4.11 34.83 29.91
CA ARG A 329 -4.10 33.93 31.06
C ARG A 329 -2.67 33.52 31.36
N ILE A 330 -2.32 33.50 32.64
CA ILE A 330 -1.12 32.84 33.15
C ILE A 330 -1.51 31.96 34.33
N GLY A 331 -1.02 30.72 34.33
CA GLY A 331 -1.31 29.74 35.36
C GLY A 331 -0.10 28.89 35.71
N ILE A 332 -0.13 28.36 36.92
CA ILE A 332 0.82 27.40 37.45
C ILE A 332 0.07 26.18 37.95
N PHE A 333 0.69 25.01 37.84
CA PHE A 333 0.11 23.77 38.33
C PHE A 333 1.18 22.83 38.88
N HIS A 334 0.78 21.98 39.82
CA HIS A 334 1.61 20.93 40.41
C HIS A 334 0.76 19.68 40.68
N ASN A 335 1.17 18.57 40.07
CA ASN A 335 0.49 17.28 40.16
C ASN A 335 1.44 16.24 40.77
N ARG A 336 0.97 15.53 41.79
CA ARG A 336 1.66 14.38 42.39
C ARG A 336 0.89 13.11 42.07
N ILE A 337 1.47 12.27 41.23
CA ILE A 337 0.81 11.07 40.69
C ILE A 337 1.43 9.83 41.33
N ARG A 338 0.59 8.86 41.69
CA ARG A 338 0.96 7.52 42.18
C ARG A 338 0.53 6.48 41.16
N ASN A 339 1.29 5.39 41.10
CA ASN A 339 1.18 4.33 40.10
C ASN A 339 1.27 4.85 38.66
N TYR A 340 2.04 5.92 38.40
CA TYR A 340 2.15 6.50 37.06
C TYR A 340 2.51 5.41 36.03
N MET A 341 1.70 5.25 35.00
CA MET A 341 1.89 4.30 33.92
C MET A 341 2.80 4.92 32.87
N SER A 342 3.83 4.19 32.48
CA SER A 342 4.74 4.61 31.41
C SER A 342 5.03 3.45 30.48
N VAL A 343 5.11 3.77 29.19
CA VAL A 343 5.73 2.90 28.19
C VAL A 343 7.20 2.77 28.53
N TYR A 344 7.76 1.58 28.32
CA TYR A 344 9.20 1.36 28.41
C TYR A 344 9.62 0.18 27.52
N PHE A 345 10.84 0.24 27.03
CA PHE A 345 11.50 -0.94 26.47
C PHE A 345 11.87 -1.91 27.60
N THR A 346 11.45 -3.17 27.48
CA THR A 346 11.55 -4.17 28.56
C THR A 346 12.97 -4.67 28.82
N GLY A 347 13.92 -4.41 27.91
CA GLY A 347 15.25 -5.04 27.95
C GLY A 347 15.26 -6.43 27.31
N LYS A 348 14.19 -6.82 26.61
CA LYS A 348 14.05 -8.14 25.97
C LYS A 348 13.79 -7.99 24.48
N LEU A 349 14.31 -8.96 23.73
CA LEU A 349 14.15 -9.07 22.29
C LEU A 349 13.28 -10.29 21.96
N MET A 350 12.56 -10.23 20.86
CA MET A 350 11.80 -11.33 20.27
C MET A 350 12.46 -11.69 18.94
N ASP A 351 13.14 -12.83 18.86
CA ASP A 351 13.75 -13.31 17.61
C ASP A 351 12.85 -14.38 16.97
N PHE A 352 12.20 -14.01 15.85
CA PHE A 352 11.36 -14.93 15.06
C PHE A 352 12.17 -15.73 14.02
N ALA A 353 13.46 -15.45 13.84
CA ALA A 353 14.35 -16.15 12.92
C ALA A 353 15.69 -16.56 13.59
N PRO A 354 15.65 -17.31 14.71
CA PRO A 354 16.84 -17.68 15.49
C PRO A 354 17.83 -18.57 14.72
N GLY A 355 17.38 -19.24 13.64
CA GLY A 355 18.23 -20.08 12.80
C GLY A 355 19.15 -19.32 11.86
N LEU A 356 18.93 -18.02 11.63
CA LEU A 356 19.84 -17.20 10.83
C LEU A 356 21.13 -16.94 11.62
N ASN A 357 22.27 -17.10 10.95
CA ASN A 357 23.58 -16.73 11.50
C ASN A 357 23.71 -15.20 11.62
N GLU A 358 24.74 -14.72 12.33
CA GLU A 358 24.93 -13.30 12.58
C GLU A 358 25.10 -12.47 11.28
N SER A 359 25.80 -12.99 10.27
CA SER A 359 25.99 -12.26 9.01
C SER A 359 24.71 -12.12 8.18
N GLN A 360 23.68 -12.94 8.45
CA GLN A 360 22.39 -12.93 7.75
C GLN A 360 21.25 -12.34 8.60
N LYS A 361 21.47 -12.11 9.90
CA LYS A 361 20.42 -11.65 10.82
C LYS A 361 19.82 -10.29 10.44
N TRP A 362 20.53 -9.47 9.66
CA TRP A 362 19.98 -8.22 9.10
C TRP A 362 18.75 -8.44 8.20
N MET A 363 18.55 -9.65 7.65
CA MET A 363 17.38 -9.97 6.84
C MET A 363 16.09 -10.09 7.67
N ARG A 364 16.19 -10.53 8.93
CA ARG A 364 15.10 -10.61 9.91
C ARG A 364 15.69 -10.42 11.31
N ALA A 365 15.97 -9.16 11.64
CA ALA A 365 16.53 -8.81 12.92
C ALA A 365 15.48 -8.98 14.04
N PRO A 366 15.89 -9.20 15.31
CA PRO A 366 14.94 -9.34 16.42
C PRO A 366 14.09 -8.08 16.64
N ASP A 367 12.92 -8.27 17.26
CA ASP A 367 12.05 -7.18 17.65
C ASP A 367 12.27 -6.77 19.11
N MET A 368 12.33 -5.47 19.36
CA MET A 368 12.37 -4.88 20.70
C MET A 368 10.99 -4.99 21.36
N ILE A 369 10.93 -5.56 22.57
CA ILE A 369 9.65 -5.72 23.28
C ILE A 369 9.39 -4.52 24.20
N TYR A 370 8.30 -3.82 23.94
CA TYR A 370 7.78 -2.69 24.71
C TYR A 370 6.58 -3.11 25.55
N SER A 371 6.42 -2.48 26.72
CA SER A 371 5.30 -2.71 27.61
C SER A 371 4.94 -1.47 28.42
N PHE A 372 3.84 -1.55 29.17
CA PHE A 372 3.47 -0.58 30.21
C PHE A 372 3.88 -1.11 31.59
N LYS A 373 4.32 -0.20 32.45
CA LYS A 373 4.49 -0.47 33.89
C LYS A 373 4.06 0.73 34.73
N ASN A 374 3.64 0.46 35.98
CA ASN A 374 3.51 1.50 36.99
C ASN A 374 4.89 1.84 37.58
N ILE A 375 5.43 3.03 37.29
CA ILE A 375 6.76 3.50 37.74
C ILE A 375 6.76 4.07 39.18
N GLY A 376 5.69 3.87 39.94
CA GLY A 376 5.52 4.44 41.28
C GLY A 376 5.07 5.90 41.24
N LYS A 377 5.90 6.83 41.74
CA LYS A 377 5.53 8.24 41.87
C LYS A 377 6.11 9.11 40.74
N ALA A 378 5.30 10.02 40.23
CA ALA A 378 5.70 11.05 39.29
C ALA A 378 5.24 12.43 39.78
N GLU A 379 6.04 13.47 39.49
CA GLU A 379 5.71 14.86 39.79
C GLU A 379 5.72 15.66 38.48
N ILE A 380 4.64 16.41 38.24
CA ILE A 380 4.53 17.29 37.07
C ILE A 380 4.24 18.69 37.57
N THR A 381 5.19 19.59 37.38
CA THR A 381 5.04 21.02 37.71
C THR A 381 5.16 21.83 36.44
N GLY A 382 4.30 22.81 36.23
CA GLY A 382 4.37 23.60 35.01
C GLY A 382 3.78 24.99 35.12
N LEU A 383 4.03 25.75 34.06
CA LEU A 383 3.50 27.08 33.83
C LEU A 383 2.82 27.08 32.46
N GLU A 384 1.64 27.69 32.38
CA GLU A 384 0.90 27.92 31.15
C GLU A 384 0.65 29.41 30.97
N ALA A 385 0.95 29.93 29.79
CA ALA A 385 0.63 31.29 29.40
C ALA A 385 -0.09 31.29 28.06
N GLU A 386 -1.18 32.03 27.94
CA GLU A 386 -1.92 32.20 26.69
C GLU A 386 -2.27 33.67 26.49
N VAL A 387 -2.07 34.19 25.28
CA VAL A 387 -2.55 35.49 24.86
C VAL A 387 -3.31 35.33 23.55
N ARG A 388 -4.51 35.89 23.50
CA ARG A 388 -5.30 36.04 22.26
C ARG A 388 -5.55 37.51 22.01
N ARG A 389 -5.32 37.97 20.79
CA ARG A 389 -5.49 39.38 20.42
C ARG A 389 -6.22 39.52 19.10
N LYS A 390 -7.26 40.36 19.06
CA LYS A 390 -7.88 40.85 17.83
C LYS A 390 -7.06 42.00 17.27
N ILE A 391 -6.67 41.90 16.00
CA ILE A 391 -5.90 42.90 15.26
C ILE A 391 -6.80 43.44 14.14
N GLY A 392 -7.40 44.60 14.38
CA GLY A 392 -8.43 45.14 13.48
C GLY A 392 -9.73 44.33 13.47
N PRO A 393 -10.60 44.52 12.46
CA PRO A 393 -11.90 43.86 12.39
C PRO A 393 -11.84 42.41 11.90
N HIS A 394 -10.76 42.02 11.22
CA HIS A 394 -10.67 40.74 10.50
C HIS A 394 -9.67 39.74 11.06
N PHE A 395 -8.61 40.18 11.73
CA PHE A 395 -7.54 39.27 12.18
C PHE A 395 -7.63 39.01 13.68
N SER A 396 -7.29 37.78 14.07
CA SER A 396 -7.02 37.42 15.46
C SER A 396 -5.80 36.51 15.54
N THR A 397 -5.00 36.69 16.59
CA THR A 397 -3.81 35.89 16.84
C THR A 397 -3.93 35.20 18.20
N LYS A 398 -3.31 34.02 18.29
CA LYS A 398 -3.17 33.23 19.51
C LYS A 398 -1.70 32.87 19.67
N LEU A 399 -1.18 33.09 20.88
CA LEU A 399 0.12 32.60 21.31
C LEU A 399 -0.08 31.86 22.63
N GLY A 400 0.25 30.57 22.66
CA GLY A 400 0.25 29.73 23.86
C GLY A 400 1.65 29.23 24.14
N TYR A 401 2.06 29.21 25.40
CA TYR A 401 3.33 28.66 25.84
C TYR A 401 3.13 27.85 27.12
N THR A 402 3.68 26.63 27.12
CA THR A 402 3.69 25.75 28.28
C THR A 402 5.12 25.35 28.59
N TYR A 403 5.53 25.52 29.85
CA TYR A 403 6.73 24.94 30.40
C TYR A 403 6.39 23.78 31.32
N LEU A 404 7.08 22.66 31.18
CA LEU A 404 6.82 21.43 31.91
C LEU A 404 8.09 20.88 32.57
N HIS A 405 8.05 20.78 33.89
CA HIS A 405 9.01 20.03 34.69
C HIS A 405 8.36 18.72 35.15
N ALA A 406 8.44 17.70 34.29
CA ALA A 406 7.86 16.37 34.50
C ALA A 406 8.94 15.35 34.88
N ILE A 407 8.90 14.86 36.12
CA ILE A 407 9.95 14.00 36.67
C ILE A 407 9.42 12.69 37.24
N ASN A 408 10.17 11.63 37.01
CA ASN A 408 10.06 10.34 37.69
C ASN A 408 10.75 10.44 39.06
N LYS A 409 10.10 9.95 40.12
CA LYS A 409 10.59 10.01 41.51
C LYS A 409 10.91 8.66 42.12
N SER A 410 10.53 7.56 41.51
CA SER A 410 10.52 6.25 42.20
C SER A 410 11.23 5.14 41.46
N ASP A 411 11.19 5.09 40.13
CA ASP A 411 11.78 3.98 39.38
C ASP A 411 13.18 4.35 38.85
N PRO A 412 14.27 3.81 39.41
CA PRO A 412 15.62 4.12 38.96
C PRO A 412 15.94 3.52 37.58
N LEU A 413 15.14 2.59 37.08
CA LEU A 413 15.30 1.94 35.76
C LEU A 413 14.58 2.70 34.64
N MET A 414 14.20 3.96 34.88
CA MET A 414 13.57 4.87 33.93
C MET A 414 14.28 6.23 33.98
N PRO A 415 14.27 7.01 32.89
CA PRO A 415 14.87 8.34 32.89
C PRO A 415 14.25 9.24 33.97
N LYS A 416 15.05 10.18 34.47
CA LYS A 416 14.61 11.16 35.48
C LYS A 416 13.47 12.04 34.96
N ARG A 417 13.47 12.38 33.67
CA ARG A 417 12.37 13.07 32.99
C ARG A 417 11.38 12.04 32.45
N LEU A 418 10.09 12.34 32.54
CA LEU A 418 9.05 11.47 31.97
C LEU A 418 9.16 11.43 30.45
N LEU A 419 8.87 10.26 29.87
CA LEU A 419 8.82 10.04 28.43
C LEU A 419 7.61 10.73 27.81
N ASP A 420 7.73 11.12 26.54
CA ASP A 420 6.66 11.74 25.74
C ASP A 420 6.07 12.99 26.38
N ARG A 421 6.90 13.72 27.13
CA ARG A 421 6.55 14.99 27.76
C ARG A 421 7.56 16.05 27.31
N PRO A 422 7.19 16.93 26.37
CA PRO A 422 8.07 18.02 25.94
C PRO A 422 8.31 18.98 27.10
N THR A 423 9.54 19.46 27.26
CA THR A 423 9.85 20.48 28.29
C THR A 423 9.18 21.82 27.96
N HIS A 424 9.10 22.15 26.67
CA HIS A 424 8.40 23.34 26.21
C HIS A 424 7.42 22.98 25.09
N LYS A 425 6.23 23.57 25.14
CA LYS A 425 5.26 23.58 24.05
C LYS A 425 4.95 25.01 23.66
N LEU A 426 4.94 25.29 22.36
CA LEU A 426 4.57 26.60 21.80
C LEU A 426 3.46 26.42 20.77
N ASP A 427 2.36 27.13 20.98
CA ASP A 427 1.18 27.11 20.11
C ASP A 427 1.02 28.48 19.46
N ILE A 428 1.06 28.52 18.13
CA ILE A 428 0.94 29.77 17.35
C ILE A 428 -0.28 29.65 16.46
N GLY A 429 -1.15 30.67 16.45
CA GLY A 429 -2.33 30.69 15.59
C GLY A 429 -2.62 32.09 15.05
N ILE A 430 -2.99 32.15 13.77
CA ILE A 430 -3.46 33.34 13.08
C ILE A 430 -4.78 32.97 12.41
N SER A 431 -5.83 33.74 12.67
CA SER A 431 -7.15 33.55 12.06
C SER A 431 -7.60 34.84 11.39
N TYR A 432 -8.18 34.72 10.21
CA TYR A 432 -8.82 35.77 9.44
C TYR A 432 -10.32 35.44 9.29
N GLU A 433 -11.19 36.43 9.48
CA GLU A 433 -12.62 36.29 9.26
C GLU A 433 -13.18 37.57 8.62
N ASP A 434 -13.83 37.44 7.46
CA ASP A 434 -14.67 38.47 6.87
C ASP A 434 -16.12 38.01 6.84
N LYS A 435 -16.88 38.49 7.82
CA LYS A 435 -18.29 38.18 7.99
C LYS A 435 -19.17 38.67 6.83
N LYS A 436 -18.76 39.72 6.11
CA LYS A 436 -19.56 40.28 5.02
C LYS A 436 -19.53 39.37 3.80
N THR A 437 -18.34 38.89 3.45
CA THR A 437 -18.20 37.95 2.33
C THR A 437 -18.40 36.50 2.76
N GLY A 438 -18.28 36.18 4.05
CA GLY A 438 -18.38 34.82 4.59
C GLY A 438 -17.09 34.01 4.46
N TRP A 439 -15.96 34.63 4.14
CA TRP A 439 -14.66 33.94 4.07
C TRP A 439 -13.98 33.91 5.43
N SER A 440 -13.38 32.78 5.79
CA SER A 440 -12.48 32.67 6.94
C SER A 440 -11.26 31.81 6.60
N ALA A 441 -10.15 32.06 7.28
CA ALA A 441 -8.94 31.26 7.17
C ALA A 441 -8.24 31.15 8.53
N GLN A 442 -7.62 30.02 8.80
CA GLN A 442 -6.87 29.75 10.01
C GLN A 442 -5.56 29.04 9.69
N LEU A 443 -4.44 29.62 10.13
CA LEU A 443 -3.11 29.04 10.09
C LEU A 443 -2.67 28.81 11.54
N TRP A 444 -2.26 27.60 11.90
CA TRP A 444 -1.74 27.31 13.24
C TRP A 444 -0.59 26.33 13.22
N GLY A 445 0.28 26.42 14.22
CA GLY A 445 1.39 25.51 14.42
C GLY A 445 1.61 25.16 15.89
N ASP A 446 1.97 23.90 16.13
CA ASP A 446 2.31 23.35 17.44
C ASP A 446 3.78 22.92 17.42
N TYR A 447 4.58 23.39 18.38
CA TYR A 447 5.99 23.04 18.53
C TYR A 447 6.23 22.30 19.84
N TYR A 448 6.89 21.15 19.74
CA TYR A 448 7.28 20.27 20.84
C TYR A 448 8.79 20.34 20.97
N ILE A 449 9.31 20.83 22.10
CA ILE A 449 10.73 21.12 22.27
C ILE A 449 11.29 20.33 23.45
N LYS A 450 12.43 19.68 23.20
CA LYS A 450 13.13 18.79 24.14
C LYS A 450 12.20 17.72 24.70
N MET A 451 11.66 16.84 23.87
CA MET A 451 10.86 15.69 24.30
C MET A 451 11.71 14.42 24.30
N LEU A 452 11.68 13.62 25.37
CA LEU A 452 12.27 12.28 25.35
C LEU A 452 11.29 11.31 24.68
N ASP A 453 11.68 10.72 23.56
CA ASP A 453 10.83 9.85 22.77
C ASP A 453 10.85 8.42 23.31
N SER A 454 9.69 7.87 23.72
CA SER A 454 9.61 6.49 24.23
C SER A 454 9.92 5.43 23.17
N ASN A 455 9.82 5.80 21.89
CA ASN A 455 9.92 4.91 20.75
C ASN A 455 11.34 4.86 20.14
N THR A 456 12.23 5.79 20.49
CA THR A 456 13.57 5.85 19.91
C THR A 456 14.65 5.83 20.99
N LEU A 457 15.60 4.90 20.86
CA LEU A 457 16.77 4.84 21.72
C LEU A 457 17.89 5.73 21.15
N ALA A 458 18.68 6.35 22.03
CA ALA A 458 19.81 7.19 21.64
C ALA A 458 20.94 6.37 20.98
N ASN A 459 21.82 7.04 20.22
CA ASN A 459 23.03 6.46 19.61
C ASN A 459 22.79 5.27 18.67
N ARG A 460 21.68 5.26 17.90
CA ARG A 460 21.34 4.18 16.95
C ARG A 460 21.18 2.81 17.60
N ALA A 461 20.91 2.75 18.91
CA ALA A 461 20.77 1.50 19.67
C ALA A 461 19.57 0.62 19.27
N ASN A 462 18.82 1.00 18.23
CA ASN A 462 17.73 0.24 17.62
C ASN A 462 18.09 -0.33 16.23
N TYR A 463 19.38 -0.44 15.89
CA TYR A 463 19.88 -1.03 14.66
C TYR A 463 20.75 -2.29 14.92
N TYR A 464 20.76 -3.18 13.92
CA TYR A 464 21.65 -4.32 13.78
C TYR A 464 22.77 -3.98 12.78
N PRO A 465 24.04 -4.41 12.96
CA PRO A 465 24.58 -5.27 14.01
C PRO A 465 25.08 -4.49 15.24
N ASP A 466 24.88 -3.18 15.32
CA ASP A 466 25.35 -2.32 16.42
C ASP A 466 24.96 -2.86 17.82
N ILE A 467 23.91 -3.69 17.91
CA ILE A 467 23.53 -4.41 19.13
C ILE A 467 24.52 -5.51 19.58
N LEU A 468 25.30 -6.09 18.65
CA LEU A 468 26.26 -7.18 18.86
C LEU A 468 27.65 -6.71 19.30
N GLU A 469 28.00 -5.43 19.16
CA GLU A 469 29.28 -4.87 19.63
C GLU A 469 29.41 -4.84 21.18
N GLY A 470 28.51 -5.52 21.91
CA GLY A 470 28.58 -5.72 23.36
C GLY A 470 28.36 -4.46 24.21
N ASN A 471 28.26 -3.29 23.58
CA ASN A 471 28.10 -1.98 24.20
C ASN A 471 26.69 -1.39 24.03
N ALA A 472 25.71 -2.21 23.63
CA ALA A 472 24.35 -1.74 23.41
C ALA A 472 23.76 -1.13 24.69
N ALA A 473 23.62 0.20 24.70
CA ALA A 473 22.99 1.02 25.75
C ALA A 473 21.56 0.56 26.13
N VAL A 474 20.99 -0.33 25.31
CA VAL A 474 19.76 -1.11 25.44
C VAL A 474 19.67 -1.84 26.80
N PHE A 475 20.76 -2.39 27.31
CA PHE A 475 20.74 -3.19 28.56
C PHE A 475 21.26 -2.44 29.79
N ALA A 476 22.15 -1.46 29.62
CA ALA A 476 22.84 -0.80 30.73
C ALA A 476 22.23 0.54 31.17
N ASN A 477 21.73 1.39 30.25
CA ASN A 477 21.35 2.78 30.60
C ASN A 477 20.04 3.31 29.98
N LYS A 478 19.32 2.55 29.14
CA LYS A 478 17.98 2.91 28.61
C LYS A 478 17.87 4.40 28.20
N ALA A 479 18.84 4.88 27.42
CA ALA A 479 18.87 6.27 27.00
C ALA A 479 17.90 6.46 25.82
N TYR A 480 16.89 7.29 26.03
CA TYR A 480 15.90 7.66 25.01
C TYR A 480 16.37 8.91 24.25
N GLN A 481 16.04 9.01 22.96
CA GLN A 481 16.42 10.15 22.14
C GLN A 481 15.62 11.40 22.52
N GLU A 482 16.30 12.54 22.65
CA GLU A 482 15.63 13.84 22.76
C GLU A 482 15.30 14.40 21.37
N LYS A 483 14.03 14.68 21.11
CA LYS A 483 13.51 15.22 19.84
C LYS A 483 12.88 16.60 20.04
N SER A 484 12.99 17.47 19.03
CA SER A 484 12.24 18.73 18.93
C SER A 484 11.70 18.89 17.52
N PHE A 485 10.41 19.18 17.38
CA PHE A 485 9.75 19.30 16.09
C PHE A 485 8.53 20.23 16.15
N GLY A 486 8.02 20.64 15.00
CA GLY A 486 6.82 21.46 14.90
C GLY A 486 6.00 21.14 13.66
N ILE A 487 4.68 21.29 13.76
CA ILE A 487 3.73 20.95 12.70
C ILE A 487 2.85 22.17 12.42
N TRP A 488 2.76 22.59 11.16
CA TRP A 488 1.89 23.69 10.70
C TRP A 488 0.71 23.17 9.90
N ASN A 489 -0.44 23.82 10.06
CA ASN A 489 -1.70 23.46 9.44
C ASN A 489 -2.44 24.72 8.97
N LEU A 490 -3.18 24.60 7.85
CA LEU A 490 -3.99 25.66 7.25
C LEU A 490 -5.41 25.16 6.98
N MET A 491 -6.41 25.99 7.25
CA MET A 491 -7.79 25.77 6.86
C MET A 491 -8.40 27.06 6.32
N VAL A 492 -9.10 26.97 5.19
CA VAL A 492 -9.87 28.04 4.56
C VAL A 492 -11.32 27.59 4.49
N GLN A 493 -12.25 28.47 4.86
CA GLN A 493 -13.68 28.17 4.88
C GLN A 493 -14.46 29.28 4.18
N LYS A 494 -15.60 28.89 3.60
CA LYS A 494 -16.56 29.77 2.96
C LYS A 494 -17.95 29.46 3.48
N LYS A 495 -18.53 30.41 4.21
CA LYS A 495 -19.93 30.41 4.60
C LYS A 495 -20.78 30.79 3.38
N LEU A 496 -21.62 29.86 2.92
CA LEU A 496 -22.52 30.03 1.79
C LEU A 496 -23.85 30.65 2.22
N SER A 497 -24.34 30.27 3.41
CA SER A 497 -25.53 30.81 4.07
C SER A 497 -25.41 30.69 5.59
N GLU A 498 -26.43 31.07 6.36
CA GLU A 498 -26.42 30.85 7.82
C GLU A 498 -26.33 29.37 8.21
N ASP A 499 -26.85 28.48 7.36
CA ASP A 499 -26.96 27.05 7.60
C ASP A 499 -25.98 26.21 6.75
N ALA A 500 -25.09 26.82 5.96
CA ALA A 500 -24.19 26.09 5.07
C ALA A 500 -22.79 26.71 4.99
N MET A 501 -21.76 25.88 5.13
CA MET A 501 -20.34 26.25 5.01
C MET A 501 -19.54 25.15 4.33
N VAL A 502 -18.57 25.52 3.51
CA VAL A 502 -17.59 24.60 2.90
C VAL A 502 -16.17 24.96 3.34
N TYR A 503 -15.27 23.98 3.41
CA TYR A 503 -13.88 24.20 3.81
C TYR A 503 -12.87 23.34 3.04
N LEU A 504 -11.66 23.87 2.91
CA LEU A 504 -10.46 23.24 2.37
C LEU A 504 -9.31 23.46 3.36
N GLY A 505 -8.47 22.47 3.60
CA GLY A 505 -7.33 22.61 4.49
C GLY A 505 -6.19 21.66 4.15
N VAL A 506 -5.04 21.91 4.75
CA VAL A 506 -3.85 21.06 4.70
C VAL A 506 -3.25 20.98 6.09
N ASN A 507 -3.12 19.77 6.60
CA ASN A 507 -2.40 19.48 7.83
C ASN A 507 -0.96 19.08 7.50
N ASN A 508 -0.03 19.40 8.40
CA ASN A 508 1.40 19.14 8.23
C ASN A 508 1.94 19.70 6.89
N ILE A 509 1.81 21.02 6.71
CA ILE A 509 2.17 21.74 5.48
C ILE A 509 3.59 21.40 5.02
N PHE A 510 4.55 21.27 5.94
CA PHE A 510 5.95 21.00 5.61
C PHE A 510 6.30 19.51 5.49
N ASN A 511 5.31 18.62 5.57
CA ASN A 511 5.48 17.17 5.46
C ASN A 511 6.56 16.63 6.42
N HIS A 512 6.54 17.07 7.69
CA HIS A 512 7.42 16.52 8.72
C HIS A 512 7.10 15.04 8.92
N ARG A 513 8.13 14.19 8.81
CA ARG A 513 8.04 12.73 8.99
C ARG A 513 8.87 12.30 10.20
N ASP A 514 8.31 11.40 10.99
CA ASP A 514 8.97 10.71 12.09
C ASP A 514 8.41 9.28 12.15
N ASP A 515 9.14 8.36 11.51
CA ASP A 515 8.71 6.97 11.33
C ASP A 515 8.63 6.23 12.68
N ASP A 516 9.43 6.63 13.67
CA ASP A 516 9.39 6.05 15.01
C ASP A 516 8.09 6.40 15.74
N ARG A 517 7.50 7.55 15.44
CA ARG A 517 6.23 7.98 16.05
C ARG A 517 5.02 7.77 15.14
N ALA A 518 5.23 7.14 13.98
CA ALA A 518 4.22 6.99 12.93
C ALA A 518 3.49 8.31 12.62
N ALA A 519 4.24 9.42 12.58
CA ALA A 519 3.66 10.74 12.36
C ALA A 519 2.94 10.81 11.02
N GLN A 520 1.70 11.31 11.01
CA GLN A 520 0.94 11.49 9.76
C GLN A 520 1.70 12.44 8.82
N GLU A 521 1.80 12.02 7.56
CA GLU A 521 2.32 12.85 6.47
C GLU A 521 1.41 14.07 6.20
N ARG A 522 1.69 14.83 5.14
CA ARG A 522 0.81 15.92 4.70
C ARG A 522 -0.59 15.38 4.35
N VAL A 523 -1.63 15.91 5.01
CA VAL A 523 -3.03 15.51 4.77
C VAL A 523 -3.85 16.69 4.26
N PHE A 524 -4.43 16.56 3.07
CA PHE A 524 -5.42 17.52 2.56
C PHE A 524 -6.82 17.19 3.11
N ARG A 525 -7.57 18.22 3.49
CA ARG A 525 -8.92 18.12 4.03
C ARG A 525 -9.86 18.93 3.17
N ILE A 526 -10.98 18.35 2.77
CA ILE A 526 -12.08 19.08 2.15
C ILE A 526 -13.37 18.62 2.83
N GLY A 527 -14.32 19.53 3.03
CA GLY A 527 -15.58 19.15 3.63
C GLY A 527 -16.57 20.29 3.67
N ALA A 528 -17.75 19.99 4.19
CA ALA A 528 -18.84 20.95 4.33
C ALA A 528 -19.58 20.70 5.64
N ASN A 529 -20.19 21.75 6.18
CA ASN A 529 -21.03 21.71 7.36
C ASN A 529 -22.39 22.32 6.99
N PHE A 530 -23.45 21.59 7.31
CA PHE A 530 -24.82 21.97 7.04
C PHE A 530 -25.65 21.85 8.31
N ALA A 531 -26.41 22.89 8.64
CA ALA A 531 -27.38 22.88 9.74
C ALA A 531 -28.79 22.67 9.18
N PHE A 532 -29.62 21.90 9.89
CA PHE A 532 -30.96 21.51 9.41
C PHE A 532 -32.02 21.93 10.43
N ASP A 533 -33.13 22.49 9.92
CA ASP A 533 -34.32 22.90 10.71
C ASP A 533 -34.00 23.62 12.04
N THR A 534 -33.13 24.63 11.93
CA THR A 534 -32.90 25.60 13.00
C THR A 534 -34.20 26.37 13.28
N ALA A 535 -34.57 26.49 14.56
CA ALA A 535 -35.76 27.20 15.00
C ALA A 535 -35.61 28.71 14.76
N GLY A 536 -35.96 29.19 13.56
CA GLY A 536 -35.92 30.59 13.17
C GLY A 536 -36.81 30.90 11.96
N THR A 537 -37.27 32.15 11.83
CA THR A 537 -38.05 32.64 10.70
C THR A 537 -37.21 32.59 9.42
N LYS A 538 -37.50 31.61 8.55
CA LYS A 538 -36.77 31.43 7.30
C LYS A 538 -37.22 32.46 6.28
N LYS A 539 -36.25 33.05 5.57
CA LYS A 539 -36.51 34.02 4.52
C LYS A 539 -36.97 33.31 3.24
N SER A 540 -37.90 33.93 2.52
CA SER A 540 -38.49 33.41 1.29
C SER A 540 -37.47 33.31 0.17
N LEU A 541 -37.45 32.16 -0.50
CA LEU A 541 -36.63 31.91 -1.67
C LEU A 541 -37.25 32.52 -2.92
N LEU A 542 -38.59 32.67 -2.95
CA LEU A 542 -39.33 33.36 -4.02
C LEU A 542 -38.97 34.85 -4.11
N THR A 543 -38.61 35.48 -2.99
CA THR A 543 -38.31 36.92 -2.95
C THR A 543 -36.82 37.24 -2.77
N ASN A 544 -35.93 36.27 -2.98
CA ASN A 544 -34.48 36.42 -2.75
C ASN A 544 -34.16 36.89 -1.32
N GLY A 545 -34.89 36.38 -0.35
CA GLY A 545 -34.72 36.69 1.06
C GLY A 545 -35.22 38.07 1.50
N ARG A 546 -36.07 38.73 0.69
CA ARG A 546 -36.67 40.03 1.03
C ARG A 546 -37.88 39.92 1.97
N THR A 547 -38.57 38.79 1.97
CA THR A 547 -39.76 38.55 2.80
C THR A 547 -39.62 37.27 3.61
N GLU A 548 -40.47 37.09 4.62
CA GLU A 548 -40.63 35.80 5.29
C GLU A 548 -41.26 34.76 4.36
N MET A 549 -41.00 33.49 4.65
CA MET A 549 -41.49 32.35 3.88
C MET A 549 -43.02 32.28 3.89
N GLY A 550 -43.63 32.28 2.70
CA GLY A 550 -45.09 32.25 2.54
C GLY A 550 -45.70 30.84 2.54
N PRO A 551 -47.04 30.70 2.61
CA PRO A 551 -47.73 29.41 2.52
C PRO A 551 -47.43 28.61 1.25
N GLU A 552 -47.05 29.29 0.17
CA GLU A 552 -46.68 28.70 -1.13
C GLU A 552 -45.29 28.02 -1.12
N GLU A 553 -44.49 28.28 -0.08
CA GLU A 553 -43.17 27.66 0.15
C GLU A 553 -43.22 26.53 1.20
N GLN A 554 -44.42 26.10 1.60
CA GLN A 554 -44.61 24.96 2.51
C GLN A 554 -43.98 23.66 1.97
N ALA A 555 -43.53 22.81 2.88
CA ALA A 555 -43.07 21.45 2.60
C ALA A 555 -44.22 20.61 2.04
N VAL A 556 -44.31 20.55 0.71
CA VAL A 556 -45.24 19.71 -0.06
C VAL A 556 -44.40 18.82 -0.97
N LEU A 557 -44.86 17.58 -1.18
CA LEU A 557 -44.23 16.58 -2.03
C LEU A 557 -44.16 17.09 -3.49
N LYS A 558 -43.06 17.76 -3.86
CA LYS A 558 -42.89 18.30 -5.20
C LYS A 558 -42.47 17.20 -6.17
N ARG A 559 -43.16 17.12 -7.32
CA ARG A 559 -42.80 16.27 -8.49
C ARG A 559 -42.92 14.75 -8.32
N PHE A 560 -43.46 14.23 -7.22
CA PHE A 560 -43.67 12.78 -7.05
C PHE A 560 -44.74 12.22 -8.01
N ILE A 561 -45.88 12.91 -8.11
CA ILE A 561 -46.87 12.73 -9.17
C ILE A 561 -46.65 13.82 -10.23
N ALA A 562 -46.00 13.45 -11.33
CA ALA A 562 -45.70 14.37 -12.43
C ALA A 562 -46.35 13.87 -13.74
N ARG A 563 -47.07 14.75 -14.44
CA ARG A 563 -47.65 14.45 -15.76
C ARG A 563 -46.58 14.59 -16.84
N PRO A 564 -46.54 13.69 -17.84
CA PRO A 564 -45.75 13.89 -19.05
C PRO A 564 -46.18 15.13 -19.84
N PHE A 565 -47.45 15.53 -19.74
CA PHE A 565 -48.01 16.66 -20.48
C PHE A 565 -48.29 17.86 -19.56
N ASP A 566 -47.64 18.99 -19.83
CA ASP A 566 -47.96 20.27 -19.18
C ASP A 566 -49.24 20.87 -19.77
N THR A 567 -50.34 20.87 -19.02
CA THR A 567 -51.63 21.43 -19.47
C THR A 567 -51.66 22.95 -19.53
N THR A 568 -50.69 23.64 -18.93
CA THR A 568 -50.61 25.10 -18.86
C THR A 568 -49.76 25.71 -19.97
N LYS A 569 -48.95 24.90 -20.66
CA LYS A 569 -48.08 25.34 -21.75
C LYS A 569 -48.87 25.83 -22.96
N ALA A 570 -48.57 27.04 -23.43
CA ALA A 570 -49.16 27.63 -24.63
C ALA A 570 -48.66 26.96 -25.93
N ALA A 571 -49.43 27.09 -27.01
CA ALA A 571 -49.04 26.61 -28.34
C ALA A 571 -47.81 27.39 -28.85
N GLY A 572 -46.84 26.68 -29.44
CA GLY A 572 -45.59 27.26 -29.91
C GLY A 572 -44.44 26.26 -29.92
N ILE A 573 -43.28 26.69 -30.42
CA ILE A 573 -42.03 25.92 -30.46
C ILE A 573 -41.01 26.63 -29.56
N THR A 574 -40.41 25.89 -28.63
CA THR A 574 -39.31 26.38 -27.80
C THR A 574 -38.05 25.58 -28.13
N PHE A 575 -36.98 26.27 -28.51
CA PHE A 575 -35.65 25.68 -28.65
C PHE A 575 -34.93 25.77 -27.31
N PHE A 576 -34.16 24.74 -26.98
CA PHE A 576 -33.38 24.69 -25.75
C PHE A 576 -32.10 23.90 -25.97
N GLY A 577 -31.07 24.21 -25.20
CA GLY A 577 -29.84 23.44 -25.20
C GLY A 577 -29.03 23.59 -23.92
N ASP A 578 -28.00 22.76 -23.83
CA ASP A 578 -26.95 22.93 -22.84
C ASP A 578 -25.59 22.54 -23.40
N TRP A 579 -24.57 23.25 -22.94
CA TRP A 579 -23.18 22.84 -23.07
C TRP A 579 -22.66 22.42 -21.70
N GLN A 580 -21.93 21.31 -21.65
CA GLN A 580 -21.38 20.75 -20.43
C GLN A 580 -19.91 20.40 -20.60
N LEU A 581 -19.09 20.78 -19.61
CA LEU A 581 -17.70 20.36 -19.45
C LEU A 581 -17.60 19.48 -18.21
N ARG A 582 -16.91 18.34 -18.31
CA ARG A 582 -16.82 17.36 -17.23
C ARG A 582 -15.39 16.86 -17.05
N PHE A 583 -15.01 16.70 -15.79
CA PHE A 583 -13.75 16.12 -15.36
C PHE A 583 -14.06 14.96 -14.44
N ASN A 584 -13.61 13.77 -14.82
CA ASN A 584 -13.77 12.55 -14.05
C ASN A 584 -12.42 12.11 -13.52
N ALA A 585 -12.38 11.60 -12.29
CA ALA A 585 -11.20 11.00 -11.71
C ALA A 585 -11.59 9.73 -10.94
N HIS A 586 -10.81 8.67 -11.13
CA HIS A 586 -10.89 7.43 -10.39
C HIS A 586 -9.55 7.17 -9.71
N GLY A 587 -9.58 7.16 -8.37
CA GLY A 587 -8.44 6.85 -7.53
C GLY A 587 -8.39 5.35 -7.27
N GLY A 588 -7.92 4.61 -8.27
CA GLY A 588 -7.79 3.16 -8.25
C GLY A 588 -6.78 2.66 -7.21
N THR A 589 -6.89 1.40 -6.84
CA THR A 589 -5.96 0.74 -5.92
C THR A 589 -4.62 0.37 -6.55
N ASN A 590 -4.48 0.43 -7.89
CA ASN A 590 -3.27 0.13 -8.66
C ASN A 590 -2.62 -1.20 -8.25
N ARG A 591 -3.42 -2.27 -8.27
CA ARG A 591 -2.98 -3.59 -7.81
C ARG A 591 -1.97 -4.17 -8.79
N PRO A 592 -0.77 -4.56 -8.33
CA PRO A 592 0.15 -5.34 -9.15
C PRO A 592 -0.45 -6.74 -9.31
N LYS A 593 -0.88 -7.08 -10.52
CA LYS A 593 -1.32 -8.44 -10.82
C LYS A 593 -0.64 -8.92 -12.09
N SER A 594 0.08 -10.02 -11.97
CA SER A 594 0.44 -10.81 -13.15
C SER A 594 -0.86 -11.16 -13.88
N THR A 595 -0.88 -10.91 -15.17
CA THR A 595 -2.01 -11.25 -16.03
C THR A 595 -1.95 -12.72 -16.49
N TYR A 596 -0.87 -13.43 -16.17
CA TYR A 596 -0.61 -14.78 -16.62
C TYR A 596 0.03 -15.65 -15.53
N THR A 597 -0.31 -16.94 -15.54
CA THR A 597 0.48 -18.03 -14.96
C THR A 597 0.81 -19.01 -16.08
N GLU A 598 1.48 -20.13 -15.78
CA GLU A 598 1.74 -21.18 -16.77
C GLU A 598 0.45 -21.73 -17.40
N THR A 599 -0.63 -21.86 -16.61
CA THR A 599 -1.89 -22.50 -17.01
C THR A 599 -3.12 -21.60 -16.83
N SER A 600 -2.93 -20.30 -16.59
CA SER A 600 -4.04 -19.35 -16.46
C SER A 600 -3.72 -18.01 -17.09
N SER A 601 -4.74 -17.29 -17.55
CA SER A 601 -4.60 -15.91 -18.02
C SER A 601 -5.78 -15.03 -17.64
N ILE A 602 -5.55 -13.73 -17.69
CA ILE A 602 -6.56 -12.70 -17.54
C ILE A 602 -6.78 -12.11 -18.93
N HIS A 603 -7.99 -12.23 -19.44
CA HIS A 603 -8.38 -11.64 -20.71
C HIS A 603 -8.33 -10.10 -20.64
N GLU A 604 -8.02 -9.44 -21.76
CA GLU A 604 -7.76 -7.99 -21.81
C GLU A 604 -8.90 -7.15 -21.19
N ASP A 605 -10.15 -7.57 -21.42
CA ASP A 605 -11.33 -6.87 -20.89
C ASP A 605 -11.50 -6.97 -19.36
N ALA A 606 -10.87 -7.95 -18.72
CA ALA A 606 -10.88 -8.20 -17.28
C ALA A 606 -9.69 -7.55 -16.56
N VAL A 607 -8.60 -7.23 -17.27
CA VAL A 607 -7.38 -6.62 -16.69
C VAL A 607 -7.72 -5.37 -15.90
N ARG A 608 -8.56 -4.49 -16.48
CA ARG A 608 -9.00 -3.25 -15.82
C ARG A 608 -9.70 -3.49 -14.48
N ASN A 609 -10.47 -4.58 -14.35
CA ASN A 609 -11.14 -4.92 -13.08
C ASN A 609 -10.13 -5.33 -12.03
N LEU A 610 -9.14 -6.14 -12.44
CA LEU A 610 -8.20 -6.77 -11.53
C LEU A 610 -7.08 -5.82 -11.10
N ARG A 611 -6.68 -4.88 -11.96
CA ARG A 611 -5.68 -3.84 -11.65
C ARG A 611 -6.26 -2.62 -10.94
N ASP A 612 -7.48 -2.17 -11.31
CA ASP A 612 -8.11 -0.99 -10.73
C ASP A 612 -7.13 0.21 -10.76
N GLU A 613 -6.64 0.56 -11.95
CA GLU A 613 -5.62 1.60 -12.19
C GLU A 613 -6.21 3.00 -12.01
N ASN A 614 -5.38 3.99 -11.68
CA ASN A 614 -5.81 5.39 -11.66
C ASN A 614 -6.23 5.88 -13.05
N GLU A 615 -7.40 6.53 -13.14
CA GLU A 615 -7.93 7.05 -14.41
C GLU A 615 -8.41 8.50 -14.25
N HIS A 616 -8.26 9.29 -15.31
CA HIS A 616 -8.86 10.61 -15.40
C HIS A 616 -9.34 10.88 -16.83
N SER A 617 -10.36 11.74 -16.98
CA SER A 617 -10.83 12.17 -18.29
C SER A 617 -11.39 13.59 -18.24
N ALA A 618 -11.26 14.31 -19.35
CA ALA A 618 -11.96 15.55 -19.63
C ALA A 618 -12.84 15.38 -20.87
N GLU A 619 -14.12 15.74 -20.77
CA GLU A 619 -15.11 15.53 -21.82
C GLU A 619 -16.05 16.72 -21.97
N GLN A 620 -16.57 16.91 -23.18
CA GLN A 620 -17.58 17.92 -23.50
C GLN A 620 -18.86 17.27 -24.03
N ARG A 621 -20.00 17.91 -23.76
CA ARG A 621 -21.30 17.57 -24.34
C ARG A 621 -22.03 18.83 -24.77
N ILE A 622 -22.70 18.76 -25.91
CA ILE A 622 -23.67 19.75 -26.37
C ILE A 622 -25.00 19.03 -26.59
N ARG A 623 -26.09 19.57 -26.06
CA ARG A 623 -27.45 19.12 -26.36
C ARG A 623 -28.25 20.23 -27.00
N ILE A 624 -29.03 19.88 -28.00
CA ILE A 624 -29.91 20.80 -28.72
C ILE A 624 -31.25 20.09 -28.92
N GLY A 625 -32.33 20.75 -28.51
CA GLY A 625 -33.68 20.22 -28.59
C GLY A 625 -34.71 21.25 -28.98
N ALA A 626 -35.87 20.75 -29.37
CA ALA A 626 -37.07 21.52 -29.67
C ALA A 626 -38.26 20.89 -28.96
N ASP A 627 -39.08 21.72 -28.32
CA ASP A 627 -40.31 21.32 -27.64
C ASP A 627 -41.49 22.12 -28.22
N ALA A 628 -42.28 21.44 -29.04
CA ALA A 628 -43.38 21.98 -29.83
C ALA A 628 -44.74 21.57 -29.26
N ARG A 629 -45.53 22.56 -28.83
CA ARG A 629 -46.93 22.38 -28.42
C ARG A 629 -47.86 22.55 -29.63
N MET A 630 -48.42 21.44 -30.10
CA MET A 630 -49.37 21.37 -31.22
C MET A 630 -50.82 21.37 -30.71
N GLY A 631 -51.42 22.55 -30.62
CA GLY A 631 -52.79 22.72 -30.10
C GLY A 631 -52.90 22.44 -28.60
N LYS A 632 -54.12 22.11 -28.14
CA LYS A 632 -54.41 21.95 -26.68
C LYS A 632 -53.98 20.60 -26.10
N ASN A 633 -53.82 19.57 -26.93
CA ASN A 633 -53.74 18.19 -26.48
C ASN A 633 -52.51 17.41 -26.99
N THR A 634 -51.60 18.00 -27.76
CA THR A 634 -50.46 17.27 -28.35
C THR A 634 -49.16 18.03 -28.14
N ASN A 635 -48.12 17.35 -27.66
CA ASN A 635 -46.78 17.90 -27.46
C ASN A 635 -45.76 16.99 -28.14
N ILE A 636 -44.78 17.59 -28.82
CA ILE A 636 -43.66 16.90 -29.44
C ILE A 636 -42.38 17.47 -28.87
N ARG A 637 -41.56 16.63 -28.26
CA ARG A 637 -40.25 16.99 -27.72
C ARG A 637 -39.18 16.13 -28.37
N ILE A 638 -38.15 16.79 -28.91
CA ILE A 638 -37.00 16.13 -29.54
C ILE A 638 -35.74 16.69 -28.92
N LEU A 639 -34.80 15.83 -28.57
CA LEU A 639 -33.49 16.19 -28.02
C LEU A 639 -32.41 15.37 -28.70
N GLY A 640 -31.41 16.05 -29.27
CA GLY A 640 -30.20 15.43 -29.79
C GLY A 640 -28.97 15.90 -29.01
N SER A 641 -27.94 15.08 -28.99
CA SER A 641 -26.67 15.38 -28.33
C SER A 641 -25.46 15.10 -29.23
N LEU A 642 -24.42 15.89 -28.97
CA LEU A 642 -23.05 15.70 -29.43
C LEU A 642 -22.18 15.50 -28.20
N SER A 643 -21.44 14.40 -28.13
CA SER A 643 -20.54 14.12 -27.01
C SER A 643 -19.33 13.29 -27.44
N GLY A 644 -18.39 13.07 -26.51
CA GLY A 644 -17.28 12.14 -26.70
C GLY A 644 -17.66 10.66 -26.71
N ASN A 645 -18.86 10.30 -26.24
CA ASN A 645 -19.30 8.92 -26.11
C ASN A 645 -20.59 8.65 -26.88
N GLY A 646 -20.71 7.44 -27.43
CA GLY A 646 -21.80 7.04 -28.34
C GLY A 646 -22.95 6.27 -27.69
N GLY A 647 -23.27 6.54 -26.41
CA GLY A 647 -24.31 5.83 -25.67
C GLY A 647 -25.03 6.71 -24.64
N ILE A 648 -26.19 6.24 -24.15
CA ILE A 648 -26.98 6.95 -23.12
C ILE A 648 -26.20 6.95 -21.81
N GLU A 649 -25.94 8.14 -21.28
CA GLU A 649 -25.16 8.32 -20.06
C GLU A 649 -25.90 7.74 -18.85
N PRO A 650 -25.21 7.10 -17.88
CA PRO A 650 -23.76 6.98 -17.72
C PRO A 650 -23.23 5.57 -18.01
N ALA A 651 -23.61 4.97 -19.15
CA ALA A 651 -23.24 3.60 -19.52
C ALA A 651 -21.74 3.31 -19.78
N TYR A 652 -20.84 4.28 -19.57
CA TYR A 652 -19.43 4.19 -19.98
C TYR A 652 -18.44 4.16 -18.81
N SER A 653 -17.32 3.49 -19.05
CA SER A 653 -16.10 3.52 -18.26
C SER A 653 -15.35 4.85 -18.42
N ILE A 654 -14.69 5.30 -17.35
CA ILE A 654 -13.78 6.46 -17.38
C ILE A 654 -12.59 6.10 -18.29
N SER A 655 -12.64 6.40 -19.58
CA SER A 655 -11.49 6.19 -20.47
C SER A 655 -11.44 7.16 -21.65
N SER A 656 -10.21 7.60 -21.92
CA SER A 656 -9.71 8.64 -22.84
C SER A 656 -10.51 9.96 -22.93
N SER A 657 -9.82 11.09 -22.79
CA SER A 657 -10.40 12.41 -23.06
C SER A 657 -10.90 12.46 -24.51
N ARG A 658 -12.21 12.64 -24.71
CA ARG A 658 -12.87 12.60 -26.02
C ARG A 658 -13.54 13.93 -26.33
N GLY A 659 -13.33 14.43 -27.55
CA GLY A 659 -13.99 15.61 -28.10
C GLY A 659 -15.43 15.32 -28.58
N LEU A 660 -16.08 16.27 -29.26
CA LEU A 660 -17.47 16.13 -29.74
C LEU A 660 -17.58 15.27 -31.03
N GLY A 661 -17.31 13.97 -30.92
CA GLY A 661 -17.20 13.06 -32.08
C GLY A 661 -18.39 12.13 -32.32
N LYS A 662 -19.33 12.03 -31.37
CA LYS A 662 -20.48 11.11 -31.44
C LYS A 662 -21.80 11.87 -31.40
N GLN A 663 -22.70 11.53 -32.32
CA GLN A 663 -24.06 12.07 -32.44
C GLN A 663 -25.07 11.08 -31.90
N GLN A 664 -26.04 11.56 -31.14
CA GLN A 664 -27.08 10.73 -30.58
C GLN A 664 -28.42 11.44 -30.51
N LEU A 665 -29.49 10.67 -30.70
CA LEU A 665 -30.86 11.09 -30.42
C LEU A 665 -31.20 10.69 -28.97
N ASP A 666 -31.29 11.65 -28.07
CA ASP A 666 -31.50 11.39 -26.64
C ASP A 666 -32.98 11.12 -26.35
N GLU A 667 -33.88 11.90 -26.94
CA GLU A 667 -35.32 11.87 -26.64
C GLU A 667 -36.15 12.15 -27.90
N VAL A 668 -37.25 11.41 -28.06
CA VAL A 668 -38.35 11.72 -28.99
C VAL A 668 -39.64 11.36 -28.27
N ASP A 669 -40.31 12.35 -27.70
CA ASP A 669 -41.57 12.17 -26.98
C ASP A 669 -42.71 12.87 -27.73
N ILE A 670 -43.59 12.06 -28.33
CA ILE A 670 -44.88 12.52 -28.86
C ILE A 670 -45.95 12.14 -27.84
N THR A 671 -46.43 13.12 -27.07
CA THR A 671 -47.47 12.91 -26.05
C THR A 671 -48.79 13.52 -26.47
N ARG A 672 -49.86 12.72 -26.39
CA ARG A 672 -51.25 13.16 -26.54
C ARG A 672 -51.99 13.10 -25.21
N HIS A 673 -52.52 14.23 -24.77
CA HIS A 673 -53.33 14.38 -23.58
C HIS A 673 -54.82 14.14 -23.87
N THR A 674 -55.47 13.30 -23.07
CA THR A 674 -56.92 13.07 -23.11
C THR A 674 -57.48 12.85 -21.70
N LYS A 675 -58.15 13.87 -21.15
CA LYS A 675 -58.76 13.87 -19.80
C LYS A 675 -57.74 13.61 -18.67
N LYS A 676 -57.64 12.36 -18.21
CA LYS A 676 -56.71 11.93 -17.15
C LYS A 676 -55.54 11.11 -17.71
N TRP A 677 -55.55 10.82 -19.01
CA TRP A 677 -54.55 9.99 -19.67
C TRP A 677 -53.59 10.84 -20.50
N ASP A 678 -52.31 10.52 -20.39
CA ASP A 678 -51.25 11.00 -21.26
C ASP A 678 -50.68 9.78 -22.00
N LEU A 679 -50.83 9.74 -23.32
CA LEU A 679 -50.34 8.66 -24.17
C LEU A 679 -49.10 9.15 -24.93
N SER A 680 -47.95 8.57 -24.63
CA SER A 680 -46.66 8.92 -25.24
C SER A 680 -46.18 7.81 -26.19
N LEU A 681 -45.54 8.20 -27.29
CA LEU A 681 -44.88 7.31 -28.26
C LEU A 681 -43.50 7.87 -28.62
N GLY A 682 -42.49 7.01 -28.70
CA GLY A 682 -41.15 7.32 -29.20
C GLY A 682 -40.05 6.84 -28.26
N ARG A 683 -38.95 7.61 -28.14
CA ARG A 683 -37.86 7.40 -27.17
C ARG A 683 -38.17 8.20 -25.92
N LEU A 684 -38.69 7.52 -24.90
CA LEU A 684 -39.36 8.13 -23.74
C LEU A 684 -38.54 7.93 -22.47
N THR A 685 -38.36 8.98 -21.67
CA THR A 685 -37.71 8.88 -20.35
C THR A 685 -38.68 8.36 -19.29
N GLU A 686 -38.28 7.33 -18.55
CA GLU A 686 -39.09 6.76 -17.47
C GLU A 686 -38.29 6.52 -16.18
N PRO A 687 -38.55 7.28 -15.10
CA PRO A 687 -37.98 6.99 -13.79
C PRO A 687 -38.79 5.91 -13.05
N MET A 688 -38.15 4.79 -12.74
CA MET A 688 -38.71 3.73 -11.91
C MET A 688 -38.38 3.94 -10.44
N GLY A 689 -39.36 3.71 -9.57
CA GLY A 689 -39.24 3.95 -8.14
C GLY A 689 -39.42 5.42 -7.74
N ALA A 690 -39.06 5.72 -6.51
CA ALA A 690 -39.06 7.07 -5.94
C ALA A 690 -37.74 7.81 -6.21
N THR A 691 -36.62 7.09 -6.26
CA THR A 691 -35.27 7.65 -6.43
C THR A 691 -34.86 7.73 -7.92
N GLY A 692 -35.36 6.82 -8.77
CA GLY A 692 -34.95 6.71 -10.18
C GLY A 692 -33.59 6.07 -10.42
N TYR A 693 -32.96 5.47 -9.40
CA TYR A 693 -31.63 4.86 -9.52
C TYR A 693 -31.64 3.55 -10.31
N TRP A 694 -32.62 2.67 -10.06
CA TRP A 694 -32.69 1.38 -10.73
C TRP A 694 -32.88 1.53 -12.25
N PHE A 695 -33.71 2.49 -12.66
CA PHE A 695 -33.82 2.91 -14.06
C PHE A 695 -34.36 4.34 -14.10
N GLY A 696 -33.64 5.22 -14.78
CA GLY A 696 -34.01 6.64 -14.90
C GLY A 696 -33.79 7.21 -16.31
N GLN A 697 -33.66 6.32 -17.30
CA GLN A 697 -33.25 6.65 -18.67
C GLN A 697 -34.38 6.39 -19.68
N THR A 698 -34.05 6.39 -20.96
CA THR A 698 -35.04 6.28 -22.04
C THR A 698 -35.30 4.85 -22.49
N PHE A 699 -36.51 4.59 -22.96
CA PHE A 699 -36.86 3.36 -23.64
C PHE A 699 -37.63 3.71 -24.92
N ASP A 700 -37.50 2.89 -25.96
CA ASP A 700 -38.19 3.13 -27.23
C ASP A 700 -39.49 2.32 -27.24
N GLY A 701 -40.63 3.01 -27.23
CA GLY A 701 -41.92 2.34 -27.21
C GLY A 701 -43.11 3.25 -26.93
N ILE A 702 -44.10 2.68 -26.26
CA ILE A 702 -45.34 3.35 -25.88
C ILE A 702 -45.48 3.42 -24.37
N ARG A 703 -46.05 4.54 -23.89
CA ARG A 703 -46.38 4.75 -22.48
C ARG A 703 -47.78 5.32 -22.34
N GLY A 704 -48.56 4.76 -21.41
CA GLY A 704 -49.81 5.36 -20.93
C GLY A 704 -49.67 5.79 -19.47
N VAL A 705 -49.97 7.06 -19.17
CA VAL A 705 -49.97 7.59 -17.80
C VAL A 705 -51.35 8.08 -17.43
N PHE A 706 -51.99 7.44 -16.46
CA PHE A 706 -53.21 7.91 -15.83
C PHE A 706 -52.88 8.70 -14.58
N THR A 707 -53.31 9.97 -14.51
CA THR A 707 -53.05 10.84 -13.36
C THR A 707 -54.37 11.23 -12.66
N GLY A 708 -54.55 10.72 -11.45
CA GLY A 708 -55.63 11.06 -10.52
C GLY A 708 -55.34 12.31 -9.69
N ARG A 709 -56.05 12.48 -8.56
CA ARG A 709 -55.81 13.58 -7.61
C ARG A 709 -54.57 13.36 -6.76
N THR A 710 -54.41 12.15 -6.22
CA THR A 710 -53.32 11.74 -5.33
C THR A 710 -52.69 10.42 -5.74
N SER A 711 -53.02 9.89 -6.93
CA SER A 711 -52.44 8.65 -7.46
C SER A 711 -52.12 8.76 -8.94
N GLN A 712 -51.15 7.96 -9.39
CA GLN A 712 -50.74 7.88 -10.78
C GLN A 712 -50.44 6.42 -11.15
N LEU A 713 -50.97 5.98 -12.29
CA LEU A 713 -50.67 4.68 -12.88
C LEU A 713 -49.90 4.90 -14.18
N ARG A 714 -48.78 4.23 -14.35
CA ARG A 714 -47.88 4.29 -15.50
C ARG A 714 -47.73 2.88 -16.07
N LEU A 715 -47.97 2.74 -17.37
CA LEU A 715 -47.87 1.49 -18.10
C LEU A 715 -47.01 1.73 -19.32
N GLY A 716 -46.11 0.81 -19.65
CA GLY A 716 -45.35 0.92 -20.88
C GLY A 716 -44.87 -0.41 -21.42
N PHE A 717 -44.61 -0.40 -22.73
CA PHE A 717 -44.08 -1.52 -23.47
C PHE A 717 -43.14 -0.99 -24.55
N GLY A 718 -41.97 -1.61 -24.67
CA GLY A 718 -40.96 -1.17 -25.64
C GLY A 718 -39.63 -1.87 -25.47
N THR A 719 -38.63 -1.35 -26.18
CA THR A 719 -37.24 -1.79 -26.08
C THR A 719 -36.42 -0.90 -25.16
N PHE A 720 -35.62 -1.53 -24.30
CA PHE A 720 -34.72 -0.86 -23.35
C PHE A 720 -33.26 -0.95 -23.81
N ARG A 721 -33.01 -1.48 -25.01
CA ARG A 721 -31.68 -1.90 -25.49
C ARG A 721 -30.65 -0.78 -25.56
N HIS A 722 -31.09 0.46 -25.75
CA HIS A 722 -30.21 1.62 -25.87
C HIS A 722 -29.75 2.21 -24.53
N SER A 723 -30.51 1.96 -23.46
CA SER A 723 -30.25 2.51 -22.11
C SER A 723 -29.82 1.45 -21.11
N THR A 724 -29.94 0.16 -21.45
CA THR A 724 -29.57 -0.96 -20.59
C THR A 724 -28.43 -1.74 -21.25
N GLY A 725 -27.80 -2.62 -20.48
CA GLY A 725 -26.58 -3.33 -20.84
C GLY A 725 -25.38 -2.75 -20.10
N ILE A 726 -24.67 -3.59 -19.35
CA ILE A 726 -23.48 -3.22 -18.60
C ILE A 726 -22.32 -4.02 -19.20
N SER A 727 -21.60 -3.40 -20.13
CA SER A 727 -20.41 -3.99 -20.74
C SER A 727 -19.18 -3.90 -19.84
N ASP A 728 -19.24 -3.06 -18.80
CA ASP A 728 -18.12 -2.73 -17.93
C ASP A 728 -18.40 -3.01 -16.45
N THR A 729 -18.81 -4.23 -16.14
CA THR A 729 -18.94 -4.67 -14.75
C THR A 729 -17.58 -4.83 -14.07
N ALA A 730 -17.56 -4.74 -12.74
CA ALA A 730 -16.38 -5.02 -11.94
C ALA A 730 -16.18 -6.51 -11.61
N TYR A 731 -17.15 -7.35 -11.98
CA TYR A 731 -17.13 -8.81 -11.81
C TYR A 731 -16.42 -9.51 -12.97
N THR A 732 -15.94 -10.71 -12.68
CA THR A 732 -15.15 -11.56 -13.56
C THR A 732 -15.53 -13.00 -13.29
N ARG A 733 -15.46 -13.82 -14.33
CA ARG A 733 -15.70 -15.27 -14.30
C ARG A 733 -14.55 -16.02 -14.95
N ILE A 734 -14.44 -17.31 -14.68
CA ILE A 734 -13.42 -18.18 -15.32
C ILE A 734 -14.06 -19.03 -16.42
N THR A 735 -13.34 -19.16 -17.52
CA THR A 735 -13.61 -20.08 -18.63
C THR A 735 -12.40 -20.98 -18.86
N HIS A 736 -12.59 -22.18 -19.40
CA HIS A 736 -11.48 -23.07 -19.77
C HIS A 736 -11.28 -23.04 -21.28
N GLN A 737 -10.08 -22.67 -21.74
CA GLN A 737 -9.75 -22.57 -23.17
C GLN A 737 -8.22 -22.60 -23.41
N THR A 738 -7.83 -22.82 -24.66
CA THR A 738 -6.44 -22.61 -25.12
C THR A 738 -6.19 -21.12 -25.35
N PHE A 739 -5.04 -20.61 -24.90
CA PHE A 739 -4.60 -19.23 -25.08
C PHE A 739 -3.10 -19.16 -25.33
N TYR A 740 -2.64 -18.01 -25.82
CA TYR A 740 -1.22 -17.73 -25.94
C TYR A 740 -0.77 -16.81 -24.83
N ARG A 741 0.34 -17.15 -24.18
CA ARG A 741 0.93 -16.37 -23.09
C ARG A 741 2.28 -15.75 -23.49
N PRO A 742 2.70 -14.68 -22.82
CA PRO A 742 4.07 -14.19 -22.93
C PRO A 742 5.08 -15.25 -22.48
N PRO A 743 6.36 -15.08 -22.83
CA PRO A 743 7.42 -15.96 -22.34
C PRO A 743 7.70 -15.72 -20.84
N THR A 744 8.15 -16.75 -20.15
CA THR A 744 8.90 -16.63 -18.90
C THR A 744 10.32 -16.12 -19.16
N ILE A 745 11.05 -15.75 -18.11
CA ILE A 745 12.46 -15.34 -18.24
C ILE A 745 13.31 -16.49 -18.82
N VAL A 746 13.03 -17.74 -18.39
CA VAL A 746 13.74 -18.93 -18.87
C VAL A 746 13.46 -19.18 -20.35
N GLU A 747 12.21 -19.04 -20.80
CA GLU A 747 11.85 -19.20 -22.22
C GLU A 747 12.41 -18.07 -23.08
N PHE A 748 12.51 -16.85 -22.55
CA PHE A 748 13.11 -15.71 -23.23
C PHE A 748 14.63 -15.89 -23.37
N LEU A 749 15.35 -16.05 -22.25
CA LEU A 749 16.81 -16.15 -22.23
C LEU A 749 17.32 -17.50 -22.77
N GLY A 750 16.62 -18.59 -22.45
CA GLY A 750 17.08 -19.96 -22.71
C GLY A 750 17.93 -20.56 -21.59
N ILE A 751 18.00 -19.91 -20.42
CA ILE A 751 18.85 -20.27 -19.26
C ILE A 751 17.99 -20.27 -17.99
N ASN A 752 18.08 -21.33 -17.17
CA ASN A 752 17.36 -21.46 -15.88
C ASN A 752 18.29 -21.44 -14.65
N TYR A 753 18.89 -20.28 -14.37
CA TYR A 753 19.68 -20.11 -13.14
C TYR A 753 18.84 -20.03 -11.87
N ALA A 754 17.53 -19.78 -12.00
CA ALA A 754 16.64 -19.73 -10.85
C ALA A 754 16.56 -21.08 -10.13
N ASP A 755 16.58 -22.18 -10.88
CA ASP A 755 16.59 -23.54 -10.31
C ASP A 755 17.99 -24.17 -10.29
N TRP A 756 18.89 -23.76 -11.20
CA TRP A 756 20.23 -24.36 -11.38
C TRP A 756 21.36 -23.32 -11.38
N PRO A 757 21.62 -22.61 -10.26
CA PRO A 757 22.59 -21.51 -10.21
C PRO A 757 24.06 -21.94 -10.36
N THR A 758 24.36 -23.22 -10.15
CA THR A 758 25.74 -23.76 -10.16
C THR A 758 25.99 -24.83 -11.23
N ASP A 759 24.94 -25.27 -11.94
CA ASP A 759 25.01 -26.30 -12.97
C ASP A 759 24.46 -25.74 -14.29
N PHE A 760 25.37 -25.22 -15.11
CA PHE A 760 24.99 -24.52 -16.33
C PHE A 760 24.40 -25.45 -17.39
N ASP A 761 24.94 -26.66 -17.53
CA ASP A 761 24.47 -27.64 -18.51
C ASP A 761 23.03 -28.06 -18.22
N GLU A 762 22.69 -28.29 -16.94
CA GLU A 762 21.31 -28.58 -16.56
C GLU A 762 20.39 -27.35 -16.75
N SER A 763 20.90 -26.13 -16.51
CA SER A 763 20.13 -24.89 -16.67
C SER A 763 19.61 -24.64 -18.10
N VAL A 764 20.25 -25.21 -19.11
CA VAL A 764 19.91 -25.00 -20.54
C VAL A 764 19.28 -26.24 -21.20
N ARG A 765 19.27 -27.40 -20.53
CA ARG A 765 18.86 -28.69 -21.09
C ARG A 765 17.43 -28.66 -21.62
N GLN A 766 16.47 -28.20 -20.82
CA GLN A 766 15.06 -28.12 -21.21
C GLN A 766 14.83 -27.13 -22.36
N SER A 767 15.36 -25.91 -22.21
CA SER A 767 15.29 -24.86 -23.23
C SER A 767 15.84 -25.32 -24.58
N THR A 768 16.92 -26.12 -24.57
CA THR A 768 17.50 -26.69 -25.79
C THR A 768 16.57 -27.70 -26.46
N ALA A 769 15.90 -28.55 -25.70
CA ALA A 769 14.91 -29.49 -26.24
C ALA A 769 13.71 -28.74 -26.86
N GLU A 770 13.20 -27.72 -26.18
CA GLU A 770 12.07 -26.91 -26.65
C GLU A 770 12.42 -26.10 -27.90
N TYR A 771 13.59 -25.47 -27.95
CA TYR A 771 14.09 -24.75 -29.12
C TYR A 771 14.23 -25.68 -30.33
N ASN A 772 14.82 -26.87 -30.15
CA ASN A 772 14.96 -27.86 -31.23
C ASN A 772 13.61 -28.37 -31.73
N ALA A 773 12.63 -28.55 -30.84
CA ALA A 773 11.27 -28.92 -31.22
C ALA A 773 10.57 -27.81 -32.03
N ALA A 774 10.70 -26.55 -31.62
CA ALA A 774 10.17 -25.39 -32.36
C ALA A 774 10.82 -25.25 -33.75
N LYS A 775 12.15 -25.44 -33.83
CA LYS A 775 12.90 -25.44 -35.09
C LYS A 775 12.46 -26.57 -36.02
N ALA A 776 12.24 -27.78 -35.49
CA ALA A 776 11.72 -28.92 -36.26
C ALA A 776 10.27 -28.72 -36.75
N ALA A 777 9.46 -28.00 -35.97
CA ALA A 777 8.09 -27.65 -36.34
C ALA A 777 7.99 -26.45 -37.33
N GLY A 778 9.11 -25.78 -37.63
CA GLY A 778 9.13 -24.60 -38.50
C GLY A 778 8.54 -23.34 -37.87
N ASP A 779 8.50 -23.24 -36.53
CA ASP A 779 7.97 -22.09 -35.80
C ASP A 779 8.96 -20.93 -35.78
N THR A 780 8.96 -20.15 -36.88
CA THR A 780 9.92 -19.06 -37.09
C THR A 780 9.79 -17.93 -36.08
N ASP A 781 8.61 -17.72 -35.50
CA ASP A 781 8.39 -16.64 -34.55
C ASP A 781 9.03 -16.96 -33.19
N ARG A 782 8.85 -18.19 -32.67
CA ARG A 782 9.51 -18.61 -31.42
C ARG A 782 11.03 -18.67 -31.55
N ILE A 783 11.56 -19.22 -32.64
CA ILE A 783 13.02 -19.37 -32.80
C ILE A 783 13.76 -18.04 -32.99
N ASN A 784 13.08 -16.98 -33.44
CA ASN A 784 13.70 -15.66 -33.65
C ASN A 784 13.60 -14.74 -32.43
N HIS A 785 12.58 -14.93 -31.59
CA HIS A 785 12.27 -14.01 -30.49
C HIS A 785 12.45 -14.62 -29.09
N LEU A 786 12.65 -15.93 -28.97
CA LEU A 786 12.83 -16.66 -27.70
C LEU A 786 14.08 -17.53 -27.72
N TYR A 787 14.48 -18.06 -26.55
CA TYR A 787 15.61 -18.97 -26.39
C TYR A 787 16.93 -18.38 -26.93
N PHE A 788 17.23 -17.12 -26.56
CA PHE A 788 18.37 -16.38 -27.10
C PHE A 788 19.73 -17.07 -26.90
N TYR A 789 19.92 -17.79 -25.79
CA TYR A 789 21.12 -18.61 -25.58
C TYR A 789 21.24 -19.73 -26.63
N GLN A 790 20.15 -20.46 -26.91
CA GLN A 790 20.17 -21.50 -27.94
C GLN A 790 20.43 -20.92 -29.34
N GLN A 791 19.91 -19.73 -29.66
CA GLN A 791 20.24 -19.03 -30.91
C GLN A 791 21.75 -18.73 -31.00
N LEU A 792 22.36 -18.26 -29.91
CA LEU A 792 23.80 -18.01 -29.85
C LEU A 792 24.61 -19.30 -29.97
N LYS A 793 24.15 -20.39 -29.33
CA LYS A 793 24.82 -21.70 -29.38
C LYS A 793 24.72 -22.34 -30.78
N ASP A 794 23.57 -22.27 -31.44
CA ASP A 794 23.40 -22.74 -32.82
C ASP A 794 24.30 -21.93 -33.79
N ALA A 795 24.46 -20.62 -33.54
CA ALA A 795 25.40 -19.77 -34.26
C ALA A 795 26.88 -20.13 -33.98
N GLU A 796 27.24 -20.44 -32.74
CA GLU A 796 28.57 -20.95 -32.37
C GLU A 796 28.88 -22.25 -33.11
N ASP A 797 27.98 -23.24 -33.04
CA ASP A 797 28.19 -24.60 -33.54
C ASP A 797 28.32 -24.66 -35.07
N ARG A 798 27.71 -23.70 -35.77
CA ARG A 798 27.85 -23.54 -37.23
C ARG A 798 29.00 -22.62 -37.66
N GLY A 799 29.80 -22.11 -36.71
CA GLY A 799 30.94 -21.24 -36.99
C GLY A 799 30.57 -19.82 -37.46
N ALA A 800 29.49 -19.23 -36.92
CA ALA A 800 29.05 -17.87 -37.27
C ALA A 800 30.07 -16.79 -36.89
N SER A 801 30.07 -15.68 -37.63
CA SER A 801 30.89 -14.51 -37.33
C SER A 801 30.45 -13.80 -36.04
N LEU A 802 31.36 -13.00 -35.47
CA LEU A 802 31.06 -12.18 -34.30
C LEU A 802 29.96 -11.14 -34.57
N ASP A 803 29.86 -10.65 -35.82
CA ASP A 803 28.78 -9.74 -36.23
C ASP A 803 27.40 -10.38 -36.08
N GLU A 804 27.29 -11.66 -36.43
CA GLU A 804 26.01 -12.35 -36.34
C GLU A 804 25.63 -12.67 -34.90
N LYS A 805 26.59 -13.09 -34.06
CA LYS A 805 26.36 -13.27 -32.62
C LYS A 805 25.99 -11.95 -31.94
N THR A 806 26.67 -10.85 -32.31
CA THR A 806 26.35 -9.49 -31.85
C THR A 806 24.95 -9.08 -32.27
N ALA A 807 24.50 -9.44 -33.49
CA ALA A 807 23.14 -9.17 -33.95
C ALA A 807 22.07 -9.93 -33.14
N ILE A 808 22.35 -11.16 -32.69
CA ILE A 808 21.46 -11.92 -31.79
C ILE A 808 21.36 -11.21 -30.43
N ILE A 809 22.49 -10.83 -29.83
CA ILE A 809 22.53 -10.08 -28.55
C ILE A 809 21.81 -8.75 -28.70
N LYS A 810 21.95 -8.07 -29.85
CA LYS A 810 21.28 -6.80 -30.13
C LYS A 810 19.75 -6.95 -30.20
N ARG A 811 19.22 -8.02 -30.81
CA ARG A 811 17.78 -8.30 -30.78
C ARG A 811 17.25 -8.54 -29.36
N MET A 812 18.00 -9.30 -28.56
CA MET A 812 17.68 -9.51 -27.14
C MET A 812 17.67 -8.17 -26.39
N TYR A 813 18.72 -7.37 -26.61
CA TYR A 813 18.88 -6.04 -26.05
C TYR A 813 17.72 -5.11 -26.39
N ASP A 814 17.33 -5.00 -27.67
CA ASP A 814 16.27 -4.08 -28.11
C ASP A 814 14.92 -4.47 -27.48
N THR A 815 14.70 -5.78 -27.32
CA THR A 815 13.53 -6.31 -26.63
C THR A 815 13.52 -5.88 -25.16
N VAL A 816 14.63 -6.10 -24.45
CA VAL A 816 14.77 -5.77 -23.03
C VAL A 816 14.77 -4.27 -22.80
N LYS A 817 15.32 -3.46 -23.70
CA LYS A 817 15.28 -1.99 -23.64
C LYS A 817 13.87 -1.45 -23.78
N THR A 818 13.09 -2.06 -24.67
CA THR A 818 11.69 -1.67 -24.85
C THR A 818 10.84 -2.07 -23.62
N ALA A 819 11.10 -3.23 -23.02
CA ALA A 819 10.36 -3.72 -21.85
C ALA A 819 10.80 -3.09 -20.51
N TYR A 820 12.11 -2.91 -20.30
CA TYR A 820 12.76 -2.61 -19.02
C TYR A 820 13.82 -1.49 -19.11
N GLY A 821 13.69 -0.58 -20.07
CA GLY A 821 14.70 0.48 -20.32
C GLY A 821 14.99 1.39 -19.13
N ALA A 822 14.01 1.62 -18.25
CA ALA A 822 14.21 2.39 -17.01
C ALA A 822 15.13 1.67 -16.01
N ASP A 823 15.04 0.34 -15.92
CA ASP A 823 15.91 -0.48 -15.09
C ASP A 823 17.30 -0.58 -15.71
N MET A 824 17.37 -0.71 -17.05
CA MET A 824 18.66 -0.70 -17.77
C MET A 824 19.42 0.62 -17.56
N ALA A 825 18.72 1.75 -17.46
CA ALA A 825 19.36 3.05 -17.24
C ALA A 825 20.07 3.15 -15.88
N GLN A 826 19.68 2.33 -14.90
CA GLN A 826 20.28 2.28 -13.56
C GLN A 826 21.53 1.40 -13.51
N HIS A 827 21.75 0.56 -14.51
CA HIS A 827 22.90 -0.33 -14.58
C HIS A 827 23.99 0.28 -15.46
N GLN A 828 25.21 0.28 -14.93
CA GLN A 828 26.40 0.73 -15.67
C GLN A 828 27.25 -0.46 -16.08
N LEU A 829 27.72 -0.44 -17.32
CA LEU A 829 28.76 -1.30 -17.84
C LEU A 829 30.04 -0.49 -17.94
N ASN A 830 31.18 -1.13 -17.75
CA ASN A 830 32.49 -0.49 -17.85
C ASN A 830 33.28 -1.14 -18.98
N LEU A 831 33.94 -0.32 -19.79
CA LEU A 831 35.00 -0.84 -20.65
C LEU A 831 36.16 -1.26 -19.77
N ASP A 832 36.71 -2.44 -20.04
CA ASP A 832 37.84 -2.95 -19.29
C ASP A 832 39.15 -2.44 -19.92
N PRO A 833 39.90 -1.53 -19.29
CA PRO A 833 41.23 -1.14 -19.78
C PRO A 833 42.20 -2.33 -19.84
N GLY A 834 41.83 -3.46 -19.22
CA GLY A 834 42.66 -4.63 -18.99
C GLY A 834 43.72 -4.31 -17.93
N GLY A 835 44.28 -5.37 -17.32
CA GLY A 835 45.66 -5.26 -16.82
C GLY A 835 46.49 -4.80 -18.02
N ALA A 836 47.07 -3.61 -17.96
CA ALA A 836 47.58 -2.88 -19.11
C ALA A 836 48.82 -3.59 -19.67
N SER A 837 48.58 -4.72 -20.33
CA SER A 837 49.57 -5.71 -20.71
C SER A 837 50.42 -5.12 -21.82
N GLY A 838 51.52 -4.50 -21.39
CA GLY A 838 52.40 -3.74 -22.23
C GLY A 838 52.14 -2.24 -22.26
N ALA A 839 51.34 -1.65 -21.37
CA ALA A 839 51.45 -0.22 -21.06
C ALA A 839 52.52 -0.02 -19.99
N ALA A 840 53.30 1.05 -20.12
CA ALA A 840 54.24 1.51 -19.11
C ALA A 840 54.07 3.01 -18.89
N ALA A 841 54.33 3.46 -17.67
CA ALA A 841 54.35 4.88 -17.33
C ALA A 841 55.75 5.32 -16.94
N PHE A 842 56.17 6.44 -17.50
CA PHE A 842 57.38 7.16 -17.13
C PHE A 842 56.99 8.51 -16.56
N TYR A 843 57.68 8.96 -15.51
CA TYR A 843 57.42 10.27 -14.91
C TYR A 843 58.70 11.09 -14.77
N GLU A 844 58.59 12.38 -15.06
CA GLU A 844 59.71 13.33 -14.93
C GLU A 844 59.98 13.62 -13.45
N VAL A 845 61.25 13.44 -13.06
CA VAL A 845 61.76 13.77 -11.73
C VAL A 845 62.97 14.70 -11.86
N GLU A 846 63.14 15.53 -10.84
CA GLU A 846 64.31 16.36 -10.65
C GLU A 846 65.05 15.92 -9.39
N ASP A 847 66.34 15.64 -9.51
CA ASP A 847 67.16 15.30 -8.37
C ASP A 847 67.48 16.51 -7.48
N SER A 848 68.08 16.26 -6.31
CA SER A 848 68.51 17.29 -5.36
C SER A 848 69.53 18.30 -5.90
N HIS A 849 70.07 18.09 -7.11
CA HIS A 849 71.02 18.98 -7.79
C HIS A 849 70.39 19.73 -8.98
N GLY A 850 69.08 19.58 -9.20
CA GLY A 850 68.34 20.25 -10.28
C GLY A 850 68.45 19.55 -11.64
N ASN A 851 68.97 18.31 -11.70
CA ASN A 851 69.02 17.56 -12.97
C ASN A 851 67.71 16.80 -13.19
N LYS A 852 67.16 16.92 -14.40
CA LYS A 852 65.95 16.22 -14.81
C LYS A 852 66.25 14.83 -15.38
N SER A 853 65.47 13.85 -14.98
CA SER A 853 65.51 12.48 -15.53
C SER A 853 64.12 11.84 -15.47
N PHE A 854 63.96 10.65 -16.06
CA PHE A 854 62.70 9.90 -16.00
C PHE A 854 62.88 8.65 -15.16
N LEU A 855 61.89 8.39 -14.31
CA LEU A 855 61.73 7.10 -13.65
C LEU A 855 60.58 6.36 -14.29
N LYS A 856 60.64 5.03 -14.22
CA LYS A 856 59.62 4.14 -14.76
C LYS A 856 58.91 3.49 -13.59
N VAL A 857 57.59 3.46 -13.65
CA VAL A 857 56.74 2.69 -12.72
C VAL A 857 56.90 1.19 -13.01
N GLU A 858 56.74 0.32 -12.02
CA GLU A 858 56.71 -1.12 -12.30
C GLU A 858 55.61 -1.46 -13.31
N ASP A 859 55.84 -2.49 -14.14
CA ASP A 859 54.84 -2.89 -15.14
C ASP A 859 53.52 -3.32 -14.46
N SER A 860 53.61 -3.94 -13.27
CA SER A 860 52.49 -4.34 -12.42
C SER A 860 51.67 -3.16 -11.86
N ALA A 861 52.27 -1.99 -11.67
CA ALA A 861 51.53 -0.81 -11.20
C ALA A 861 50.73 -0.11 -12.32
N MET A 862 50.89 -0.57 -13.57
CA MET A 862 49.98 -0.25 -14.67
C MET A 862 48.86 -1.28 -14.83
N ASP A 863 48.88 -2.39 -14.09
CA ASP A 863 47.79 -3.35 -14.09
C ASP A 863 46.59 -2.79 -13.33
N TYR A 864 45.45 -2.70 -14.01
CA TYR A 864 44.21 -2.22 -13.43
C TYR A 864 43.17 -3.33 -13.39
N SER A 865 42.52 -3.48 -12.24
CA SER A 865 41.28 -4.24 -12.10
C SER A 865 40.14 -3.28 -11.80
N SER A 866 39.05 -3.44 -12.55
CA SER A 866 37.80 -2.71 -12.32
C SER A 866 37.03 -3.20 -11.08
N ASP A 867 37.43 -4.32 -10.47
CA ASP A 867 36.79 -4.87 -9.26
C ASP A 867 37.17 -4.09 -8.00
N ILE A 868 36.17 -3.75 -7.18
CA ILE A 868 36.32 -3.01 -5.92
C ILE A 868 36.10 -3.97 -4.75
N SER A 869 37.20 -4.43 -4.17
CA SER A 869 37.20 -5.42 -3.10
C SER A 869 36.84 -4.77 -1.75
N PRO A 870 36.15 -5.47 -0.84
CA PRO A 870 36.00 -5.03 0.55
C PRO A 870 37.35 -4.78 1.25
N TRP A 871 38.38 -5.49 0.80
CA TRP A 871 39.75 -5.44 1.31
C TRP A 871 40.61 -4.33 0.68
N ASP A 872 40.11 -3.62 -0.33
CA ASP A 872 40.77 -2.43 -0.88
C ASP A 872 40.85 -1.33 0.20
N THR A 873 41.92 -0.54 0.19
CA THR A 873 42.00 0.66 1.03
C THR A 873 40.92 1.68 0.61
N GLU A 874 40.49 2.58 1.51
CA GLU A 874 39.49 3.60 1.14
C GLU A 874 39.99 4.51 0.00
N GLU A 875 41.30 4.68 -0.11
CA GLU A 875 41.98 5.41 -1.20
C GLU A 875 41.87 4.63 -2.53
N ASP A 876 42.14 3.32 -2.53
CA ASP A 876 42.00 2.46 -3.70
C ASP A 876 40.53 2.36 -4.15
N LYS A 877 39.60 2.26 -3.21
CA LYS A 877 38.16 2.28 -3.51
C LYS A 877 37.76 3.58 -4.19
N ALA A 878 38.26 4.73 -3.70
CA ALA A 878 37.97 6.02 -4.31
C ALA A 878 38.58 6.15 -5.72
N TYR A 879 39.83 5.72 -5.89
CA TYR A 879 40.53 5.68 -7.18
C TYR A 879 39.80 4.79 -8.20
N LYS A 880 39.50 3.55 -7.85
CA LYS A 880 38.82 2.61 -8.74
C LYS A 880 37.43 3.12 -9.13
N ARG A 881 36.68 3.74 -8.21
CA ARG A 881 35.39 4.39 -8.53
C ARG A 881 35.56 5.50 -9.57
N ASP A 882 36.61 6.30 -9.48
CA ASP A 882 36.84 7.42 -10.39
C ASP A 882 37.28 6.96 -11.79
N VAL A 883 38.15 5.94 -11.88
CA VAL A 883 38.56 5.33 -13.15
C VAL A 883 37.38 4.60 -13.81
N ASN A 884 36.68 3.73 -13.08
CA ASN A 884 35.50 3.02 -13.57
C ASN A 884 34.44 4.00 -14.09
N ARG A 885 34.15 5.08 -13.35
CA ARG A 885 33.17 6.10 -13.77
C ARG A 885 33.55 6.77 -15.08
N THR A 886 34.85 6.91 -15.38
CA THR A 886 35.33 7.53 -16.63
C THR A 886 35.08 6.64 -17.84
N LEU A 887 35.17 5.32 -17.66
CA LEU A 887 34.96 4.31 -18.72
C LEU A 887 33.55 3.69 -18.70
N ALA A 888 32.70 4.15 -17.78
CA ALA A 888 31.34 3.68 -17.63
C ALA A 888 30.44 4.18 -18.76
N PHE A 889 29.49 3.33 -19.13
CA PHE A 889 28.35 3.66 -19.96
C PHE A 889 27.11 2.96 -19.44
N SER A 890 25.94 3.51 -19.78
CA SER A 890 24.68 2.92 -19.34
C SER A 890 24.42 1.63 -20.12
N LEU A 891 23.90 0.60 -19.45
CA LEU A 891 23.35 -0.57 -20.13
C LEU A 891 22.22 -0.15 -21.09
N ALA A 892 21.51 0.97 -20.87
CA ALA A 892 20.51 1.48 -21.81
C ALA A 892 21.09 2.13 -23.09
N ASP A 893 22.41 2.21 -23.23
CA ASP A 893 23.11 2.68 -24.44
C ASP A 893 23.55 1.48 -25.27
N ASP A 894 23.24 1.42 -26.57
CA ASP A 894 23.67 0.34 -27.49
C ASP A 894 24.87 0.75 -28.36
N SER A 895 25.39 1.96 -28.17
CA SER A 895 26.48 2.48 -28.99
C SER A 895 27.76 1.65 -28.84
N ALA A 896 27.98 0.98 -27.71
CA ALA A 896 29.09 0.06 -27.50
C ALA A 896 28.85 -1.35 -28.07
N LEU A 897 27.59 -1.78 -28.26
CA LEU A 897 27.25 -3.13 -28.75
C LEU A 897 27.44 -3.24 -30.28
N ARG A 898 28.71 -3.27 -30.70
CA ARG A 898 29.18 -3.40 -32.08
C ARG A 898 30.50 -4.16 -32.14
N THR A 899 31.01 -4.39 -33.34
CA THR A 899 32.26 -5.14 -33.59
C THR A 899 33.39 -4.27 -34.13
N ASP A 900 33.10 -3.03 -34.53
CA ASP A 900 34.08 -2.05 -35.01
C ASP A 900 34.57 -1.09 -33.91
N ASP A 901 35.57 -0.25 -34.23
CA ASP A 901 36.24 0.63 -33.27
C ASP A 901 35.62 2.02 -33.11
N SER A 902 34.47 2.30 -33.75
CA SER A 902 33.90 3.65 -33.79
C SER A 902 33.47 4.18 -32.42
N TYR A 903 32.93 3.32 -31.55
CA TYR A 903 32.56 3.69 -30.18
C TYR A 903 33.80 4.09 -29.36
N ILE A 904 34.85 3.27 -29.45
CA ILE A 904 36.13 3.51 -28.76
C ILE A 904 36.78 4.81 -29.28
N ARG A 905 36.77 5.05 -30.60
CA ARG A 905 37.26 6.32 -31.17
C ARG A 905 36.49 7.54 -30.69
N SER A 906 35.18 7.45 -30.51
CA SER A 906 34.36 8.56 -30.01
C SER A 906 34.66 8.93 -28.55
N ARG A 907 35.24 8.00 -27.78
CA ARG A 907 35.61 8.14 -26.37
C ARG A 907 37.10 8.38 -26.13
N ALA A 908 37.89 8.68 -27.18
CA ALA A 908 39.36 8.72 -27.10
C ALA A 908 39.90 9.63 -25.98
N ALA A 909 39.24 10.76 -25.68
CA ALA A 909 39.64 11.67 -24.60
C ALA A 909 39.41 11.06 -23.20
N ASP A 910 38.25 10.45 -22.97
CA ASP A 910 37.90 9.77 -21.71
C ASP A 910 38.84 8.60 -21.46
N ILE A 911 39.16 7.84 -22.50
CA ILE A 911 40.09 6.70 -22.44
C ILE A 911 41.50 7.19 -22.10
N ALA A 912 42.00 8.23 -22.76
CA ALA A 912 43.30 8.81 -22.45
C ALA A 912 43.34 9.32 -20.99
N ALA A 913 42.26 9.93 -20.50
CA ALA A 913 42.16 10.37 -19.12
C ALA A 913 42.19 9.20 -18.12
N ALA A 914 41.48 8.10 -18.40
CA ALA A 914 41.49 6.90 -17.55
C ALA A 914 42.89 6.26 -17.46
N TYR A 915 43.58 6.08 -18.58
CA TYR A 915 44.95 5.53 -18.58
C TYR A 915 45.96 6.46 -17.88
N ASN A 916 45.79 7.77 -17.99
CA ASN A 916 46.60 8.72 -17.22
C ASN A 916 46.32 8.62 -15.71
N LYS A 917 45.05 8.48 -15.29
CA LYS A 917 44.71 8.28 -13.87
C LYS A 917 45.33 6.99 -13.32
N ILE A 918 45.31 5.91 -14.10
CA ILE A 918 45.94 4.63 -13.73
C ILE A 918 47.44 4.84 -13.52
N ALA A 919 48.11 5.46 -14.50
CA ALA A 919 49.53 5.78 -14.39
C ALA A 919 49.87 6.67 -13.20
N GLU A 920 49.07 7.72 -12.96
CA GLU A 920 49.26 8.64 -11.83
C GLU A 920 49.13 7.96 -10.46
N HIS A 921 48.19 7.02 -10.33
CA HIS A 921 48.02 6.25 -9.11
C HIS A 921 49.19 5.29 -8.89
N GLY A 922 49.64 4.56 -9.93
CA GLY A 922 50.84 3.71 -9.85
C GLY A 922 52.12 4.49 -9.53
N VAL A 923 52.28 5.70 -10.09
CA VAL A 923 53.37 6.61 -9.69
C VAL A 923 53.26 6.95 -8.21
N ALA A 924 52.08 7.33 -7.72
CA ALA A 924 51.91 7.75 -6.33
C ALA A 924 52.21 6.64 -5.32
N SER A 925 51.86 5.39 -5.61
CA SER A 925 52.13 4.24 -4.73
C SER A 925 53.63 3.94 -4.59
N GLU A 926 54.41 4.12 -5.66
CA GLU A 926 55.84 3.80 -5.66
C GLU A 926 56.75 5.02 -5.37
N PHE A 927 56.26 6.26 -5.57
CA PHE A 927 57.10 7.46 -5.52
C PHE A 927 57.74 7.71 -4.15
N ASN A 928 57.08 7.33 -3.05
CA ASN A 928 57.64 7.51 -1.70
C ASN A 928 58.94 6.72 -1.50
N ASP A 929 59.05 5.55 -2.12
CA ASP A 929 60.25 4.71 -2.05
C ASP A 929 61.41 5.36 -2.84
N TYR A 930 61.10 6.03 -3.94
CA TYR A 930 62.10 6.77 -4.74
C TYR A 930 62.49 8.13 -4.13
N ALA A 931 61.57 8.82 -3.46
CA ALA A 931 61.83 10.10 -2.80
C ALA A 931 62.72 9.94 -1.56
N ASN A 932 62.59 8.81 -0.84
CA ASN A 932 63.28 8.56 0.43
C ASN A 932 64.32 7.41 0.38
N GLY A 933 64.46 6.75 -0.77
CA GLY A 933 65.33 5.57 -0.95
C GLY A 933 66.83 5.90 -0.93
N THR A 934 67.63 4.92 -0.49
CA THR A 934 69.11 5.00 -0.43
C THR A 934 69.81 4.11 -1.47
N TRP A 935 69.07 3.48 -2.38
CA TRP A 935 69.57 2.51 -3.36
C TRP A 935 69.73 3.13 -4.77
N PRO A 936 70.69 2.64 -5.60
CA PRO A 936 70.80 3.06 -6.99
C PRO A 936 69.51 2.77 -7.76
N THR A 937 68.83 3.81 -8.24
CA THR A 937 67.61 3.67 -9.03
C THR A 937 67.94 3.80 -10.52
N ASP A 938 67.44 2.88 -11.32
CA ASP A 938 67.61 2.93 -12.78
C ASP A 938 66.82 4.10 -13.36
N ARG A 939 67.51 4.92 -14.15
CA ARG A 939 66.90 6.08 -14.82
C ARG A 939 66.58 5.72 -16.25
N TRP A 940 65.68 6.47 -16.85
CA TRP A 940 65.27 6.27 -18.23
C TRP A 940 65.48 7.55 -19.02
N GLN A 941 65.88 7.39 -20.27
CA GLN A 941 65.96 8.47 -21.24
C GLN A 941 65.26 8.06 -22.52
N ARG A 942 64.82 9.07 -23.27
CA ARG A 942 64.19 8.88 -24.56
C ARG A 942 65.25 9.01 -25.66
N SER A 943 65.43 7.96 -26.45
CA SER A 943 66.26 7.97 -27.66
C SER A 943 65.33 7.77 -28.87
N GLY A 944 65.02 8.86 -29.58
CA GLY A 944 63.97 8.86 -30.61
C GLY A 944 62.59 8.56 -30.00
N ASP A 945 61.92 7.51 -30.51
CA ASP A 945 60.63 7.00 -30.04
C ASP A 945 60.77 5.76 -29.13
N THR A 946 61.94 5.51 -28.55
CA THR A 946 62.16 4.39 -27.64
C THR A 946 62.73 4.86 -26.31
N TRP A 947 62.19 4.31 -25.22
CA TRP A 947 62.72 4.47 -23.87
C TRP A 947 63.82 3.45 -23.64
N THR A 948 65.00 3.95 -23.27
CA THR A 948 66.17 3.13 -22.99
C THR A 948 66.59 3.33 -21.54
N LYS A 949 66.89 2.21 -20.87
CA LYS A 949 67.36 2.16 -19.50
C LYS A 949 68.78 2.71 -19.39
N ILE A 950 68.99 3.60 -18.42
CA ILE A 950 70.29 4.07 -17.96
C ILE A 950 70.53 3.39 -16.60
N PRO A 951 71.45 2.42 -16.52
CA PRO A 951 71.79 1.78 -15.26
C PRO A 951 72.19 2.80 -14.19
N GLY A 952 71.72 2.62 -12.96
CA GLY A 952 72.13 3.46 -11.82
C GLY A 952 73.67 3.50 -11.65
N SER A 953 74.23 4.66 -11.30
CA SER A 953 75.65 4.75 -10.92
C SER A 953 75.86 4.23 -9.49
N SER A 954 77.11 3.94 -9.11
CA SER A 954 77.44 3.44 -7.76
C SER A 954 77.20 4.44 -6.61
N ALA A 955 76.76 5.67 -6.91
CA ALA A 955 76.38 6.68 -5.93
C ALA A 955 74.87 6.94 -6.01
N PRO A 956 74.08 6.66 -4.95
CA PRO A 956 72.64 6.88 -4.96
C PRO A 956 72.33 8.38 -5.10
N VAL A 957 71.47 8.72 -6.05
CA VAL A 957 70.91 10.06 -6.20
C VAL A 957 69.63 10.11 -5.37
N THR A 958 69.61 10.94 -4.33
CA THR A 958 68.52 11.02 -3.35
C THR A 958 67.76 12.34 -3.47
N GLY A 959 66.52 12.38 -2.96
CA GLY A 959 65.71 13.59 -2.87
C GLY A 959 65.01 13.98 -4.18
N TYR A 960 64.52 13.00 -4.96
CA TYR A 960 63.76 13.29 -6.17
C TYR A 960 62.48 14.07 -5.85
N THR A 961 62.27 15.15 -6.58
CA THR A 961 61.01 15.89 -6.60
C THR A 961 60.32 15.69 -7.94
N ARG A 962 59.00 15.53 -7.91
CA ARG A 962 58.21 15.34 -9.12
C ARG A 962 58.00 16.67 -9.83
N THR A 963 58.40 16.78 -11.10
CA THR A 963 58.26 18.02 -11.90
C THR A 963 57.05 18.04 -12.83
N GLY A 964 56.30 16.94 -12.91
CA GLY A 964 54.87 16.99 -13.23
C GLY A 964 54.39 16.41 -14.56
N ARG A 965 55.21 15.68 -15.34
CA ARG A 965 54.74 15.07 -16.61
C ARG A 965 54.88 13.55 -16.62
N VAL A 966 53.75 12.86 -16.78
CA VAL A 966 53.65 11.41 -17.02
C VAL A 966 53.62 11.13 -18.53
N PHE A 967 54.35 10.11 -18.97
CA PHE A 967 54.44 9.65 -20.35
C PHE A 967 54.03 8.18 -20.41
N LEU A 968 52.96 7.90 -21.16
CA LEU A 968 52.53 6.53 -21.44
C LEU A 968 53.35 5.96 -22.60
N ALA A 969 53.77 4.71 -22.45
CA ALA A 969 54.59 3.98 -23.41
C ALA A 969 54.05 2.56 -23.62
N GLN A 970 54.40 1.95 -24.75
CA GLN A 970 54.05 0.57 -25.09
C GLN A 970 55.29 -0.33 -24.93
N LYS A 971 55.21 -1.41 -24.14
CA LYS A 971 56.23 -2.44 -24.02
C LYS A 971 56.35 -3.20 -25.34
N THR A 972 57.60 -3.33 -25.81
CA THR A 972 57.96 -3.98 -27.07
C THR A 972 58.97 -5.12 -26.89
N GLY A 973 59.52 -5.28 -25.67
CA GLY A 973 60.46 -6.34 -25.27
C GLY A 973 60.70 -6.35 -23.76
N THR A 974 61.65 -7.18 -23.27
CA THR A 974 61.90 -7.39 -21.83
C THR A 974 62.26 -6.10 -21.06
N ASP A 975 62.96 -5.15 -21.70
CA ASP A 975 63.32 -3.84 -21.13
C ASP A 975 63.30 -2.73 -22.21
N THR A 976 62.38 -2.84 -23.17
CA THR A 976 62.30 -1.91 -24.31
C THR A 976 60.87 -1.43 -24.50
N TYR A 977 60.68 -0.10 -24.48
CA TYR A 977 59.36 0.52 -24.53
C TYR A 977 59.32 1.59 -25.62
N ALA A 978 58.36 1.49 -26.52
CA ALA A 978 58.06 2.53 -27.50
C ALA A 978 57.35 3.69 -26.82
N ASN A 979 57.80 4.91 -27.08
CA ASN A 979 57.20 6.14 -26.56
C ASN A 979 55.86 6.41 -27.25
N GLY A 980 54.81 6.63 -26.46
CA GLY A 980 53.45 6.79 -26.96
C GLY A 980 52.69 5.46 -26.94
N LEU A 981 51.85 5.28 -25.91
CA LEU A 981 50.75 4.33 -25.97
C LEU A 981 49.64 4.90 -26.86
N ASN A 982 48.93 4.05 -27.61
CA ASN A 982 47.63 4.40 -28.17
C ASN A 982 46.53 3.75 -27.31
N PRO A 983 46.01 4.46 -26.27
CA PRO A 983 45.06 3.89 -25.32
C PRO A 983 43.78 3.40 -26.01
N THR A 984 43.34 4.11 -27.05
CA THR A 984 42.16 3.78 -27.86
C THR A 984 42.33 2.45 -28.59
N GLN A 985 43.47 2.22 -29.24
CA GLN A 985 43.74 0.94 -29.92
C GLN A 985 43.90 -0.22 -28.93
N SER A 986 44.59 0.02 -27.81
CA SER A 986 44.77 -0.98 -26.75
C SER A 986 43.43 -1.41 -26.16
N LEU A 987 42.58 -0.44 -25.81
CA LEU A 987 41.25 -0.70 -25.27
C LEU A 987 40.35 -1.44 -26.28
N TYR A 988 40.39 -1.05 -27.56
CA TYR A 988 39.66 -1.76 -28.63
C TYR A 988 40.12 -3.22 -28.76
N GLN A 989 41.43 -3.48 -28.77
CA GLN A 989 41.97 -4.83 -28.84
C GLN A 989 41.47 -5.69 -27.68
N ASN A 990 41.52 -5.16 -26.45
CA ASN A 990 41.08 -5.87 -25.25
C ASN A 990 39.57 -6.14 -25.23
N ASN A 991 38.74 -5.16 -25.62
CA ASN A 991 37.29 -5.25 -25.43
C ASN A 991 36.53 -5.84 -26.62
N TYR A 992 37.04 -5.65 -27.85
CA TYR A 992 36.31 -5.99 -29.08
C TYR A 992 36.96 -7.11 -29.89
N VAL A 993 38.28 -7.31 -29.77
CA VAL A 993 39.03 -8.30 -30.58
C VAL A 993 39.37 -9.55 -29.79
N THR A 994 39.94 -9.41 -28.59
CA THR A 994 40.31 -10.54 -27.75
C THR A 994 39.05 -11.26 -27.25
N PRO A 995 38.93 -12.59 -27.45
CA PRO A 995 37.83 -13.36 -26.90
C PRO A 995 37.80 -13.28 -25.37
N SER A 996 36.62 -13.09 -24.80
CA SER A 996 36.44 -13.08 -23.35
C SER A 996 36.59 -14.49 -22.79
N GLY A 997 37.56 -14.69 -21.89
CA GLY A 997 37.71 -15.95 -21.16
C GLY A 997 36.45 -16.29 -20.35
N SER A 998 35.79 -15.28 -19.79
CA SER A 998 34.57 -15.43 -18.99
C SER A 998 33.37 -15.85 -19.84
N ALA A 999 33.25 -15.39 -21.09
CA ALA A 999 32.20 -15.89 -21.99
C ALA A 999 32.34 -17.39 -22.26
N SER A 1000 33.57 -17.86 -22.45
CA SER A 1000 33.85 -19.27 -22.66
C SER A 1000 33.61 -20.10 -21.40
N SER A 1001 33.98 -19.61 -20.21
CA SER A 1001 33.82 -20.36 -18.96
C SER A 1001 32.41 -20.32 -18.38
N GLU A 1002 31.70 -19.19 -18.49
CA GLU A 1002 30.35 -19.02 -17.92
C GLU A 1002 29.25 -19.52 -18.87
N TYR A 1003 29.41 -19.36 -20.19
CA TYR A 1003 28.35 -19.67 -21.17
C TYR A 1003 28.75 -20.68 -22.26
N GLY A 1004 30.04 -21.04 -22.37
CA GLY A 1004 30.53 -21.88 -23.46
C GLY A 1004 30.45 -21.23 -24.84
N LEU A 1005 30.55 -19.89 -24.90
CA LEU A 1005 30.42 -19.09 -26.13
C LEU A 1005 31.71 -18.32 -26.44
N THR A 1006 32.01 -18.16 -27.73
CA THR A 1006 33.12 -17.30 -28.20
C THR A 1006 32.58 -15.91 -28.50
N LEU A 1007 32.68 -15.00 -27.52
CA LEU A 1007 32.29 -13.57 -27.61
C LEU A 1007 33.47 -12.65 -27.27
N ASN A 1008 33.42 -11.40 -27.71
CA ASN A 1008 34.31 -10.35 -27.20
C ASN A 1008 33.83 -9.87 -25.81
N GLN A 1009 34.67 -9.09 -25.11
CA GLN A 1009 34.34 -8.63 -23.75
C GLN A 1009 33.05 -7.82 -23.70
N VAL A 1010 32.81 -6.95 -24.67
CA VAL A 1010 31.59 -6.13 -24.70
C VAL A 1010 30.34 -7.00 -24.88
N GLY A 1011 30.33 -7.92 -25.85
CA GLY A 1011 29.21 -8.83 -26.07
C GLY A 1011 28.90 -9.69 -24.84
N TYR A 1012 29.94 -10.16 -24.14
CA TYR A 1012 29.80 -10.85 -22.86
C TYR A 1012 29.18 -9.98 -21.77
N GLU A 1013 29.67 -8.76 -21.55
CA GLU A 1013 29.14 -7.86 -20.52
C GLU A 1013 27.67 -7.50 -20.77
N TYR A 1014 27.28 -7.26 -22.03
CA TYR A 1014 25.87 -7.04 -22.38
C TYR A 1014 25.02 -8.29 -22.12
N LEU A 1015 25.45 -9.47 -22.57
CA LEU A 1015 24.71 -10.72 -22.34
C LEU A 1015 24.49 -10.96 -20.84
N ARG A 1016 25.55 -10.85 -20.04
CA ARG A 1016 25.53 -11.07 -18.60
C ARG A 1016 24.70 -10.04 -17.86
N ALA A 1017 24.83 -8.76 -18.22
CA ALA A 1017 24.07 -7.69 -17.58
C ALA A 1017 22.58 -7.76 -17.94
N ILE A 1018 22.23 -8.08 -19.18
CA ILE A 1018 20.84 -8.33 -19.59
C ILE A 1018 20.26 -9.52 -18.84
N GLN A 1019 20.98 -10.65 -18.77
CA GLN A 1019 20.53 -11.83 -18.03
C GLN A 1019 20.22 -11.47 -16.56
N LYS A 1020 21.19 -10.89 -15.84
CA LYS A 1020 21.01 -10.50 -14.43
C LYS A 1020 19.88 -9.51 -14.23
N LEU A 1021 19.76 -8.52 -15.11
CA LEU A 1021 18.71 -7.51 -15.04
C LEU A 1021 17.32 -8.13 -15.24
N VAL A 1022 17.16 -8.97 -16.26
CA VAL A 1022 15.87 -9.60 -16.55
C VAL A 1022 15.51 -10.59 -15.45
N GLU A 1023 16.46 -11.36 -14.91
CA GLU A 1023 16.25 -12.24 -13.75
C GLU A 1023 15.84 -11.47 -12.49
N ALA A 1024 16.41 -10.29 -12.23
CA ALA A 1024 16.04 -9.45 -11.09
C ALA A 1024 14.75 -8.64 -11.32
N SER A 1025 14.35 -8.43 -12.57
CA SER A 1025 13.17 -7.64 -12.93
C SER A 1025 11.88 -8.24 -12.36
N GLU A 1026 10.89 -7.38 -12.11
CA GLU A 1026 9.59 -7.76 -11.51
C GLU A 1026 9.73 -8.57 -10.22
N GLY A 1027 10.75 -8.25 -9.40
CA GLY A 1027 10.99 -8.87 -8.10
C GLY A 1027 11.44 -10.32 -8.18
N GLY A 1028 12.05 -10.75 -9.30
CA GLY A 1028 12.51 -12.13 -9.48
C GLY A 1028 11.39 -13.14 -9.73
N SER A 1029 10.21 -12.68 -10.14
CA SER A 1029 9.07 -13.57 -10.36
C SER A 1029 9.33 -14.62 -11.46
N LYS A 1030 8.88 -15.86 -11.27
CA LYS A 1030 9.06 -16.93 -12.28
C LYS A 1030 7.91 -16.97 -13.31
N LEU A 1031 6.93 -16.09 -13.18
CA LEU A 1031 5.72 -16.08 -14.00
C LEU A 1031 5.97 -15.48 -15.41
N PRO A 1032 5.09 -15.77 -16.39
CA PRO A 1032 5.15 -15.15 -17.71
C PRO A 1032 5.14 -13.62 -17.68
N ARG A 1033 5.97 -12.98 -18.51
CA ARG A 1033 6.27 -11.54 -18.48
C ARG A 1033 5.46 -10.74 -19.49
N GLU A 1034 4.42 -10.05 -19.03
CA GLU A 1034 3.61 -9.19 -19.92
C GLU A 1034 4.45 -8.09 -20.61
N ALA A 1035 5.44 -7.51 -19.92
CA ALA A 1035 6.33 -6.51 -20.49
C ALA A 1035 7.12 -7.05 -21.70
N LEU A 1036 7.62 -8.29 -21.61
CA LEU A 1036 8.27 -8.97 -22.74
C LEU A 1036 7.27 -9.31 -23.83
N GLY A 1037 6.09 -9.84 -23.48
CA GLY A 1037 5.04 -10.19 -24.45
C GLY A 1037 4.54 -9.00 -25.28
N LYS A 1038 4.54 -7.78 -24.74
CA LYS A 1038 4.22 -6.57 -25.51
C LYS A 1038 5.22 -6.27 -26.64
N VAL A 1039 6.43 -6.83 -26.56
CA VAL A 1039 7.49 -6.62 -27.53
C VAL A 1039 7.61 -7.80 -28.48
N VAL A 1040 7.67 -9.03 -27.95
CA VAL A 1040 7.86 -10.25 -28.76
C VAL A 1040 6.57 -10.94 -29.18
N GLY A 1041 5.42 -10.53 -28.63
CA GLY A 1041 4.15 -11.22 -28.77
C GLY A 1041 3.93 -12.32 -27.74
N ASN A 1042 2.69 -12.78 -27.64
CA ASN A 1042 2.34 -13.97 -26.86
C ASN A 1042 2.52 -15.20 -27.77
N LEU A 1043 3.68 -15.85 -27.68
CA LEU A 1043 4.07 -16.92 -28.61
C LEU A 1043 3.99 -18.33 -28.00
N ILE A 1044 3.79 -18.45 -26.69
CA ILE A 1044 3.75 -19.74 -26.00
C ILE A 1044 2.30 -20.23 -25.88
N PRO A 1045 1.91 -21.34 -26.54
CA PRO A 1045 0.58 -21.91 -26.36
C PRO A 1045 0.45 -22.54 -24.97
N ALA A 1046 -0.67 -22.25 -24.31
CA ALA A 1046 -1.05 -22.82 -23.02
C ALA A 1046 -2.54 -23.19 -23.03
N GLU A 1047 -2.91 -24.18 -22.22
CA GLU A 1047 -4.30 -24.59 -22.02
C GLU A 1047 -4.65 -24.44 -20.54
N GLY A 1048 -5.77 -23.80 -20.25
CA GLY A 1048 -6.23 -23.68 -18.88
C GLY A 1048 -7.28 -22.60 -18.65
N ASN A 1049 -7.21 -21.97 -17.48
CA ASN A 1049 -8.26 -21.10 -16.96
C ASN A 1049 -8.05 -19.64 -17.42
N VAL A 1050 -9.01 -19.10 -18.15
CA VAL A 1050 -9.02 -17.70 -18.59
C VAL A 1050 -10.08 -16.93 -17.83
N VAL A 1051 -9.64 -15.94 -17.06
CA VAL A 1051 -10.49 -14.98 -16.37
C VAL A 1051 -10.99 -13.96 -17.38
N VAL A 1052 -12.30 -13.89 -17.56
CA VAL A 1052 -12.97 -12.95 -18.47
C VAL A 1052 -13.87 -12.01 -17.68
N ARG A 1053 -14.10 -10.81 -18.21
CA ARG A 1053 -15.03 -9.87 -17.57
C ARG A 1053 -16.46 -10.36 -17.74
N ASP A 1054 -17.27 -10.22 -16.70
CA ASP A 1054 -18.69 -10.46 -16.85
C ASP A 1054 -19.36 -9.38 -17.70
N SER A 1055 -20.59 -9.62 -18.14
CA SER A 1055 -21.38 -8.55 -18.75
C SER A 1055 -22.86 -8.80 -18.50
N ILE A 1056 -23.59 -7.71 -18.28
CA ILE A 1056 -25.04 -7.75 -18.20
C ILE A 1056 -25.58 -7.37 -19.58
N PRO A 1057 -26.27 -8.28 -20.29
CA PRO A 1057 -26.81 -7.97 -21.60
C PRO A 1057 -27.95 -6.94 -21.52
N PRO A 1058 -28.15 -6.12 -22.56
CA PRO A 1058 -29.27 -5.18 -22.62
C PRO A 1058 -30.63 -5.89 -22.61
N ILE A 1059 -31.62 -5.25 -21.99
CA ILE A 1059 -33.01 -5.71 -22.02
C ILE A 1059 -33.60 -5.38 -23.40
N ASP A 1060 -33.85 -6.41 -24.22
CA ASP A 1060 -34.39 -6.23 -25.57
C ASP A 1060 -35.82 -5.68 -25.53
N LYS A 1061 -36.82 -6.44 -25.11
CA LYS A 1061 -38.22 -5.96 -24.96
C LYS A 1061 -38.71 -6.20 -23.54
N ALA A 1062 -39.45 -5.24 -22.99
CA ALA A 1062 -40.06 -5.38 -21.68
C ALA A 1062 -41.42 -4.67 -21.57
N VAL A 1063 -42.23 -5.18 -20.64
CA VAL A 1063 -43.45 -4.52 -20.15
C VAL A 1063 -43.15 -4.00 -18.75
N PHE A 1064 -43.60 -2.79 -18.43
CA PHE A 1064 -43.56 -2.28 -17.07
C PHE A 1064 -44.89 -1.68 -16.61
N LEU A 1065 -45.07 -1.71 -15.30
CA LEU A 1065 -46.19 -1.14 -14.55
C LEU A 1065 -45.61 -0.38 -13.37
N GLN A 1066 -46.07 0.85 -13.13
CA GLN A 1066 -45.72 1.62 -11.94
C GLN A 1066 -46.95 2.34 -11.40
N TYR A 1067 -47.22 2.14 -10.11
CA TYR A 1067 -48.28 2.81 -9.37
C TYR A 1067 -47.67 3.72 -8.30
N ARG A 1068 -48.06 4.99 -8.29
CA ARG A 1068 -47.63 5.99 -7.30
C ARG A 1068 -48.83 6.53 -6.55
N ARG A 1069 -48.68 6.73 -5.24
CA ARG A 1069 -49.72 7.26 -4.36
C ARG A 1069 -49.12 8.27 -3.38
N GLU A 1070 -49.67 9.48 -3.36
CA GLU A 1070 -49.49 10.41 -2.25
C GLU A 1070 -50.36 9.97 -1.08
N VAL A 1071 -49.71 9.53 -0.01
CA VAL A 1071 -50.37 9.10 1.24
C VAL A 1071 -50.72 10.33 2.07
N THR A 1072 -49.81 11.30 2.12
CA THR A 1072 -50.01 12.62 2.71
C THR A 1072 -49.40 13.69 1.79
N PRO A 1073 -49.66 14.99 2.00
CA PRO A 1073 -48.99 16.06 1.26
C PRO A 1073 -47.46 16.05 1.38
N ARG A 1074 -46.88 15.27 2.31
CA ARG A 1074 -45.44 15.15 2.56
C ARG A 1074 -44.89 13.74 2.36
N LEU A 1075 -45.72 12.73 2.11
CA LEU A 1075 -45.29 11.34 1.92
C LEU A 1075 -45.93 10.72 0.68
N GLY A 1076 -45.10 10.22 -0.23
CA GLY A 1076 -45.50 9.45 -1.40
C GLY A 1076 -44.90 8.04 -1.38
N VAL A 1077 -45.64 7.07 -1.88
CA VAL A 1077 -45.20 5.67 -2.03
C VAL A 1077 -45.41 5.19 -3.46
N ALA A 1078 -44.48 4.38 -3.96
CA ALA A 1078 -44.48 3.82 -5.30
C ALA A 1078 -44.32 2.30 -5.23
N ALA A 1079 -44.98 1.58 -6.12
CA ALA A 1079 -44.76 0.17 -6.39
C ALA A 1079 -44.65 -0.02 -7.89
N TRP A 1080 -43.70 -0.83 -8.34
CA TRP A 1080 -43.45 -1.03 -9.76
C TRP A 1080 -42.98 -2.45 -10.06
N TYR A 1081 -43.20 -2.85 -11.31
CA TYR A 1081 -42.88 -4.16 -11.83
C TYR A 1081 -42.39 -4.03 -13.28
N LEU A 1082 -41.31 -4.72 -13.62
CA LEU A 1082 -40.79 -4.83 -14.99
C LEU A 1082 -40.50 -6.29 -15.32
N ARG A 1083 -40.94 -6.72 -16.50
CA ARG A 1083 -40.68 -8.06 -17.03
C ARG A 1083 -40.16 -8.00 -18.45
N SER A 1084 -39.00 -8.60 -18.68
CA SER A 1084 -38.49 -8.85 -20.03
C SER A 1084 -39.33 -9.92 -20.74
N VAL A 1085 -39.61 -9.71 -22.03
CA VAL A 1085 -40.44 -10.59 -22.87
C VAL A 1085 -39.78 -10.81 -24.22
N ALA A 1086 -39.93 -12.01 -24.80
CA ALA A 1086 -39.39 -12.37 -26.12
C ALA A 1086 -37.90 -12.01 -26.33
N GLY A 1087 -37.08 -12.22 -25.30
CA GLY A 1087 -35.64 -11.94 -25.35
C GLY A 1087 -34.88 -12.91 -26.24
N ARG A 1088 -33.75 -12.46 -26.77
CA ARG A 1088 -32.76 -13.35 -27.41
C ARG A 1088 -32.15 -14.27 -26.35
N ASN A 1089 -31.83 -15.52 -26.73
CA ASN A 1089 -31.05 -16.40 -25.84
C ASN A 1089 -29.70 -15.73 -25.55
N TYR A 1090 -29.34 -15.64 -24.27
CA TYR A 1090 -28.02 -15.25 -23.81
C TYR A 1090 -27.33 -16.45 -23.18
N ALA A 1091 -26.19 -16.86 -23.76
CA ALA A 1091 -25.40 -17.98 -23.28
C ALA A 1091 -24.18 -17.49 -22.49
N VAL A 1092 -23.92 -18.09 -21.34
CA VAL A 1092 -22.75 -17.81 -20.50
C VAL A 1092 -21.99 -19.11 -20.25
N GLN A 1093 -20.65 -19.04 -20.28
CA GLN A 1093 -19.77 -20.15 -19.99
C GLN A 1093 -19.03 -19.96 -18.66
N THR A 1094 -18.92 -21.03 -17.88
CA THR A 1094 -18.11 -21.09 -16.66
C THR A 1094 -17.26 -22.34 -16.64
N ALA A 1095 -16.02 -22.24 -16.18
CA ALA A 1095 -15.11 -23.37 -16.09
C ALA A 1095 -15.60 -24.45 -15.11
N ASN A 1096 -15.40 -25.70 -15.49
CA ASN A 1096 -15.63 -26.89 -14.67
C ASN A 1096 -14.53 -27.92 -14.99
N ARG A 1097 -13.55 -28.03 -14.09
CA ARG A 1097 -12.33 -28.83 -14.26
C ARG A 1097 -11.55 -28.40 -15.52
N GLN A 1098 -11.50 -29.27 -16.52
CA GLN A 1098 -10.81 -29.07 -17.80
C GLN A 1098 -11.78 -28.71 -18.95
N GLY A 1099 -12.97 -28.22 -18.63
CA GLY A 1099 -13.97 -27.81 -19.62
C GLY A 1099 -14.77 -26.60 -19.16
N SER A 1100 -15.77 -26.20 -19.94
CA SER A 1100 -16.70 -25.12 -19.59
C SER A 1100 -18.15 -25.58 -19.73
N ASP A 1101 -18.98 -25.29 -18.71
CA ASP A 1101 -20.42 -25.49 -18.74
C ASP A 1101 -21.10 -24.28 -19.38
N THR A 1102 -22.08 -24.50 -20.27
CA THR A 1102 -22.85 -23.44 -20.94
C THR A 1102 -24.25 -23.30 -20.33
N HIS A 1103 -24.64 -22.07 -19.99
CA HIS A 1103 -25.94 -21.73 -19.39
C HIS A 1103 -26.71 -20.74 -20.27
N ASP A 1104 -27.94 -21.09 -20.67
CA ASP A 1104 -28.78 -20.28 -21.55
C ASP A 1104 -29.92 -19.56 -20.81
N PHE A 1105 -30.08 -18.26 -21.06
CA PHE A 1105 -31.11 -17.42 -20.44
C PHE A 1105 -32.00 -16.75 -21.50
N ARG A 1106 -33.32 -16.94 -21.37
CA ARG A 1106 -34.36 -16.31 -22.23
C ARG A 1106 -35.07 -15.12 -21.59
N GLN A 1107 -35.00 -15.02 -20.27
CA GLN A 1107 -35.65 -13.97 -19.48
C GLN A 1107 -34.61 -13.34 -18.55
N LEU A 1108 -34.14 -12.14 -18.93
CA LEU A 1108 -33.09 -11.43 -18.22
C LEU A 1108 -33.62 -10.70 -16.98
N ALA A 1109 -34.79 -10.07 -17.09
CA ALA A 1109 -35.38 -9.24 -16.04
C ALA A 1109 -36.78 -9.73 -15.63
N ASN A 1110 -36.99 -9.87 -14.33
CA ASN A 1110 -38.27 -10.09 -13.66
C ASN A 1110 -38.27 -9.35 -12.32
N VAL A 1111 -38.41 -8.03 -12.36
CA VAL A 1111 -38.10 -7.15 -11.24
C VAL A 1111 -39.35 -6.59 -10.62
N ILE A 1112 -39.46 -6.69 -9.29
CA ILE A 1112 -40.47 -6.02 -8.48
C ILE A 1112 -39.79 -5.04 -7.54
N GLY A 1113 -40.36 -3.85 -7.37
CA GLY A 1113 -39.81 -2.82 -6.50
C GLY A 1113 -40.87 -1.98 -5.80
N ILE A 1114 -40.48 -1.42 -4.67
CA ILE A 1114 -41.24 -0.46 -3.86
C ILE A 1114 -40.35 0.74 -3.55
N GLY A 1115 -40.96 1.91 -3.39
CA GLY A 1115 -40.25 3.13 -3.08
C GLY A 1115 -41.09 4.09 -2.26
N ALA A 1116 -40.42 5.02 -1.58
CA ALA A 1116 -41.04 6.08 -0.82
C ALA A 1116 -40.28 7.38 -0.95
N GLN A 1117 -40.99 8.50 -0.92
CA GLN A 1117 -40.42 9.84 -0.85
C GLN A 1117 -41.09 10.62 0.27
N TRP A 1118 -40.30 11.16 1.17
CA TRP A 1118 -40.76 11.94 2.32
C TRP A 1118 -40.12 13.33 2.31
N GLN A 1119 -40.97 14.36 2.16
CA GLN A 1119 -40.60 15.75 2.35
C GLN A 1119 -40.58 16.08 3.86
N LEU A 1120 -39.39 16.13 4.46
CA LEU A 1120 -39.21 16.42 5.89
C LEU A 1120 -39.43 17.90 6.21
N GLY A 1121 -38.97 18.78 5.31
CA GLY A 1121 -39.08 20.25 5.44
C GLY A 1121 -39.12 20.92 4.07
N ALA A 1122 -39.08 22.25 3.99
CA ALA A 1122 -39.24 22.97 2.72
C ALA A 1122 -38.13 22.68 1.67
N GLN A 1123 -36.93 22.32 2.14
CA GLN A 1123 -35.75 22.05 1.31
C GLN A 1123 -35.16 20.66 1.49
N THR A 1124 -35.76 19.81 2.33
CA THR A 1124 -35.17 18.51 2.71
C THR A 1124 -36.10 17.37 2.34
N CYS A 1125 -35.59 16.42 1.55
CA CYS A 1125 -36.33 15.27 1.08
C CYS A 1125 -35.51 14.00 1.30
N VAL A 1126 -36.16 12.96 1.84
CA VAL A 1126 -35.59 11.60 1.88
C VAL A 1126 -36.34 10.74 0.88
N SER A 1127 -35.61 9.96 0.10
CA SER A 1127 -36.16 8.99 -0.83
C SER A 1127 -35.53 7.62 -0.62
N PHE A 1128 -36.34 6.59 -0.82
CA PHE A 1128 -35.95 5.21 -0.65
C PHE A 1128 -36.53 4.36 -1.77
N ASP A 1129 -35.75 3.40 -2.28
CA ASP A 1129 -36.23 2.32 -3.15
C ASP A 1129 -35.67 0.98 -2.65
N TYR A 1130 -36.45 -0.08 -2.79
CA TYR A 1130 -36.04 -1.47 -2.62
C TYR A 1130 -36.66 -2.31 -3.74
N GLY A 1131 -35.92 -3.27 -4.28
CA GLY A 1131 -36.49 -4.24 -5.20
C GLY A 1131 -35.66 -5.49 -5.38
N ARG A 1132 -36.20 -6.43 -6.17
CA ARG A 1132 -35.66 -7.77 -6.35
C ARG A 1132 -35.87 -8.26 -7.77
N ASN A 1133 -34.83 -8.82 -8.38
CA ASN A 1133 -34.90 -9.52 -9.66
C ASN A 1133 -35.07 -11.04 -9.43
N MET A 1134 -36.21 -11.58 -9.85
CA MET A 1134 -36.57 -13.00 -9.65
C MET A 1134 -36.25 -13.88 -10.87
N SER A 1135 -35.46 -13.40 -11.82
CA SER A 1135 -35.06 -14.19 -13.00
C SER A 1135 -33.96 -15.20 -12.66
N ALA A 1136 -33.92 -16.31 -13.40
CA ALA A 1136 -32.82 -17.28 -13.33
C ALA A 1136 -31.47 -16.65 -13.71
N PHE A 1137 -31.49 -15.69 -14.65
CA PHE A 1137 -30.30 -14.90 -15.00
C PHE A 1137 -29.78 -14.11 -13.80
N GLY A 1138 -30.66 -13.39 -13.09
CA GLY A 1138 -30.27 -12.65 -11.89
C GLY A 1138 -29.69 -13.56 -10.80
N GLN A 1139 -30.30 -14.72 -10.56
CA GLN A 1139 -29.78 -15.72 -9.60
C GLN A 1139 -28.41 -16.27 -10.02
N TYR A 1140 -28.21 -16.50 -11.31
CA TYR A 1140 -26.92 -16.96 -11.84
C TYR A 1140 -25.84 -15.89 -11.65
N MET A 1141 -26.10 -14.63 -12.03
CA MET A 1141 -25.12 -13.54 -11.83
C MET A 1141 -24.83 -13.29 -10.34
N ASN A 1142 -25.81 -13.47 -9.46
CA ASN A 1142 -25.61 -13.38 -8.01
C ASN A 1142 -25.01 -14.66 -7.38
N GLY A 1143 -24.60 -15.61 -8.20
CA GLY A 1143 -23.97 -16.87 -7.78
C GLY A 1143 -22.46 -16.76 -7.61
N THR A 1144 -21.81 -17.91 -7.42
CA THR A 1144 -20.35 -18.00 -7.30
C THR A 1144 -19.79 -19.25 -7.96
N THR A 1145 -18.62 -19.08 -8.57
CA THR A 1145 -17.79 -20.20 -9.03
C THR A 1145 -17.32 -21.00 -7.81
N GLN A 1146 -17.46 -22.31 -7.87
CA GLN A 1146 -17.02 -23.22 -6.82
C GLN A 1146 -15.58 -23.65 -7.11
N PHE A 1147 -14.71 -23.62 -6.10
CA PHE A 1147 -13.32 -24.03 -6.22
C PHE A 1147 -13.00 -25.16 -5.25
N ASP A 1148 -12.23 -26.13 -5.73
CA ASP A 1148 -11.47 -27.04 -4.90
C ASP A 1148 -10.06 -26.45 -4.72
N HIS A 1149 -9.68 -26.18 -3.47
CA HIS A 1149 -8.44 -25.50 -3.13
C HIS A 1149 -7.70 -26.24 -2.01
N ARG A 1150 -6.44 -26.61 -2.28
CA ARG A 1150 -5.55 -27.15 -1.25
C ARG A 1150 -4.88 -25.99 -0.52
N PRO A 1151 -5.03 -25.87 0.82
CA PRO A 1151 -4.40 -24.79 1.58
C PRO A 1151 -2.90 -24.66 1.32
N ARG A 1152 -2.41 -23.41 1.28
CA ARG A 1152 -0.99 -23.04 1.07
C ARG A 1152 -0.42 -23.33 -0.33
N THR A 1153 -1.24 -23.74 -1.29
CA THR A 1153 -0.83 -23.91 -2.70
C THR A 1153 -1.44 -22.80 -3.56
N ASP A 1154 -1.03 -22.64 -4.81
CA ASP A 1154 -1.64 -21.73 -5.79
C ASP A 1154 -2.69 -22.42 -6.68
N VAL A 1155 -3.01 -23.68 -6.38
CA VAL A 1155 -3.88 -24.52 -7.19
C VAL A 1155 -5.35 -24.28 -6.84
N PHE A 1156 -6.10 -23.77 -7.81
CA PHE A 1156 -7.55 -23.56 -7.74
C PHE A 1156 -8.23 -24.31 -8.88
N ILE A 1157 -8.95 -25.40 -8.57
CA ILE A 1157 -9.65 -26.20 -9.58
C ILE A 1157 -11.13 -25.81 -9.59
N PRO A 1158 -11.65 -25.21 -10.67
CA PRO A 1158 -13.05 -24.83 -10.75
C PRO A 1158 -13.96 -26.07 -10.80
N ARG A 1159 -15.11 -26.01 -10.13
CA ARG A 1159 -16.12 -27.08 -10.00
C ARG A 1159 -17.50 -26.59 -10.50
N GLY A 1160 -17.50 -25.78 -11.55
CA GLY A 1160 -18.70 -25.18 -12.10
C GLY A 1160 -19.25 -24.02 -11.26
N HIS A 1161 -20.48 -23.61 -11.57
CA HIS A 1161 -21.13 -22.44 -10.98
C HIS A 1161 -22.31 -22.83 -10.10
N SER A 1162 -22.42 -22.20 -8.93
CA SER A 1162 -23.59 -22.33 -8.07
C SER A 1162 -24.43 -21.06 -8.13
N ALA A 1163 -25.73 -21.19 -8.47
CA ALA A 1163 -26.65 -20.06 -8.51
C ALA A 1163 -26.89 -19.49 -7.10
N GLY A 1164 -26.92 -18.17 -7.00
CA GLY A 1164 -27.18 -17.46 -5.76
C GLY A 1164 -28.66 -17.24 -5.49
N SER A 1165 -28.94 -16.43 -4.47
CA SER A 1165 -30.29 -15.96 -4.18
C SER A 1165 -30.75 -14.96 -5.25
N ALA A 1166 -32.07 -14.79 -5.42
CA ALA A 1166 -32.59 -13.77 -6.34
C ALA A 1166 -32.16 -12.37 -5.88
N PRO A 1167 -31.35 -11.65 -6.69
CA PRO A 1167 -30.63 -10.47 -6.24
C PRO A 1167 -31.55 -9.28 -6.01
N THR A 1168 -31.15 -8.46 -5.04
CA THR A 1168 -31.86 -7.33 -4.50
C THR A 1168 -31.07 -6.04 -4.69
N PHE A 1169 -31.78 -4.93 -4.64
CA PHE A 1169 -31.18 -3.61 -4.55
C PHE A 1169 -31.98 -2.74 -3.59
N TYR A 1170 -31.30 -1.77 -2.99
CA TYR A 1170 -31.95 -0.66 -2.33
C TYR A 1170 -31.09 0.59 -2.33
N VAL A 1171 -31.76 1.73 -2.31
CA VAL A 1171 -31.15 3.06 -2.34
C VAL A 1171 -31.81 3.90 -1.28
N LEU A 1172 -31.02 4.58 -0.47
CA LEU A 1172 -31.46 5.62 0.45
C LEU A 1172 -30.77 6.91 0.04
N ARG A 1173 -31.54 7.97 -0.20
CA ARG A 1173 -31.00 9.27 -0.61
C ARG A 1173 -31.64 10.39 0.17
N LEU A 1174 -30.81 11.30 0.65
CA LEU A 1174 -31.19 12.56 1.29
C LEU A 1174 -30.79 13.70 0.36
N ASP A 1175 -31.76 14.47 -0.11
CA ASP A 1175 -31.57 15.68 -0.90
C ASP A 1175 -31.88 16.92 -0.08
N ILE A 1176 -31.05 17.95 -0.24
CA ILE A 1176 -31.11 19.21 0.51
C ILE A 1176 -30.93 20.38 -0.46
N GLY A 1177 -31.83 21.35 -0.37
CA GLY A 1177 -31.82 22.53 -1.24
C GLY A 1177 -32.27 22.21 -2.67
N ALA A 1178 -32.09 23.20 -3.54
CA ALA A 1178 -32.40 23.07 -4.96
C ALA A 1178 -31.52 24.06 -5.75
N SER A 1179 -30.72 23.53 -6.68
CA SER A 1179 -29.98 24.35 -7.63
C SER A 1179 -30.92 24.79 -8.76
N ASP A 1180 -31.28 26.07 -8.77
CA ASP A 1180 -32.13 26.69 -9.80
C ASP A 1180 -31.27 27.59 -10.68
N THR A 1181 -31.02 27.15 -11.91
CA THR A 1181 -30.19 27.88 -12.87
C THR A 1181 -30.72 29.27 -13.22
N THR A 1182 -31.97 29.60 -12.87
CA THR A 1182 -32.51 30.97 -13.01
C THR A 1182 -32.18 31.88 -11.83
N ARG A 1183 -31.69 31.33 -10.71
CA ARG A 1183 -31.43 32.03 -9.45
C ARG A 1183 -29.97 31.91 -9.02
N PRO A 1184 -29.13 32.93 -9.32
CA PRO A 1184 -27.77 32.99 -8.81
C PRO A 1184 -27.71 32.85 -7.28
N GLY A 1185 -26.75 32.08 -6.78
CA GLY A 1185 -26.57 31.79 -5.36
C GLY A 1185 -27.40 30.59 -4.84
N SER A 1186 -28.28 30.01 -5.66
CA SER A 1186 -28.97 28.76 -5.30
C SER A 1186 -28.02 27.56 -5.31
N TRP A 1187 -28.32 26.56 -4.48
CA TRP A 1187 -27.48 25.39 -4.29
C TRP A 1187 -28.31 24.17 -3.88
N ASN A 1188 -27.73 22.98 -4.08
CA ASN A 1188 -28.21 21.74 -3.50
C ASN A 1188 -27.05 20.87 -3.04
N ALA A 1189 -27.35 19.94 -2.14
CA ALA A 1189 -26.46 18.87 -1.74
C ALA A 1189 -27.28 17.58 -1.60
N PHE A 1190 -26.63 16.44 -1.79
CA PHE A 1190 -27.21 15.16 -1.48
C PHE A 1190 -26.18 14.22 -0.88
N ILE A 1191 -26.67 13.27 -0.10
CA ILE A 1191 -25.95 12.07 0.28
C ILE A 1191 -26.82 10.88 -0.04
N ASP A 1192 -26.21 9.83 -0.57
CA ASP A 1192 -26.88 8.57 -0.80
C ASP A 1192 -26.07 7.38 -0.28
N TYR A 1193 -26.79 6.30 0.01
CA TYR A 1193 -26.26 4.96 0.17
C TYR A 1193 -26.98 4.06 -0.82
N LYS A 1194 -26.20 3.24 -1.52
CA LYS A 1194 -26.67 2.38 -2.59
C LYS A 1194 -26.14 0.99 -2.36
N HIS A 1195 -26.99 0.00 -2.52
CA HIS A 1195 -26.64 -1.40 -2.47
C HIS A 1195 -27.36 -2.11 -3.62
N PHE A 1196 -26.61 -2.70 -4.53
CA PHE A 1196 -27.14 -3.39 -5.70
C PHE A 1196 -26.37 -4.69 -5.85
N GLU A 1197 -27.04 -5.83 -5.65
CA GLU A 1197 -26.43 -7.14 -5.85
C GLU A 1197 -26.21 -7.41 -7.35
N HIS A 1198 -25.20 -8.20 -7.71
CA HIS A 1198 -24.86 -8.45 -9.11
C HIS A 1198 -26.04 -9.12 -9.83
N GLY A 1199 -26.44 -8.58 -10.98
CA GLY A 1199 -27.63 -9.02 -11.71
C GLY A 1199 -28.98 -8.47 -11.20
N SER A 1200 -28.99 -7.60 -10.18
CA SER A 1200 -30.19 -6.82 -9.80
C SER A 1200 -30.43 -5.60 -10.71
N PHE A 1201 -29.36 -5.08 -11.31
CA PHE A 1201 -29.33 -3.86 -12.12
C PHE A 1201 -28.90 -4.16 -13.56
N PHE A 1202 -29.46 -3.42 -14.52
CA PHE A 1202 -29.26 -3.66 -15.95
C PHE A 1202 -28.67 -2.45 -16.68
N GLY A 1203 -28.17 -1.44 -15.97
CA GLY A 1203 -27.69 -0.20 -16.57
C GLY A 1203 -28.79 0.85 -16.71
N GLY A 1204 -28.40 2.05 -17.13
CA GLY A 1204 -29.34 3.14 -17.35
C GLY A 1204 -29.75 3.86 -16.07
N ASN A 1205 -28.78 4.07 -15.17
CA ASN A 1205 -29.03 4.87 -13.99
C ASN A 1205 -29.28 6.34 -14.38
N GLY A 1206 -30.22 6.98 -13.70
CA GLY A 1206 -30.61 8.38 -13.99
C GLY A 1206 -29.73 9.43 -13.32
N THR A 1207 -28.60 9.06 -12.70
CA THR A 1207 -27.89 9.97 -11.79
C THR A 1207 -27.13 11.08 -12.51
N GLY A 1208 -26.68 10.83 -13.73
CA GLY A 1208 -25.88 11.76 -14.53
C GLY A 1208 -24.45 12.00 -14.01
N TYR A 1209 -24.05 11.40 -12.88
CA TYR A 1209 -22.70 11.54 -12.33
C TYR A 1209 -21.96 10.22 -12.15
N LEU A 1210 -22.66 9.13 -11.82
CA LEU A 1210 -22.07 7.86 -11.43
C LEU A 1210 -22.09 6.82 -12.57
N PRO A 1211 -20.94 6.25 -12.97
CA PRO A 1211 -20.91 5.16 -13.96
C PRO A 1211 -21.65 3.90 -13.48
N ASP A 1212 -22.25 3.15 -14.41
CA ASP A 1212 -23.01 1.92 -14.10
C ASP A 1212 -22.18 0.85 -13.35
N ARG A 1213 -20.85 0.81 -13.56
CA ARG A 1213 -19.91 -0.04 -12.81
C ARG A 1213 -20.01 0.11 -11.28
N TYR A 1214 -20.34 1.31 -10.80
CA TYR A 1214 -20.46 1.60 -9.36
C TYR A 1214 -21.82 1.23 -8.77
N LEU A 1215 -22.70 0.65 -9.58
CA LEU A 1215 -23.99 0.10 -9.16
C LEU A 1215 -24.00 -1.42 -9.32
N ASP A 1216 -23.55 -1.98 -10.44
CA ASP A 1216 -23.64 -3.43 -10.64
C ASP A 1216 -22.80 -4.26 -9.65
N GLY A 1217 -23.48 -4.91 -8.69
CA GLY A 1217 -22.84 -5.72 -7.66
C GLY A 1217 -21.99 -4.92 -6.68
N ILE A 1218 -22.30 -3.64 -6.50
CA ILE A 1218 -21.56 -2.70 -5.65
C ILE A 1218 -22.49 -2.10 -4.60
N GLU A 1219 -21.97 -1.97 -3.38
CA GLU A 1219 -22.47 -1.03 -2.39
C GLU A 1219 -21.54 0.18 -2.26
N SER A 1220 -22.10 1.39 -2.15
CA SER A 1220 -21.32 2.62 -2.07
C SER A 1220 -22.08 3.78 -1.43
N PHE A 1221 -21.31 4.78 -0.99
CA PHE A 1221 -21.83 6.09 -0.61
C PHE A 1221 -21.41 7.13 -1.64
N SER A 1222 -22.33 8.04 -1.98
CA SER A 1222 -21.96 9.26 -2.69
C SER A 1222 -22.43 10.49 -1.95
N ILE A 1223 -21.59 11.52 -2.02
CA ILE A 1223 -21.92 12.88 -1.66
C ILE A 1223 -21.79 13.73 -2.91
N GLY A 1224 -22.70 14.68 -3.10
CA GLY A 1224 -22.58 15.62 -4.19
C GLY A 1224 -23.35 16.89 -3.94
N GLY A 1225 -23.11 17.90 -4.77
CA GLY A 1225 -23.81 19.15 -4.68
C GLY A 1225 -23.59 20.03 -5.89
N GLY A 1226 -24.53 20.95 -6.10
CA GLY A 1226 -24.52 21.94 -7.16
C GLY A 1226 -24.58 23.35 -6.59
N TYR A 1227 -23.96 24.29 -7.30
CA TYR A 1227 -24.00 25.71 -7.02
C TYR A 1227 -24.21 26.50 -8.31
N VAL A 1228 -25.08 27.52 -8.27
CA VAL A 1228 -25.39 28.39 -9.40
C VAL A 1228 -24.65 29.71 -9.24
N PRO A 1229 -23.45 29.88 -9.82
CA PRO A 1229 -22.67 31.11 -9.65
C PRO A 1229 -23.26 32.30 -10.43
N ALA A 1230 -23.94 32.03 -11.55
CA ALA A 1230 -24.57 33.02 -12.40
C ALA A 1230 -25.79 32.40 -13.10
N GLN A 1231 -26.66 33.25 -13.63
CA GLN A 1231 -27.83 32.78 -14.37
C GLN A 1231 -27.38 31.88 -15.52
N ASN A 1232 -28.08 30.76 -15.69
CA ASN A 1232 -27.81 29.69 -16.66
C ASN A 1232 -26.53 28.88 -16.44
N TRP A 1233 -25.73 29.18 -15.42
CA TRP A 1233 -24.51 28.44 -15.07
C TRP A 1233 -24.72 27.55 -13.84
N LEU A 1234 -24.25 26.31 -13.91
CA LEU A 1234 -24.29 25.35 -12.80
C LEU A 1234 -22.93 24.67 -12.67
N VAL A 1235 -22.38 24.68 -11.47
CA VAL A 1235 -21.16 23.96 -11.11
C VAL A 1235 -21.52 22.85 -10.13
N GLU A 1236 -21.10 21.62 -10.42
CA GLU A 1236 -21.41 20.46 -9.59
C GLU A 1236 -20.14 19.67 -9.28
N LEU A 1237 -20.12 19.11 -8.07
CA LEU A 1237 -19.07 18.23 -7.57
C LEU A 1237 -19.73 16.99 -6.97
N PHE A 1238 -19.22 15.81 -7.34
CA PHE A 1238 -19.67 14.52 -6.83
C PHE A 1238 -18.47 13.70 -6.39
N TYR A 1239 -18.63 12.97 -5.30
CA TYR A 1239 -17.62 12.08 -4.77
C TYR A 1239 -18.27 10.79 -4.27
N THR A 1240 -17.81 9.66 -4.78
CA THR A 1240 -18.25 8.31 -4.41
C THR A 1240 -17.10 7.58 -3.75
N PHE A 1241 -17.36 7.02 -2.58
CA PHE A 1241 -16.37 6.36 -1.76
C PHE A 1241 -16.92 5.10 -1.12
N ALA A 1242 -16.01 4.29 -0.58
CA ALA A 1242 -16.33 3.00 0.02
C ALA A 1242 -17.14 2.09 -0.93
N ALA A 1243 -16.80 2.13 -2.23
CA ALA A 1243 -17.37 1.23 -3.22
C ALA A 1243 -16.84 -0.19 -3.01
N LYS A 1244 -17.69 -1.08 -2.49
CA LYS A 1244 -17.34 -2.46 -2.14
C LYS A 1244 -18.20 -3.44 -2.93
N SER A 1245 -17.64 -4.59 -3.25
CA SER A 1245 -18.41 -5.67 -3.87
C SER A 1245 -19.45 -6.24 -2.90
N THR A 1246 -20.64 -6.55 -3.41
CA THR A 1246 -21.69 -7.28 -2.66
C THR A 1246 -21.44 -8.79 -2.66
N ASN A 1247 -20.65 -9.29 -3.61
CA ASN A 1247 -20.27 -10.69 -3.76
C ASN A 1247 -18.79 -10.81 -4.22
N ARG A 1248 -18.29 -12.03 -4.40
CA ARG A 1248 -16.92 -12.32 -4.87
C ARG A 1248 -16.86 -12.31 -6.39
N ARG A 1249 -15.71 -11.90 -6.94
CA ARG A 1249 -15.37 -12.07 -8.37
C ARG A 1249 -14.26 -13.10 -8.52
N ASP A 1250 -14.11 -13.68 -9.70
CA ASP A 1250 -13.06 -14.67 -9.92
C ASP A 1250 -11.71 -14.05 -10.31
N THR A 1251 -10.62 -14.69 -9.89
CA THR A 1251 -9.25 -14.36 -10.29
C THR A 1251 -8.50 -15.63 -10.71
N ILE A 1252 -7.27 -15.49 -11.20
CA ILE A 1252 -6.39 -16.62 -11.49
C ILE A 1252 -6.04 -17.45 -10.24
N HIS A 1253 -6.20 -16.88 -9.03
CA HIS A 1253 -5.97 -17.52 -7.73
C HIS A 1253 -7.27 -17.64 -6.92
N GLY A 1254 -8.33 -18.12 -7.57
CA GLY A 1254 -9.65 -18.29 -6.98
C GLY A 1254 -10.41 -16.98 -6.77
N SER A 1255 -11.58 -17.05 -6.15
CA SER A 1255 -12.44 -15.88 -5.98
C SER A 1255 -11.92 -14.91 -4.92
N GLU A 1256 -12.22 -13.61 -5.06
CA GLU A 1256 -11.83 -12.55 -4.12
C GLU A 1256 -13.00 -11.60 -3.82
N ASN A 1257 -13.02 -11.06 -2.59
CA ASN A 1257 -13.75 -9.83 -2.31
C ASN A 1257 -12.98 -8.65 -2.88
N PHE A 1258 -13.67 -7.63 -3.38
CA PHE A 1258 -13.00 -6.49 -3.98
C PHE A 1258 -13.65 -5.16 -3.63
N ARG A 1259 -12.89 -4.10 -3.92
CA ARG A 1259 -13.30 -2.71 -3.78
C ARG A 1259 -12.90 -1.98 -5.04
N LEU A 1260 -13.68 -0.99 -5.42
CA LEU A 1260 -13.33 -0.06 -6.48
C LEU A 1260 -12.68 1.17 -5.87
N GLY A 1261 -11.75 1.76 -6.61
CA GLY A 1261 -11.22 3.08 -6.30
C GLY A 1261 -12.32 4.13 -6.09
N ASN A 1262 -12.01 5.19 -5.33
CA ASN A 1262 -12.93 6.30 -5.16
C ASN A 1262 -13.15 7.02 -6.49
N TYR A 1263 -14.35 7.55 -6.71
CA TYR A 1263 -14.70 8.23 -7.95
C TYR A 1263 -15.15 9.66 -7.69
N ALA A 1264 -14.58 10.60 -8.42
CA ALA A 1264 -14.92 12.01 -8.37
C ALA A 1264 -15.36 12.51 -9.76
N ARG A 1265 -16.38 13.38 -9.79
CA ARG A 1265 -16.76 14.13 -10.98
C ARG A 1265 -16.93 15.59 -10.63
N VAL A 1266 -16.32 16.45 -11.43
CA VAL A 1266 -16.58 17.89 -11.47
C VAL A 1266 -17.23 18.20 -12.81
N GLN A 1267 -18.32 18.97 -12.80
CA GLN A 1267 -18.94 19.39 -14.05
C GLN A 1267 -19.42 20.83 -14.01
N VAL A 1268 -19.37 21.48 -15.17
CA VAL A 1268 -19.87 22.83 -15.41
C VAL A 1268 -20.87 22.76 -16.55
N THR A 1269 -22.07 23.29 -16.32
CA THR A 1269 -23.17 23.29 -17.28
C THR A 1269 -23.59 24.73 -17.58
N HIS A 1270 -23.70 25.08 -18.85
CA HIS A 1270 -24.33 26.31 -19.33
C HIS A 1270 -25.60 25.97 -20.13
N LYS A 1271 -26.75 26.51 -19.72
CA LYS A 1271 -28.04 26.31 -20.40
C LYS A 1271 -28.36 27.52 -21.30
N PHE A 1272 -28.92 27.29 -22.48
CA PHE A 1272 -29.31 28.36 -23.41
C PHE A 1272 -30.64 28.10 -24.10
#